data_AF-A0A970C825-F1
#
_entry.id   AF-A0A970C825-F1
#
_cell.length_a   1.000
_cell.length_b   1.000
_cell.length_c   1.000
_cell.angle_alpha   90.00
_cell.angle_beta   90.00
_cell.angle_gamma   90.00
#
_symmetry.space_group_name_H-M   'P 1'
#
loop_
_entity.id
_entity.type
_entity.pdbx_description
1 polymer ?
#
loop_
_entity_poly.entity_id
_entity_poly.type
_entity_poly.pdbx_seq_one_letter_code
_entity_poly.pdbx_strand_id
1 'polypeptide(L)'
;MAANDSVLADEDSEFSDWIEIHNPDSADLSLEGFHLTDDASNLTKWTFPDLTLKAGEYLIVFASGKNRTNVAGRLHTNFRLEADGEYIALVASDGKTILTECAPFYPPQFENQSYGVTGPSSSPSWSYFSVPTPGAPNGTGTRAGPIIQVLDKNPPQPVTGPLIVSARVTPVNSPVASVRLYFRRMFGVELSTPMADDGKGSDVQAGDGIWTAVIPASAFAPGEMTRWRLVATDSTGTTTKEPAYRDPLDSEQYFGTVAHDDRIKTLLPVFHWFTSNPSGADTTTGSRGCVYYDGEFYDNVLVTVHGQSSLGFPKKSYNIDFNRTHRFRWNNDAPRVADIDLLSNWADKSKVRHVLAYEVMRLSGVPAHFAFTVRVQQNGIFFSTADFVEDADEIYLERAGLNKEGALYKVYDNLLNKDSGDTGTKGVEKKTRKFENNSDLQALINGLDLTGDALRKYIYDNIDIPRCVNLLAANSVIRNIDMHSKNWYAYRDTGKTGEWAILPWDLDLSFGRVWNTQNTYFDNGLYTDGFVVTGTAIRLVAHLFADSNIRSMIMRRIRTLTDQFLQPPPAPGTPETTLYLERRLNEQLALIDPPAIVPSDAQLDFEKWGSWLHGGKIVSYTNTSPDVETMAEAIQRFKTEYLPARRKYIYNTQIVGRGGEIPLPQSGGGPGTNFTALVVTGAPAKALVPTNGALELRWTGDPAFEPFNTTGWLTGTTGVGYERASGYQSLIGLNIDNLMRSNNSAYIRIEFNVPDPTAFEILELRMKCDDGFVAFLNGVVIASWNAPESPKWNSAALVSREANVNAFMVFDVSDKKSYLRQGRNILAIQGLNDSITSSDMLIVPELHGGKLVPPSNNQPKIEFGRIEFSPASGNQDEEFIQLTNPNSIAVDISNWRIAGGVEHTFLPGTVLPPNGSIYLCPNAAAFRARRASPKGGEGLFVQGGYKGHLSNLGETLYLIDSDGATNNVTAYEGQPSDVQRYLVISEFMYHPAGDGLAEFIELLNISRSVTLDLRGVRFTAGVEFDFTNSTITSLPPGGRVLVVRDLSAFSAVYGTNLPVAGVFANGTALSNSGELIKLEDADNNTIREFAYDDQPPWPTSADAGHSLVLIAPESNPDHALPQNWRASDLPGGNPGWPDAPGFPRNPLGDTNGNGEPDLLDYALGNDLGLPPVKTGLTPEPESPDGTVSLQLIYPVNPAAENVQVGVSFSTDLITWQDATDELELLSRRPIGDGRDLTVWRLKPSLFQQPMIFLRLRAIVCSSQAASSGD
;
A
#
# COMPACT_ATOMS: atom_id res chain seq x y z
N MET A 1 35.99 1.67 -8.68
CA MET A 1 35.08 1.27 -9.78
C MET A 1 33.66 1.50 -9.30
N ALA A 2 32.91 2.38 -9.97
CA ALA A 2 31.53 2.75 -9.59
C ALA A 2 30.47 2.34 -10.63
N ALA A 3 30.83 1.41 -11.52
CA ALA A 3 29.94 0.89 -12.56
C ALA A 3 30.35 -0.55 -12.90
N ASN A 4 30.23 -1.45 -11.93
CA ASN A 4 30.59 -2.87 -12.07
C ASN A 4 29.36 -3.69 -12.49
N ASP A 5 29.39 -4.32 -13.65
CA ASP A 5 28.30 -5.17 -14.14
C ASP A 5 28.74 -6.63 -14.31
N SER A 6 30.04 -6.87 -14.54
CA SER A 6 30.57 -8.21 -14.83
C SER A 6 32.01 -8.49 -14.38
N VAL A 7 32.74 -7.51 -13.81
CA VAL A 7 34.20 -7.64 -13.58
C VAL A 7 34.51 -8.40 -12.30
N LEU A 8 33.99 -7.94 -11.17
CA LEU A 8 34.31 -8.51 -9.86
C LEU A 8 33.03 -8.72 -9.05
N ALA A 9 32.60 -9.97 -8.93
CA ALA A 9 31.47 -10.31 -8.06
C ALA A 9 31.89 -10.37 -6.59
N ASP A 10 31.04 -9.85 -5.72
CA ASP A 10 31.13 -10.04 -4.28
C ASP A 10 30.74 -11.49 -3.88
N GLU A 11 30.77 -11.80 -2.59
CA GLU A 11 30.48 -13.13 -2.05
C GLU A 11 29.02 -13.57 -2.24
N ASP A 12 28.11 -12.62 -2.51
CA ASP A 12 26.70 -12.87 -2.79
C ASP A 12 26.45 -13.07 -4.31
N SER A 13 27.52 -13.11 -5.11
CA SER A 13 27.48 -13.12 -6.58
C SER A 13 26.91 -11.84 -7.19
N GLU A 14 26.96 -10.72 -6.47
CA GLU A 14 26.55 -9.40 -6.98
C GLU A 14 27.75 -8.61 -7.48
N PHE A 15 27.58 -7.86 -8.57
CA PHE A 15 28.62 -6.98 -9.10
C PHE A 15 28.59 -5.60 -8.42
N SER A 16 28.85 -5.58 -7.11
CA SER A 16 28.89 -4.35 -6.32
C SER A 16 30.05 -3.43 -6.76
N ASP A 17 29.89 -2.11 -6.58
CA ASP A 17 30.98 -1.15 -6.74
C ASP A 17 32.10 -1.44 -5.73
N TRP A 18 33.32 -1.03 -6.04
CA TRP A 18 34.47 -1.31 -5.16
C TRP A 18 35.57 -0.25 -5.26
N ILE A 19 36.27 -0.09 -4.15
CA ILE A 19 37.41 0.81 -3.94
C ILE A 19 38.62 -0.07 -3.70
N GLU A 20 39.77 0.32 -4.25
CA GLU A 20 41.05 -0.34 -3.98
C GLU A 20 42.03 0.63 -3.34
N ILE A 21 42.68 0.16 -2.29
CA ILE A 21 43.68 0.92 -1.52
C ILE A 21 44.99 0.17 -1.60
N HIS A 22 46.07 0.91 -1.78
CA HIS A 22 47.42 0.36 -1.85
C HIS A 22 48.29 1.02 -0.79
N ASN A 23 49.05 0.22 -0.04
CA ASN A 23 50.11 0.70 0.84
C ASN A 23 51.42 0.83 0.04
N PRO A 24 51.85 2.03 -0.39
CA PRO A 24 53.06 2.19 -1.17
C PRO A 24 54.35 2.13 -0.34
N ASP A 25 54.25 2.08 1.00
CA ASP A 25 55.39 2.14 1.89
C ASP A 25 56.10 0.79 2.03
N SER A 26 57.36 0.85 2.45
CA SER A 26 58.18 -0.35 2.75
C SER A 26 57.88 -0.97 4.12
N ALA A 27 56.90 -0.44 4.85
CA ALA A 27 56.49 -0.90 6.17
C ALA A 27 54.99 -1.24 6.20
N ASP A 28 54.63 -2.19 7.05
CA ASP A 28 53.23 -2.53 7.33
C ASP A 28 52.52 -1.31 7.94
N LEU A 29 51.29 -1.06 7.51
CA LEU A 29 50.46 0.05 7.98
C LEU A 29 49.19 -0.51 8.63
N SER A 30 48.92 -0.13 9.88
CA SER A 30 47.60 -0.38 10.46
C SER A 30 46.61 0.63 9.88
N LEU A 31 45.50 0.13 9.35
CA LEU A 31 44.35 0.95 8.94
C LEU A 31 43.35 1.15 10.08
N GLU A 32 43.65 0.67 11.29
CA GLU A 32 42.79 0.87 12.46
C GLU A 32 42.48 2.37 12.64
N GLY A 33 41.18 2.68 12.68
CA GLY A 33 40.67 4.04 12.82
C GLY A 33 40.71 4.89 11.54
N PHE A 34 41.30 4.43 10.44
CA PHE A 34 41.21 5.16 9.16
C PHE A 34 39.77 5.16 8.64
N HIS A 35 39.43 6.06 7.73
CA HIS A 35 38.07 6.16 7.19
C HIS A 35 38.02 6.23 5.66
N LEU A 36 36.94 5.73 5.08
CA LEU A 36 36.47 6.08 3.74
C LEU A 36 35.23 6.96 3.84
N THR A 37 35.12 7.92 2.94
CA THR A 37 33.92 8.74 2.78
C THR A 37 33.70 9.13 1.34
N ASP A 38 32.43 9.19 0.92
CA ASP A 38 31.92 9.81 -0.31
C ASP A 38 31.33 11.22 -0.05
N ASP A 39 31.43 11.72 1.19
CA ASP A 39 30.83 12.98 1.65
C ASP A 39 31.90 13.89 2.26
N ALA A 40 32.23 14.98 1.57
CA ALA A 40 33.21 15.95 2.02
C ALA A 40 32.82 16.69 3.31
N SER A 41 31.55 16.65 3.72
CA SER A 41 31.07 17.19 4.99
C SER A 41 31.15 16.19 6.15
N ASN A 42 31.35 14.90 5.86
CA ASN A 42 31.49 13.83 6.83
C ASN A 42 32.71 12.96 6.51
N LEU A 43 33.89 13.37 7.01
CA LEU A 43 35.16 12.68 6.76
C LEU A 43 35.28 11.30 7.43
N THR A 44 34.37 10.94 8.32
CA THR A 44 34.41 9.70 9.11
C THR A 44 33.25 8.76 8.80
N LYS A 45 32.66 8.85 7.59
CA LYS A 45 31.43 8.13 7.20
C LYS A 45 31.52 6.61 7.34
N TRP A 46 32.67 6.01 7.02
CA TRP A 46 32.92 4.57 7.20
C TRP A 46 34.33 4.33 7.73
N THR A 47 34.47 3.64 8.87
CA THR A 47 35.75 3.38 9.54
C THR A 47 36.27 1.99 9.21
N PHE A 48 37.57 1.87 8.93
CA PHE A 48 38.24 0.58 8.76
C PHE A 48 38.27 -0.20 10.08
N PRO A 49 38.04 -1.53 10.04
CA PRO A 49 38.33 -2.40 11.18
C PRO A 49 39.84 -2.47 11.43
N ASP A 50 40.26 -3.06 12.56
CA ASP A 50 41.68 -3.33 12.85
C ASP A 50 42.27 -4.32 11.82
N LEU A 51 42.80 -3.74 10.76
CA LEU A 51 43.37 -4.42 9.61
C LEU A 51 44.74 -3.83 9.34
N THR A 52 45.77 -4.66 9.41
CA THR A 52 47.12 -4.29 8.99
C THR A 52 47.32 -4.59 7.50
N LEU A 53 47.50 -3.54 6.70
CA LEU A 53 47.86 -3.62 5.29
C LEU A 53 49.39 -3.72 5.14
N LYS A 54 49.90 -4.86 4.66
CA LYS A 54 51.34 -5.13 4.54
C LYS A 54 52.01 -4.17 3.56
N ALA A 55 53.33 -4.02 3.71
CA ALA A 55 54.14 -3.23 2.79
C ALA A 55 53.91 -3.68 1.32
N GLY A 56 53.43 -2.77 0.45
CA GLY A 56 53.12 -3.05 -0.95
C GLY A 56 51.81 -3.80 -1.22
N GLU A 57 50.97 -4.02 -0.22
CA GLU A 57 49.72 -4.77 -0.35
C GLU A 57 48.55 -3.91 -0.88
N TYR A 58 47.60 -4.58 -1.52
CA TYR A 58 46.37 -4.02 -2.07
C TYR A 58 45.15 -4.56 -1.29
N LEU A 59 44.21 -3.68 -0.95
CA LEU A 59 42.96 -4.01 -0.28
C LEU A 59 41.77 -3.58 -1.12
N ILE A 60 40.82 -4.50 -1.33
CA ILE A 60 39.54 -4.22 -1.98
C ILE A 60 38.46 -4.03 -0.91
N VAL A 61 37.68 -2.97 -1.04
CA VAL A 61 36.50 -2.68 -0.22
C VAL A 61 35.30 -2.48 -1.15
N PHE A 62 34.23 -3.25 -1.00
CA PHE A 62 33.02 -3.11 -1.80
C PHE A 62 32.16 -1.93 -1.31
N ALA A 63 31.90 -0.96 -2.18
CA ALA A 63 30.96 0.12 -1.91
C ALA A 63 29.53 -0.32 -2.24
N SER A 64 28.94 -1.12 -1.34
CA SER A 64 27.68 -1.83 -1.58
C SER A 64 26.52 -1.36 -0.69
N GLY A 65 26.78 -0.49 0.29
CA GLY A 65 25.82 -0.13 1.32
C GLY A 65 25.59 -1.21 2.38
N LYS A 66 26.24 -2.38 2.29
CA LYS A 66 26.01 -3.54 3.19
C LYS A 66 26.70 -3.40 4.56
N ASN A 67 27.63 -2.45 4.71
CA ASN A 67 28.36 -2.14 5.94
C ASN A 67 29.01 -3.35 6.66
N ARG A 68 29.68 -4.24 5.91
CA ARG A 68 30.35 -5.44 6.47
C ARG A 68 31.81 -5.11 6.81
N THR A 69 32.21 -5.23 8.06
CA THR A 69 33.56 -4.87 8.55
C THR A 69 34.37 -6.05 9.08
N ASN A 70 33.89 -7.29 8.90
CA ASN A 70 34.60 -8.48 9.35
C ASN A 70 35.90 -8.70 8.54
N VAL A 71 37.05 -8.59 9.20
CA VAL A 71 38.39 -8.77 8.61
C VAL A 71 38.65 -10.18 8.07
N ALA A 72 37.88 -11.19 8.52
CA ALA A 72 37.96 -12.55 7.96
C ALA A 72 37.16 -12.71 6.65
N GLY A 73 36.29 -11.75 6.32
CA GLY A 73 35.48 -11.71 5.11
C GLY A 73 35.90 -10.60 4.15
N ARG A 74 35.03 -10.28 3.19
CA ARG A 74 35.17 -9.11 2.31
C ARG A 74 34.60 -7.89 3.02
N LEU A 75 35.26 -6.74 2.88
CA LEU A 75 34.82 -5.49 3.48
C LEU A 75 33.80 -4.80 2.57
N HIS A 76 32.75 -4.25 3.18
CA HIS A 76 31.71 -3.50 2.50
C HIS A 76 31.45 -2.17 3.21
N THR A 77 31.46 -1.05 2.49
CA THR A 77 31.07 0.24 3.07
C THR A 77 29.56 0.31 3.33
N ASN A 78 29.15 1.27 4.15
CA ASN A 78 27.74 1.66 4.37
C ASN A 78 27.17 2.57 3.27
N PHE A 79 27.94 2.83 2.20
CA PHE A 79 27.51 3.62 1.04
C PHE A 79 27.79 2.90 -0.29
N ARG A 80 27.27 3.45 -1.38
CA ARG A 80 27.51 2.99 -2.77
C ARG A 80 28.17 4.11 -3.55
N LEU A 81 28.77 3.78 -4.69
CA LEU A 81 29.43 4.78 -5.52
C LEU A 81 28.53 5.28 -6.66
N GLU A 82 28.59 6.58 -6.97
CA GLU A 82 27.85 7.18 -8.08
C GLU A 82 28.61 7.09 -9.41
N ALA A 83 28.01 6.49 -10.43
CA ALA A 83 28.63 6.35 -11.75
C ALA A 83 28.86 7.70 -12.45
N ASP A 84 28.14 8.76 -12.08
CA ASP A 84 28.29 10.12 -12.61
C ASP A 84 29.44 10.91 -12.02
N GLY A 85 30.08 10.38 -10.98
CA GLY A 85 31.16 11.06 -10.28
C GLY A 85 30.68 11.70 -8.98
N GLU A 86 31.43 11.45 -7.92
CA GLU A 86 31.20 12.01 -6.59
C GLU A 86 32.53 12.18 -5.85
N TYR A 87 32.48 12.78 -4.67
CA TYR A 87 33.63 12.88 -3.79
C TYR A 87 34.03 11.47 -3.31
N ILE A 88 35.32 11.21 -3.14
CA ILE A 88 35.77 10.06 -2.36
C ILE A 88 37.10 10.40 -1.72
N ALA A 89 37.26 10.04 -0.44
CA ALA A 89 38.51 10.24 0.29
C ALA A 89 38.86 9.05 1.18
N LEU A 90 40.16 8.83 1.33
CA LEU A 90 40.77 8.05 2.40
C LEU A 90 41.30 9.03 3.45
N VAL A 91 40.80 8.90 4.67
CA VAL A 91 41.09 9.80 5.79
C VAL A 91 41.87 9.04 6.85
N ALA A 92 42.89 9.68 7.42
CA ALA A 92 43.71 9.12 8.47
C ALA A 92 42.90 8.88 9.77
N SER A 93 43.51 8.19 10.71
CA SER A 93 42.89 7.81 11.99
C SER A 93 42.51 8.96 12.91
N ASP A 94 42.88 10.21 12.58
CA ASP A 94 42.46 11.40 13.31
C ASP A 94 41.11 11.96 12.84
N GLY A 95 40.49 11.33 11.83
CA GLY A 95 39.21 11.72 11.24
C GLY A 95 39.23 13.06 10.52
N LYS A 96 40.41 13.65 10.30
CA LYS A 96 40.57 15.03 9.76
C LYS A 96 41.59 15.11 8.63
N THR A 97 42.65 14.33 8.70
CA THR A 97 43.74 14.37 7.72
C THR A 97 43.37 13.52 6.51
N ILE A 98 43.08 14.18 5.39
CA ILE A 98 42.86 13.50 4.11
C ILE A 98 44.19 12.99 3.57
N LEU A 99 44.33 11.68 3.39
CA LEU A 99 45.53 11.04 2.86
C LEU A 99 45.53 11.05 1.33
N THR A 100 44.38 10.72 0.73
CA THR A 100 44.13 10.86 -0.70
C THR A 100 42.65 11.13 -0.93
N GLU A 101 42.34 11.90 -1.96
CA GLU A 101 40.96 12.20 -2.35
C GLU A 101 40.82 12.38 -3.85
N CYS A 102 39.61 12.14 -4.36
CA CYS A 102 39.15 12.65 -5.63
C CYS A 102 38.25 13.86 -5.36
N ALA A 103 38.86 15.05 -5.29
CA ALA A 103 38.14 16.29 -5.00
C ALA A 103 38.02 17.20 -6.24
N PRO A 104 36.89 17.91 -6.42
CA PRO A 104 35.65 17.77 -5.64
C PRO A 104 34.88 16.46 -5.93
N PHE A 105 35.20 15.76 -7.02
CA PHE A 105 34.65 14.46 -7.37
C PHE A 105 35.57 13.72 -8.35
N TYR A 106 35.46 12.39 -8.44
CA TYR A 106 36.02 11.63 -9.56
C TYR A 106 35.16 11.81 -10.83
N PRO A 107 35.70 11.60 -12.05
CA PRO A 107 34.92 11.82 -13.28
C PRO A 107 33.85 10.74 -13.51
N PRO A 108 32.89 10.97 -14.42
CA PRO A 108 32.01 9.94 -14.99
C PRO A 108 32.71 8.59 -15.22
N GLN A 109 32.16 7.51 -14.66
CA GLN A 109 32.71 6.15 -14.75
C GLN A 109 32.08 5.38 -15.91
N PHE A 110 32.87 4.52 -16.56
CA PHE A 110 32.42 3.67 -17.65
C PHE A 110 32.21 2.26 -17.15
N GLU A 111 31.20 1.59 -17.68
CA GLU A 111 30.85 0.24 -17.29
C GLU A 111 32.07 -0.70 -17.40
N ASN A 112 32.32 -1.46 -16.34
CA ASN A 112 33.40 -2.44 -16.26
C ASN A 112 34.81 -1.85 -16.44
N GLN A 113 34.98 -0.53 -16.32
CA GLN A 113 36.27 0.15 -16.28
C GLN A 113 36.55 0.69 -14.88
N SER A 114 37.81 0.62 -14.45
CA SER A 114 38.24 1.24 -13.19
C SER A 114 38.88 2.60 -13.45
N TYR A 115 38.84 3.47 -12.45
CA TYR A 115 39.51 4.76 -12.44
C TYR A 115 40.49 4.80 -11.28
N GLY A 116 41.72 5.23 -11.55
CA GLY A 116 42.80 5.18 -10.57
C GLY A 116 44.08 5.81 -11.08
N VAL A 117 45.16 5.71 -10.30
CA VAL A 117 46.44 6.36 -10.59
C VAL A 117 47.43 5.42 -11.31
N THR A 118 48.24 6.01 -12.20
CA THR A 118 49.44 5.41 -12.81
C THR A 118 50.66 6.30 -12.59
N GLY A 119 51.86 5.72 -12.70
CA GLY A 119 53.13 6.45 -12.53
C GLY A 119 53.65 6.45 -11.08
N PRO A 120 54.83 7.02 -10.83
CA PRO A 120 55.41 7.08 -9.49
C PRO A 120 54.57 8.00 -8.59
N SER A 121 54.52 7.71 -7.28
CA SER A 121 53.78 8.50 -6.27
C SER A 121 54.16 9.98 -6.24
N SER A 122 55.35 10.34 -6.71
CA SER A 122 55.82 11.72 -6.85
C SER A 122 55.21 12.50 -8.02
N SER A 123 54.52 11.82 -8.96
CA SER A 123 53.86 12.43 -10.12
C SER A 123 52.74 11.51 -10.63
N PRO A 124 51.69 11.26 -9.82
CA PRO A 124 50.60 10.37 -10.20
C PRO A 124 49.80 10.94 -11.38
N SER A 125 49.37 10.06 -12.29
CA SER A 125 48.49 10.38 -13.40
C SER A 125 47.22 9.55 -13.32
N TRP A 126 46.10 10.21 -13.04
CA TRP A 126 44.78 9.61 -13.01
C TRP A 126 44.34 9.17 -14.41
N SER A 127 43.86 7.93 -14.51
CA SER A 127 43.57 7.25 -15.76
C SER A 127 42.38 6.30 -15.62
N TYR A 128 41.74 6.01 -16.76
CA TYR A 128 40.78 4.91 -16.88
C TYR A 128 41.48 3.63 -17.32
N PHE A 129 41.04 2.49 -16.78
CA PHE A 129 41.57 1.18 -17.12
C PHE A 129 40.44 0.29 -17.64
N SER A 130 40.52 -0.05 -18.92
CA SER A 130 39.59 -0.98 -19.58
C SER A 130 39.77 -2.44 -19.17
N VAL A 131 40.91 -2.75 -18.55
CA VAL A 131 41.16 -4.04 -17.89
C VAL A 131 41.49 -3.74 -16.43
N PRO A 132 40.49 -3.75 -15.54
CA PRO A 132 40.69 -3.56 -14.11
C PRO A 132 41.58 -4.65 -13.51
N THR A 133 42.40 -4.32 -12.53
CA THR A 133 43.37 -5.24 -11.89
C THR A 133 43.13 -5.36 -10.39
N PRO A 134 41.95 -5.82 -9.93
CA PRO A 134 41.66 -5.91 -8.50
C PRO A 134 42.70 -6.79 -7.77
N GLY A 135 43.29 -6.24 -6.71
CA GLY A 135 44.35 -6.84 -5.91
C GLY A 135 45.75 -6.77 -6.53
N ALA A 136 45.96 -5.99 -7.60
CA ALA A 136 47.22 -5.92 -8.33
C ALA A 136 47.53 -4.52 -8.90
N PRO A 137 48.81 -4.19 -9.15
CA PRO A 137 49.18 -2.90 -9.72
C PRO A 137 48.48 -2.59 -11.05
N ASN A 138 47.98 -1.36 -11.17
CA ASN A 138 47.36 -0.84 -12.39
C ASN A 138 48.28 -0.98 -13.62
N GLY A 139 47.70 -1.46 -14.73
CA GLY A 139 48.38 -1.57 -16.03
C GLY A 139 48.47 -0.24 -16.78
N THR A 140 48.58 -0.31 -18.12
CA THR A 140 48.53 0.90 -18.96
C THR A 140 47.10 1.43 -19.05
N GLY A 141 46.86 2.60 -18.46
CA GLY A 141 45.57 3.29 -18.51
C GLY A 141 45.48 4.37 -19.60
N THR A 142 44.26 4.81 -19.88
CA THR A 142 43.98 6.00 -20.69
C THR A 142 43.93 7.22 -19.79
N ARG A 143 44.83 8.17 -19.99
CA ARG A 143 44.92 9.39 -19.17
C ARG A 143 43.59 10.16 -19.16
N ALA A 144 43.13 10.54 -17.98
CA ALA A 144 41.88 11.28 -17.82
C ALA A 144 42.07 12.78 -18.14
N GLY A 145 41.10 13.35 -18.86
CA GLY A 145 41.05 14.79 -19.15
C GLY A 145 40.38 15.58 -18.03
N PRO A 146 40.11 16.89 -18.22
CA PRO A 146 39.39 17.72 -17.25
C PRO A 146 38.00 17.16 -16.93
N ILE A 147 37.52 17.36 -15.71
CA ILE A 147 36.15 16.98 -15.31
C ILE A 147 35.20 18.11 -15.67
N ILE A 148 34.03 17.79 -16.24
CA ILE A 148 32.99 18.76 -16.59
C ILE A 148 31.74 18.46 -15.75
N GLN A 149 31.28 19.43 -14.99
CA GLN A 149 30.01 19.37 -14.26
C GLN A 149 29.09 20.47 -14.77
N VAL A 150 28.05 20.07 -15.50
CA VAL A 150 27.03 21.01 -16.00
C VAL A 150 26.18 21.50 -14.83
N LEU A 151 26.05 22.81 -14.67
CA LEU A 151 25.38 23.42 -13.51
C LEU A 151 23.85 23.40 -13.63
N ASP A 152 23.34 23.39 -14.85
CA ASP A 152 21.91 23.25 -15.15
C ASP A 152 21.72 22.27 -16.32
N LYS A 153 21.36 21.02 -16.00
CA LYS A 153 21.11 19.97 -16.99
C LYS A 153 19.71 20.09 -17.61
N ASN A 154 18.77 20.78 -16.96
CA ASN A 154 17.36 20.86 -17.33
C ASN A 154 16.86 22.32 -17.29
N PRO A 155 17.41 23.19 -18.15
CA PRO A 155 17.05 24.60 -18.14
C PRO A 155 15.58 24.79 -18.54
N PRO A 156 14.90 25.82 -18.00
CA PRO A 156 13.54 26.17 -18.39
C PRO A 156 13.39 26.33 -19.90
N GLN A 157 12.21 25.98 -20.44
CA GLN A 157 11.95 26.13 -21.87
C GLN A 157 12.21 27.57 -22.34
N PRO A 158 13.09 27.78 -23.34
CA PRO A 158 13.32 29.11 -23.87
C PRO A 158 12.06 29.66 -24.54
N VAL A 159 11.54 30.79 -24.06
CA VAL A 159 10.36 31.48 -24.62
C VAL A 159 10.77 32.39 -25.78
N THR A 160 11.73 33.30 -25.53
CA THR A 160 12.42 34.09 -26.55
C THR A 160 13.84 34.40 -26.07
N GLY A 161 14.81 34.38 -26.98
CA GLY A 161 16.20 34.77 -26.68
C GLY A 161 17.20 33.61 -26.57
N PRO A 162 18.46 33.93 -26.30
CA PRO A 162 19.52 32.93 -26.19
C PRO A 162 19.48 32.16 -24.86
N LEU A 163 20.13 30.99 -24.82
CA LEU A 163 20.30 30.18 -23.60
C LEU A 163 21.76 30.25 -23.14
N ILE A 164 21.97 30.53 -21.86
CA ILE A 164 23.30 30.46 -21.25
C ILE A 164 23.51 29.02 -20.75
N VAL A 165 24.60 28.40 -21.16
CA VAL A 165 25.06 27.10 -20.66
C VAL A 165 26.29 27.33 -19.80
N SER A 166 26.25 26.83 -18.57
CA SER A 166 27.33 26.97 -17.59
C SER A 166 27.78 25.62 -17.09
N ALA A 167 29.09 25.44 -16.93
CA ALA A 167 29.68 24.22 -16.38
C ALA A 167 30.91 24.54 -15.54
N ARG A 168 31.05 23.86 -14.40
CA ARG A 168 32.31 23.82 -13.66
C ARG A 168 33.28 22.89 -14.38
N VAL A 169 34.49 23.34 -14.66
CA VAL A 169 35.53 22.52 -15.30
C VAL A 169 36.78 22.46 -14.43
N THR A 170 37.05 21.27 -13.89
CA THR A 170 38.16 21.04 -12.96
C THR A 170 39.31 20.32 -13.68
N PRO A 171 40.56 20.81 -13.61
CA PRO A 171 41.71 20.09 -14.14
C PRO A 171 41.95 18.79 -13.34
N VAL A 172 42.30 17.70 -14.02
CA VAL A 172 42.67 16.43 -13.37
C VAL A 172 44.19 16.27 -13.33
N ASN A 173 44.80 16.12 -14.50
CA ASN A 173 46.24 15.84 -14.61
C ASN A 173 47.06 17.05 -15.13
N SER A 174 46.41 18.00 -15.81
CA SER A 174 47.04 19.20 -16.38
C SER A 174 46.06 20.37 -16.39
N PRO A 175 46.53 21.63 -16.42
CA PRO A 175 45.66 22.81 -16.53
C PRO A 175 44.72 22.74 -17.75
N VAL A 176 43.49 23.23 -17.58
CA VAL A 176 42.48 23.35 -18.65
C VAL A 176 42.98 24.35 -19.68
N ALA A 177 43.02 23.95 -20.96
CA ALA A 177 43.45 24.79 -22.07
C ALA A 177 42.28 25.40 -22.86
N SER A 178 41.20 24.66 -23.05
CA SER A 178 39.98 25.19 -23.68
C SER A 178 38.74 24.39 -23.31
N VAL A 179 37.60 25.08 -23.29
CA VAL A 179 36.28 24.47 -23.16
C VAL A 179 35.40 24.94 -24.31
N ARG A 180 34.69 24.01 -24.94
CA ARG A 180 33.84 24.27 -26.11
C ARG A 180 32.45 23.69 -25.91
N LEU A 181 31.44 24.49 -26.22
CA LEU A 181 30.05 24.07 -26.32
C LEU A 181 29.74 23.71 -27.77
N TYR A 182 29.22 22.51 -27.99
CA TYR A 182 28.70 22.05 -29.28
C TYR A 182 27.19 21.92 -29.17
N PHE A 183 26.44 22.51 -30.10
CA PHE A 183 24.97 22.49 -30.07
C PHE A 183 24.38 22.27 -31.46
N ARG A 184 23.17 21.73 -31.51
CA ARG A 184 22.40 21.59 -32.74
C ARG A 184 20.90 21.74 -32.46
N ARG A 185 20.21 22.31 -33.45
CA ARG A 185 18.76 22.37 -33.50
C ARG A 185 18.24 21.11 -34.20
N MET A 186 17.30 20.41 -33.58
CA MET A 186 16.76 19.14 -34.07
C MET A 186 17.89 18.14 -34.46
N PHE A 187 17.78 17.52 -35.63
CA PHE A 187 18.78 16.61 -36.21
C PHE A 187 19.70 17.30 -37.23
N GLY A 188 19.79 18.64 -37.19
CA GLY A 188 20.60 19.44 -38.09
C GLY A 188 22.11 19.37 -37.82
N VAL A 189 22.84 20.25 -38.51
CA VAL A 189 24.31 20.38 -38.37
C VAL A 189 24.67 20.85 -36.95
N GLU A 190 25.75 20.30 -36.40
CA GLU A 190 26.33 20.76 -35.14
C GLU A 190 27.19 22.00 -35.35
N LEU A 191 26.92 23.01 -34.54
CA LEU A 191 27.67 24.24 -34.43
C LEU A 191 28.45 24.23 -33.12
N SER A 192 29.49 25.06 -33.02
CA SER A 192 30.28 25.16 -31.79
C SER A 192 30.65 26.59 -31.45
N THR A 193 30.70 26.91 -30.16
CA THR A 193 31.22 28.18 -29.63
C THR A 193 32.22 27.90 -28.49
N PRO A 194 33.30 28.69 -28.35
CA PRO A 194 34.12 28.63 -27.15
C PRO A 194 33.31 29.03 -25.91
N MET A 195 33.64 28.42 -24.78
CA MET A 195 33.19 28.86 -23.46
C MET A 195 34.29 29.72 -22.82
N ALA A 196 33.93 30.62 -21.91
CA ALA A 196 34.86 31.52 -21.22
C ALA A 196 34.65 31.50 -19.70
N ASP A 197 35.75 31.71 -18.98
CA ASP A 197 35.87 31.95 -17.53
C ASP A 197 36.73 33.23 -17.38
N ASP A 198 36.19 34.37 -17.80
CA ASP A 198 36.90 35.64 -18.00
C ASP A 198 36.25 36.87 -17.33
N GLY A 199 35.17 36.66 -16.57
CA GLY A 199 34.39 37.66 -15.87
C GLY A 199 33.64 38.62 -16.79
N LYS A 200 33.32 38.20 -18.02
CA LYS A 200 32.62 39.03 -19.01
C LYS A 200 31.43 38.30 -19.63
N GLY A 201 30.48 39.09 -20.12
CA GLY A 201 29.36 38.58 -20.92
C GLY A 201 28.45 37.67 -20.10
N SER A 202 28.36 36.39 -20.48
CA SER A 202 27.60 35.37 -19.76
C SER A 202 28.33 34.83 -18.53
N ASP A 203 29.62 35.13 -18.38
CA ASP A 203 30.41 34.76 -17.22
C ASP A 203 30.49 35.93 -16.23
N VAL A 204 30.20 35.66 -14.96
CA VAL A 204 30.02 36.67 -13.92
C VAL A 204 31.32 36.92 -13.14
N GLN A 205 32.21 35.93 -13.04
CA GLN A 205 33.43 36.02 -12.26
C GLN A 205 34.60 35.30 -12.95
N ALA A 206 35.69 36.02 -13.19
CA ALA A 206 36.86 35.45 -13.84
C ALA A 206 37.66 34.50 -12.92
N GLY A 207 38.04 33.35 -13.46
CA GLY A 207 38.95 32.38 -12.85
C GLY A 207 38.35 31.56 -11.71
N ASP A 208 37.02 31.44 -11.63
CA ASP A 208 36.35 30.65 -10.57
C ASP A 208 36.11 29.18 -10.97
N GLY A 209 36.54 28.80 -12.18
CA GLY A 209 36.40 27.47 -12.75
C GLY A 209 35.02 27.22 -13.37
N ILE A 210 34.13 28.22 -13.42
CA ILE A 210 32.84 28.16 -14.11
C ILE A 210 33.01 28.73 -15.51
N TRP A 211 32.81 27.87 -16.51
CA TRP A 211 32.86 28.25 -17.91
C TRP A 211 31.45 28.46 -18.41
N THR A 212 31.21 29.55 -19.14
CA THR A 212 29.90 29.85 -19.73
C THR A 212 29.96 30.06 -21.24
N ALA A 213 28.87 29.74 -21.94
CA ALA A 213 28.66 30.12 -23.32
C ALA A 213 27.18 30.34 -23.62
N VAL A 214 26.92 31.03 -24.73
CA VAL A 214 25.58 31.40 -25.17
C VAL A 214 25.20 30.58 -26.40
N ILE A 215 24.12 29.79 -26.31
CA ILE A 215 23.42 29.25 -27.49
C ILE A 215 22.55 30.37 -28.06
N PRO A 216 22.74 30.79 -29.32
CA PRO A 216 22.04 31.92 -29.89
C PRO A 216 20.55 31.64 -30.07
N ALA A 217 19.72 32.68 -30.02
CA ALA A 217 18.27 32.59 -30.22
C ALA A 217 17.88 31.89 -31.54
N SER A 218 18.71 31.99 -32.59
CA SER A 218 18.48 31.31 -33.88
C SER A 218 18.52 29.78 -33.81
N ALA A 219 19.08 29.22 -32.74
CA ALA A 219 19.08 27.79 -32.49
C ALA A 219 17.75 27.29 -31.92
N PHE A 220 16.83 28.18 -31.53
CA PHE A 220 15.54 27.82 -30.94
C PHE A 220 14.39 28.16 -31.88
N ALA A 221 13.39 27.28 -31.95
CA ALA A 221 12.12 27.53 -32.61
C ALA A 221 10.98 26.84 -31.86
N PRO A 222 9.79 27.46 -31.75
CA PRO A 222 8.69 26.94 -30.95
C PRO A 222 8.39 25.45 -31.23
N GLY A 223 8.45 24.63 -30.18
CA GLY A 223 8.15 23.20 -30.20
C GLY A 223 9.30 22.30 -30.66
N GLU A 224 10.40 22.86 -31.14
CA GLU A 224 11.58 22.13 -31.57
C GLU A 224 12.60 21.95 -30.43
N MET A 225 13.33 20.84 -30.46
CA MET A 225 14.42 20.59 -29.52
C MET A 225 15.72 21.28 -29.95
N THR A 226 16.48 21.70 -28.94
CA THR A 226 17.87 22.09 -29.08
C THR A 226 18.68 21.28 -28.08
N ARG A 227 19.75 20.65 -28.56
CA ARG A 227 20.59 19.77 -27.75
C ARG A 227 22.06 20.12 -27.88
N TRP A 228 22.81 19.92 -26.80
CA TRP A 228 24.21 20.35 -26.69
C TRP A 228 25.06 19.39 -25.87
N ARG A 229 26.37 19.51 -26.05
CA ARG A 229 27.40 18.77 -25.32
C ARG A 229 28.62 19.65 -25.16
N LEU A 230 29.43 19.38 -24.14
CA LEU A 230 30.64 20.12 -23.83
C LEU A 230 31.86 19.26 -24.13
N VAL A 231 32.95 19.91 -24.52
CA VAL A 231 34.28 19.28 -24.61
C VAL A 231 35.29 20.19 -23.92
N ALA A 232 35.98 19.65 -22.92
CA ALA A 232 37.10 20.30 -22.26
C ALA A 232 38.40 19.64 -22.71
N THR A 233 39.44 20.43 -22.94
CA THR A 233 40.77 19.96 -23.35
C THR A 233 41.81 20.54 -22.41
N ASP A 234 42.71 19.71 -21.90
CA ASP A 234 43.85 20.16 -21.09
C ASP A 234 45.04 20.63 -21.95
N SER A 235 46.04 21.22 -21.31
CA SER A 235 47.26 21.73 -21.96
C SER A 235 48.13 20.67 -22.65
N THR A 236 47.85 19.38 -22.44
CA THR A 236 48.53 18.27 -23.12
C THR A 236 47.72 17.71 -24.30
N GLY A 237 46.50 18.22 -24.53
CA GLY A 237 45.60 17.76 -25.57
C GLY A 237 44.65 16.64 -25.15
N THR A 238 44.61 16.26 -23.87
CA THR A 238 43.67 15.25 -23.37
C THR A 238 42.27 15.86 -23.26
N THR A 239 41.27 15.19 -23.83
CA THR A 239 39.89 15.71 -23.91
C THR A 239 38.91 14.91 -23.08
N THR A 240 37.92 15.59 -22.49
CA THR A 240 36.73 15.00 -21.87
C THR A 240 35.48 15.57 -22.53
N LYS A 241 34.44 14.76 -22.65
CA LYS A 241 33.13 15.13 -23.21
C LYS A 241 32.06 14.97 -22.13
N GLU A 242 31.07 15.87 -22.10
CA GLU A 242 29.90 15.76 -21.24
C GLU A 242 28.60 16.12 -22.00
N PRO A 243 27.59 15.25 -22.11
CA PRO A 243 27.54 13.90 -21.54
C PRO A 243 28.63 12.97 -22.10
N ALA A 244 29.17 12.12 -21.24
CA ALA A 244 30.26 11.20 -21.55
C ALA A 244 29.94 10.23 -22.71
N TYR A 245 28.65 9.93 -22.94
CA TYR A 245 28.18 9.00 -23.97
C TYR A 245 28.87 7.63 -23.84
N ARG A 246 28.72 7.03 -22.66
CA ARG A 246 29.45 5.85 -22.21
C ARG A 246 29.10 4.61 -23.03
N ASP A 247 27.81 4.41 -23.27
CA ASP A 247 27.29 3.39 -24.19
C ASP A 247 26.47 4.07 -25.31
N PRO A 248 26.81 3.87 -26.60
CA PRO A 248 26.00 4.34 -27.71
C PRO A 248 24.53 3.90 -27.69
N LEU A 249 24.23 2.81 -26.99
CA LEU A 249 22.91 2.23 -26.84
C LEU A 249 22.25 2.49 -25.47
N ASP A 250 22.96 3.00 -24.48
CA ASP A 250 22.41 3.12 -23.13
C ASP A 250 22.97 4.34 -22.37
N SER A 251 23.28 5.41 -23.10
CA SER A 251 23.74 6.68 -22.52
C SER A 251 23.39 7.88 -23.41
N GLU A 252 23.24 9.03 -22.79
CA GLU A 252 22.95 10.29 -23.46
C GLU A 252 24.16 10.77 -24.26
N GLN A 253 23.91 11.28 -25.46
CA GLN A 253 24.94 11.92 -26.28
C GLN A 253 24.99 13.44 -26.06
N TYR A 254 23.86 14.02 -25.66
CA TYR A 254 23.64 15.46 -25.46
C TYR A 254 22.71 15.72 -24.26
N PHE A 255 22.90 16.87 -23.62
CA PHE A 255 21.84 17.53 -22.86
C PHE A 255 20.89 18.24 -23.83
N GLY A 256 19.72 18.70 -23.37
CA GLY A 256 18.79 19.39 -24.25
C GLY A 256 17.65 20.11 -23.54
N THR A 257 16.89 20.84 -24.34
CA THR A 257 15.61 21.44 -23.96
C THR A 257 14.71 21.57 -25.20
N VAL A 258 13.44 21.93 -24.99
CA VAL A 258 12.48 22.25 -26.04
C VAL A 258 12.08 23.71 -25.90
N ALA A 259 12.09 24.45 -27.01
CA ALA A 259 11.64 25.84 -26.97
C ALA A 259 10.12 25.90 -26.77
N HIS A 260 9.68 26.83 -25.91
CA HIS A 260 8.28 26.99 -25.56
C HIS A 260 7.43 27.27 -26.81
N ASP A 261 6.24 26.66 -26.88
CA ASP A 261 5.31 26.86 -27.99
C ASP A 261 3.94 27.28 -27.51
N ASP A 262 3.69 28.60 -27.55
CA ASP A 262 2.41 29.21 -27.21
C ASP A 262 1.23 28.70 -28.04
N ARG A 263 1.46 28.04 -29.18
CA ARG A 263 0.41 27.46 -30.02
C ARG A 263 -0.15 26.17 -29.42
N ILE A 264 0.56 25.52 -28.50
CA ILE A 264 0.07 24.33 -27.80
C ILE A 264 -0.96 24.78 -26.77
N LYS A 265 -2.24 24.55 -27.08
CA LYS A 265 -3.35 24.74 -26.15
C LYS A 265 -3.88 23.38 -25.75
N THR A 266 -3.64 22.99 -24.50
CA THR A 266 -4.03 21.68 -23.96
C THR A 266 -4.15 21.76 -22.44
N LEU A 267 -4.93 20.85 -21.86
CA LEU A 267 -4.96 20.60 -20.43
C LEU A 267 -4.25 19.27 -20.07
N LEU A 268 -3.82 18.50 -21.08
CA LEU A 268 -3.08 17.26 -20.89
C LEU A 268 -1.58 17.54 -20.67
N PRO A 269 -0.87 16.68 -19.93
CA PRO A 269 0.59 16.66 -19.97
C PRO A 269 1.10 16.49 -21.40
N VAL A 270 2.14 17.23 -21.76
CA VAL A 270 2.72 17.24 -23.11
C VAL A 270 3.97 16.38 -23.15
N PHE A 271 3.89 15.27 -23.87
CA PHE A 271 5.01 14.38 -24.13
C PHE A 271 5.63 14.72 -25.48
N HIS A 272 6.80 15.36 -25.47
CA HIS A 272 7.53 15.65 -26.70
C HIS A 272 8.44 14.48 -27.05
N TRP A 273 8.27 13.94 -28.26
CA TRP A 273 9.08 12.88 -28.83
C TRP A 273 9.75 13.36 -30.12
N PHE A 274 11.05 13.18 -30.23
CA PHE A 274 11.83 13.55 -31.40
C PHE A 274 12.51 12.32 -32.00
N THR A 275 12.40 12.14 -33.31
CA THR A 275 13.08 11.04 -34.02
C THR A 275 13.42 11.46 -35.45
N SER A 276 14.62 11.13 -35.91
CA SER A 276 15.02 11.32 -37.31
C SER A 276 14.45 10.25 -38.24
N ASN A 277 13.93 9.14 -37.69
CA ASN A 277 13.38 8.03 -38.45
C ASN A 277 12.02 7.58 -37.86
N PRO A 278 10.93 8.35 -38.06
CA PRO A 278 9.59 7.98 -37.58
C PRO A 278 9.16 6.57 -38.01
N SER A 279 9.40 6.21 -39.27
CA SER A 279 9.07 4.88 -39.79
C SER A 279 9.86 3.74 -39.13
N GLY A 280 11.05 4.02 -38.58
CA GLY A 280 11.81 3.03 -37.82
C GLY A 280 11.18 2.72 -36.47
N ALA A 281 10.57 3.72 -35.84
CA ALA A 281 9.83 3.54 -34.57
C ALA A 281 8.57 2.66 -34.73
N ASP A 282 8.00 2.59 -35.94
CA ASP A 282 6.89 1.68 -36.28
C ASP A 282 7.31 0.21 -36.43
N THR A 283 8.54 -0.14 -36.06
CA THR A 283 9.08 -1.51 -36.17
C THR A 283 9.52 -2.04 -34.81
N THR A 284 9.66 -3.37 -34.70
CA THR A 284 10.18 -4.01 -33.48
C THR A 284 11.68 -3.77 -33.27
N THR A 285 12.41 -3.34 -34.28
CA THR A 285 13.82 -2.89 -34.15
C THR A 285 13.93 -1.45 -33.63
N GLY A 286 12.87 -0.66 -33.80
CA GLY A 286 12.75 0.70 -33.27
C GLY A 286 13.61 1.78 -33.95
N SER A 287 13.54 2.98 -33.39
CA SER A 287 14.41 4.11 -33.71
C SER A 287 14.81 4.82 -32.43
N ARG A 288 16.08 5.23 -32.35
CA ARG A 288 16.54 6.12 -31.28
C ARG A 288 16.08 7.54 -31.52
N GLY A 289 15.79 8.23 -30.43
CA GLY A 289 15.20 9.55 -30.41
C GLY A 289 15.51 10.31 -29.13
N CYS A 290 14.72 11.33 -28.87
CA CYS A 290 14.79 12.12 -27.65
C CYS A 290 13.37 12.34 -27.11
N VAL A 291 13.25 12.47 -25.81
CA VAL A 291 12.00 12.79 -25.12
C VAL A 291 12.18 14.05 -24.29
N TYR A 292 11.15 14.89 -24.23
CA TYR A 292 11.06 15.96 -23.23
C TYR A 292 9.70 15.88 -22.56
N TYR A 293 9.72 15.82 -21.23
CA TYR A 293 8.52 15.70 -20.40
C TYR A 293 8.76 16.37 -19.05
N ASP A 294 7.78 17.15 -18.60
CA ASP A 294 7.76 17.79 -17.27
C ASP A 294 9.06 18.53 -16.86
N GLY A 295 9.66 19.26 -17.80
CA GLY A 295 10.88 20.04 -17.53
C GLY A 295 12.19 19.30 -17.81
N GLU A 296 12.16 18.00 -18.05
CA GLU A 296 13.36 17.16 -18.18
C GLU A 296 13.56 16.65 -19.61
N PHE A 297 14.81 16.63 -20.08
CA PHE A 297 15.19 16.18 -21.42
C PHE A 297 15.95 14.86 -21.38
N TYR A 298 15.47 13.88 -22.12
CA TYR A 298 16.04 12.53 -22.23
C TYR A 298 16.56 12.31 -23.65
N ASP A 299 17.87 12.19 -23.81
CA ASP A 299 18.50 11.94 -25.11
C ASP A 299 18.73 10.43 -25.35
N ASN A 300 18.84 10.07 -26.62
CA ASN A 300 19.23 8.73 -27.06
C ASN A 300 18.31 7.58 -26.62
N VAL A 301 17.06 7.85 -26.26
CA VAL A 301 16.06 6.83 -25.86
C VAL A 301 15.65 5.95 -27.05
N LEU A 302 15.37 4.67 -26.81
CA LEU A 302 14.90 3.74 -27.85
C LEU A 302 13.38 3.71 -27.88
N VAL A 303 12.79 3.89 -29.06
CA VAL A 303 11.34 3.75 -29.26
C VAL A 303 11.06 2.60 -30.21
N THR A 304 10.27 1.62 -29.78
CA THR A 304 9.84 0.46 -30.58
C THR A 304 8.32 0.38 -30.66
N VAL A 305 7.80 -0.30 -31.67
CA VAL A 305 6.35 -0.53 -31.79
C VAL A 305 5.86 -1.49 -30.70
N HIS A 306 4.72 -1.17 -30.08
CA HIS A 306 4.09 -1.98 -29.04
C HIS A 306 2.82 -2.71 -29.52
N GLY A 307 2.62 -3.90 -28.96
CA GLY A 307 1.37 -4.64 -28.98
C GLY A 307 1.31 -5.74 -30.03
N GLN A 308 0.20 -6.48 -30.03
CA GLN A 308 -0.06 -7.57 -30.98
C GLN A 308 -1.14 -7.16 -31.98
N SER A 309 -2.38 -6.96 -31.51
CA SER A 309 -3.51 -6.55 -32.35
C SER A 309 -3.40 -5.09 -32.81
N SER A 310 -2.90 -4.21 -31.93
CA SER A 310 -2.71 -2.78 -32.20
C SER A 310 -1.67 -2.50 -33.29
N LEU A 311 -0.81 -3.47 -33.64
CA LEU A 311 0.11 -3.37 -34.78
C LEU A 311 -0.64 -3.14 -36.09
N GLY A 312 -1.89 -3.61 -36.20
CA GLY A 312 -2.75 -3.41 -37.36
C GLY A 312 -3.41 -2.03 -37.42
N PHE A 313 -3.37 -1.23 -36.35
CA PHE A 313 -4.10 0.04 -36.30
C PHE A 313 -3.38 1.13 -37.11
N PRO A 314 -4.12 2.12 -37.67
CA PRO A 314 -3.50 3.30 -38.27
C PRO A 314 -2.63 4.07 -37.29
N LYS A 315 -3.13 4.27 -36.06
CA LYS A 315 -2.41 4.88 -34.95
C LYS A 315 -1.77 3.78 -34.08
N LYS A 316 -0.44 3.69 -34.11
CA LYS A 316 0.36 2.67 -33.39
C LYS A 316 0.49 2.98 -31.89
N SER A 317 0.82 1.94 -31.13
CA SER A 317 1.33 2.03 -29.74
C SER A 317 2.85 1.90 -29.75
N TYR A 318 3.55 2.39 -28.73
CA TYR A 318 5.01 2.36 -28.64
C TYR A 318 5.51 2.00 -27.25
N ASN A 319 6.58 1.20 -27.16
CA ASN A 319 7.43 1.09 -25.97
C ASN A 319 8.53 2.15 -26.06
N ILE A 320 8.91 2.75 -24.95
CA ILE A 320 10.02 3.69 -24.86
C ILE A 320 10.96 3.25 -23.75
N ASP A 321 12.17 2.84 -24.14
CA ASP A 321 13.24 2.40 -23.23
C ASP A 321 14.19 3.56 -22.96
N PHE A 322 14.34 3.94 -21.69
CA PHE A 322 15.23 5.00 -21.25
C PHE A 322 16.58 4.44 -20.82
N ASN A 323 17.62 5.27 -20.91
CA ASN A 323 18.98 4.84 -20.59
C ASN A 323 19.11 4.48 -19.10
N ARG A 324 19.97 3.52 -18.75
CA ARG A 324 20.26 3.20 -17.35
C ARG A 324 20.86 4.37 -16.57
N THR A 325 21.64 5.22 -17.26
CA THR A 325 22.21 6.45 -16.71
C THR A 325 21.19 7.56 -16.48
N HIS A 326 20.02 7.49 -17.12
CA HIS A 326 18.99 8.53 -17.02
C HIS A 326 17.58 7.98 -17.22
N ARG A 327 17.09 7.36 -16.14
CA ARG A 327 15.76 6.74 -16.05
C ARG A 327 14.63 7.77 -16.08
N PHE A 328 13.48 7.42 -16.65
CA PHE A 328 12.38 8.36 -16.84
C PHE A 328 11.69 8.74 -15.54
N ARG A 329 11.28 10.00 -15.43
CA ARG A 329 10.48 10.51 -14.31
C ARG A 329 9.17 11.08 -14.83
N TRP A 330 8.06 10.48 -14.40
CA TRP A 330 6.72 10.92 -14.77
C TRP A 330 6.08 11.86 -13.73
N ASN A 331 6.61 11.84 -12.50
CA ASN A 331 6.23 12.68 -11.36
C ASN A 331 7.46 12.89 -10.45
N ASN A 332 7.65 14.09 -9.92
CA ASN A 332 8.77 14.45 -9.05
C ASN A 332 8.84 13.65 -7.74
N ASP A 333 7.70 13.16 -7.24
CA ASP A 333 7.63 12.39 -6.00
C ASP A 333 7.68 10.87 -6.22
N ALA A 334 7.78 10.41 -7.48
CA ALA A 334 7.78 8.99 -7.81
C ALA A 334 9.19 8.48 -8.14
N PRO A 335 9.48 7.18 -7.90
CA PRO A 335 10.68 6.53 -8.43
C PRO A 335 10.77 6.70 -9.95
N ARG A 336 12.01 6.80 -10.45
CA ARG A 336 12.26 6.80 -11.89
C ARG A 336 12.00 5.40 -12.46
N VAL A 337 11.49 5.30 -13.68
CA VAL A 337 11.14 4.04 -14.36
C VAL A 337 12.08 3.75 -15.54
N ALA A 338 12.30 2.48 -15.84
CA ALA A 338 13.15 2.03 -16.94
C ALA A 338 12.53 2.29 -18.31
N ASP A 339 11.25 2.01 -18.41
CA ASP A 339 10.49 2.01 -19.64
C ASP A 339 9.02 2.35 -19.38
N ILE A 340 8.37 2.80 -20.45
CA ILE A 340 6.97 3.20 -20.47
C ILE A 340 6.34 2.74 -21.77
N ASP A 341 5.02 2.64 -21.75
CA ASP A 341 4.20 2.41 -22.92
C ASP A 341 3.35 3.65 -23.25
N LEU A 342 3.36 4.03 -24.53
CA LEU A 342 2.36 4.93 -25.11
C LEU A 342 1.36 4.11 -25.90
N LEU A 343 0.25 3.75 -25.24
CA LEU A 343 -0.79 2.92 -25.86
C LEU A 343 -1.76 3.76 -26.67
N SER A 344 -2.04 3.28 -27.88
CA SER A 344 -3.01 3.87 -28.78
C SER A 344 -4.42 3.71 -28.21
N ASN A 345 -5.00 4.81 -27.73
CA ASN A 345 -6.44 4.88 -27.43
C ASN A 345 -7.30 5.06 -28.69
N TRP A 346 -6.75 4.75 -29.88
CA TRP A 346 -7.43 4.96 -31.15
C TRP A 346 -8.78 4.28 -31.13
N ALA A 347 -8.84 2.99 -30.84
CA ALA A 347 -10.04 2.17 -30.95
C ALA A 347 -11.10 2.40 -29.86
N ASP A 348 -10.81 3.23 -28.86
CA ASP A 348 -11.80 3.69 -27.91
C ASP A 348 -12.29 5.09 -28.28
N LYS A 349 -13.50 5.21 -28.87
CA LYS A 349 -14.06 6.52 -29.23
C LYS A 349 -14.15 7.46 -28.03
N SER A 350 -14.32 6.92 -26.83
CA SER A 350 -14.37 7.72 -25.61
C SER A 350 -13.00 8.10 -25.06
N LYS A 351 -11.92 7.46 -25.52
CA LYS A 351 -10.52 7.65 -25.08
C LYS A 351 -10.23 7.41 -23.60
N VAL A 352 -11.20 6.91 -22.82
CA VAL A 352 -11.15 6.92 -21.35
C VAL A 352 -11.25 5.54 -20.70
N ARG A 353 -11.67 4.50 -21.43
CA ARG A 353 -11.97 3.18 -20.82
C ARG A 353 -10.75 2.59 -20.13
N HIS A 354 -9.61 2.66 -20.78
CA HIS A 354 -8.37 2.06 -20.31
C HIS A 354 -7.83 2.77 -19.06
N VAL A 355 -7.68 4.09 -19.11
CA VAL A 355 -7.23 4.90 -17.95
C VAL A 355 -8.20 4.81 -16.77
N LEU A 356 -9.52 4.83 -17.03
CA LEU A 356 -10.54 4.70 -15.99
C LEU A 356 -10.56 3.30 -15.38
N ALA A 357 -10.27 2.26 -16.17
CA ALA A 357 -10.18 0.89 -15.66
C ALA A 357 -9.00 0.74 -14.68
N TYR A 358 -7.83 1.24 -15.04
CA TYR A 358 -6.67 1.25 -14.13
C TYR A 358 -6.89 2.15 -12.90
N GLU A 359 -7.63 3.24 -13.02
CA GLU A 359 -8.05 4.05 -11.87
C GLU A 359 -8.93 3.24 -10.90
N VAL A 360 -9.99 2.58 -11.40
CA VAL A 360 -10.87 1.76 -10.56
C VAL A 360 -10.10 0.60 -9.93
N MET A 361 -9.18 -0.03 -10.65
CA MET A 361 -8.31 -1.09 -10.11
C MET A 361 -7.48 -0.59 -8.92
N ARG A 362 -6.74 0.51 -9.10
CA ARG A 362 -5.89 1.09 -8.04
C ARG A 362 -6.71 1.53 -6.84
N LEU A 363 -7.83 2.22 -7.05
CA LEU A 363 -8.71 2.67 -5.96
C LEU A 363 -9.47 1.52 -5.28
N SER A 364 -9.58 0.36 -5.92
CA SER A 364 -10.07 -0.87 -5.28
C SER A 364 -9.02 -1.53 -4.38
N GLY A 365 -7.75 -1.09 -4.46
CA GLY A 365 -6.61 -1.70 -3.79
C GLY A 365 -5.96 -2.85 -4.57
N VAL A 366 -6.21 -2.96 -5.88
CA VAL A 366 -5.50 -3.90 -6.75
C VAL A 366 -4.17 -3.27 -7.16
N PRO A 367 -3.01 -3.95 -6.98
CA PRO A 367 -1.75 -3.48 -7.54
C PRO A 367 -1.87 -3.48 -9.06
N ALA A 368 -1.97 -2.30 -9.64
CA ALA A 368 -2.26 -2.11 -11.05
C ALA A 368 -1.45 -0.94 -11.60
N HIS A 369 -1.28 -0.92 -12.92
CA HIS A 369 -0.48 0.09 -13.58
C HIS A 369 -1.02 1.50 -13.31
N PHE A 370 -0.16 2.50 -13.18
CA PHE A 370 -0.60 3.86 -13.44
C PHE A 370 -0.85 4.03 -14.92
N ALA A 371 -1.93 4.74 -15.23
CA ALA A 371 -2.28 5.10 -16.59
C ALA A 371 -2.95 6.47 -16.62
N PHE A 372 -2.58 7.30 -17.58
CA PHE A 372 -3.22 8.58 -17.84
C PHE A 372 -3.02 8.99 -19.31
N THR A 373 -3.92 9.79 -19.85
CA THR A 373 -3.81 10.26 -21.23
C THR A 373 -2.82 11.43 -21.32
N VAL A 374 -1.99 11.42 -22.36
CA VAL A 374 -1.06 12.49 -22.69
C VAL A 374 -1.28 13.01 -24.10
N ARG A 375 -0.91 14.28 -24.32
CA ARG A 375 -0.74 14.84 -25.67
C ARG A 375 0.68 14.53 -26.15
N VAL A 376 0.81 13.83 -27.28
CA VAL A 376 2.10 13.52 -27.89
C VAL A 376 2.40 14.52 -29.01
N GLN A 377 3.58 15.13 -28.94
CA GLN A 377 4.17 15.94 -30.00
C GLN A 377 5.30 15.14 -30.65
N GLN A 378 5.22 14.83 -31.94
CA GLN A 378 6.33 14.18 -32.66
C GLN A 378 7.03 15.22 -33.54
N ASN A 379 8.33 15.44 -33.29
CA ASN A 379 9.13 16.43 -34.01
C ASN A 379 8.52 17.85 -34.01
N GLY A 380 7.96 18.26 -32.88
CA GLY A 380 7.36 19.60 -32.68
C GLY A 380 5.96 19.80 -33.27
N ILE A 381 5.33 18.74 -33.78
CA ILE A 381 3.99 18.80 -34.37
C ILE A 381 3.08 17.79 -33.66
N PHE A 382 1.79 18.12 -33.53
CA PHE A 382 0.82 17.24 -32.90
C PHE A 382 0.86 15.86 -33.54
N PHE A 383 1.04 14.84 -32.71
CA PHE A 383 1.09 13.45 -33.14
C PHE A 383 -0.17 12.70 -32.78
N SER A 384 -0.53 12.66 -31.50
CA SER A 384 -1.70 11.94 -31.03
C SER A 384 -2.08 12.32 -29.61
N THR A 385 -3.27 11.89 -29.20
CA THR A 385 -3.52 11.50 -27.81
C THR A 385 -3.14 10.03 -27.64
N ALA A 386 -2.49 9.69 -26.53
CA ALA A 386 -2.12 8.32 -26.19
C ALA A 386 -2.27 8.10 -24.68
N ASP A 387 -2.50 6.86 -24.29
CA ASP A 387 -2.53 6.50 -22.87
C ASP A 387 -1.10 6.12 -22.47
N PHE A 388 -0.52 6.92 -21.59
CA PHE A 388 0.77 6.65 -20.96
C PHE A 388 0.55 5.61 -19.87
N VAL A 389 1.34 4.53 -19.90
CA VAL A 389 1.27 3.41 -18.95
C VAL A 389 2.68 3.03 -18.54
N GLU A 390 2.91 2.72 -17.26
CA GLU A 390 4.19 2.14 -16.82
C GLU A 390 4.37 0.72 -17.34
N ASP A 391 5.61 0.30 -17.59
CA ASP A 391 5.89 -1.12 -17.78
C ASP A 391 5.97 -1.85 -16.42
N ALA A 392 5.83 -3.17 -16.45
CA ALA A 392 5.88 -4.03 -15.27
C ALA A 392 7.30 -4.58 -15.02
N ASP A 393 7.98 -4.03 -14.02
CA ASP A 393 9.30 -4.45 -13.53
C ASP A 393 9.36 -4.41 -11.97
N GLU A 394 10.56 -4.47 -11.39
CA GLU A 394 10.77 -4.36 -9.94
C GLU A 394 10.36 -3.00 -9.37
N ILE A 395 10.43 -1.93 -10.15
CA ILE A 395 10.02 -0.57 -9.76
C ILE A 395 8.50 -0.49 -9.70
N TYR A 396 7.80 -1.09 -10.68
CA TYR A 396 6.35 -1.29 -10.64
C TYR A 396 5.92 -2.03 -9.37
N LEU A 397 6.61 -3.14 -9.03
CA LEU A 397 6.30 -3.90 -7.81
C LEU A 397 6.40 -3.02 -6.57
N GLU A 398 7.53 -2.34 -6.38
CA GLU A 398 7.75 -1.44 -5.25
C GLU A 398 6.68 -0.35 -5.17
N ARG A 399 6.43 0.36 -6.29
CA ARG A 399 5.42 1.41 -6.38
C ARG A 399 4.01 0.89 -6.09
N ALA A 400 3.69 -0.34 -6.49
CA ALA A 400 2.40 -0.95 -6.27
C ALA A 400 2.24 -1.56 -4.86
N GLY A 401 3.22 -1.32 -3.96
CA GLY A 401 3.21 -1.82 -2.58
C GLY A 401 3.49 -3.32 -2.48
N LEU A 402 4.16 -3.88 -3.50
CA LEU A 402 4.58 -5.27 -3.57
C LEU A 402 6.07 -5.39 -3.22
N ASN A 403 6.53 -6.62 -3.03
CA ASN A 403 7.94 -6.89 -2.84
C ASN A 403 8.69 -6.74 -4.17
N LYS A 404 9.62 -5.78 -4.25
CA LYS A 404 10.47 -5.57 -5.43
C LYS A 404 11.27 -6.82 -5.83
N GLU A 405 11.60 -7.67 -4.85
CA GLU A 405 12.31 -8.93 -5.06
C GLU A 405 11.39 -10.10 -5.45
N GLY A 406 10.09 -9.85 -5.62
CA GLY A 406 9.10 -10.85 -6.02
C GLY A 406 9.29 -11.31 -7.48
N ALA A 407 8.85 -12.54 -7.78
CA ALA A 407 8.90 -13.07 -9.13
C ALA A 407 7.64 -12.65 -9.91
N LEU A 408 7.82 -11.96 -11.03
CA LEU A 408 6.74 -11.46 -11.88
C LEU A 408 6.81 -12.08 -13.28
N TYR A 409 5.68 -12.58 -13.76
CA TYR A 409 5.55 -13.23 -15.06
C TYR A 409 4.45 -12.58 -15.89
N LYS A 410 4.76 -12.07 -17.08
CA LYS A 410 3.77 -11.64 -18.07
C LYS A 410 3.22 -12.84 -18.82
N VAL A 411 1.89 -12.98 -18.88
CA VAL A 411 1.23 -14.14 -19.48
C VAL A 411 0.63 -13.81 -20.84
N TYR A 412 1.12 -14.48 -21.89
CA TYR A 412 0.66 -14.34 -23.28
C TYR A 412 -0.19 -15.50 -23.78
N ASP A 413 0.04 -16.72 -23.26
CA ASP A 413 -0.74 -17.93 -23.59
C ASP A 413 -0.47 -19.04 -22.56
N ASN A 414 -1.05 -18.92 -21.37
CA ASN A 414 -0.92 -19.92 -20.29
C ASN A 414 -2.14 -19.84 -19.37
N LEU A 415 -2.79 -20.97 -19.12
CA LEU A 415 -3.99 -21.07 -18.27
C LEU A 415 -3.68 -21.59 -16.87
N LEU A 416 -2.39 -21.74 -16.53
CA LEU A 416 -1.92 -22.48 -15.36
C LEU A 416 -2.48 -23.91 -15.33
N ASN A 417 -2.68 -24.51 -16.51
CA ASN A 417 -3.33 -25.80 -16.65
C ASN A 417 -2.44 -26.82 -17.35
N LYS A 418 -1.94 -27.78 -16.57
CA LYS A 418 -1.14 -28.89 -17.10
C LYS A 418 -1.88 -29.72 -18.17
N ASP A 419 -3.20 -29.88 -18.06
CA ASP A 419 -4.01 -30.60 -19.06
C ASP A 419 -4.05 -29.86 -20.41
N SER A 420 -3.83 -28.53 -20.40
CA SER A 420 -3.67 -27.71 -21.61
C SER A 420 -2.24 -27.77 -22.18
N GLY A 421 -1.37 -28.59 -21.59
CA GLY A 421 0.06 -28.66 -21.93
C GLY A 421 0.85 -27.45 -21.46
N ASP A 422 0.36 -26.72 -20.44
CA ASP A 422 1.07 -25.57 -19.90
C ASP A 422 2.24 -25.99 -19.01
N THR A 423 3.32 -25.23 -19.11
CA THR A 423 4.54 -25.39 -18.32
C THR A 423 5.00 -24.03 -17.82
N GLY A 424 5.94 -24.00 -16.89
CA GLY A 424 6.52 -22.75 -16.38
C GLY A 424 7.22 -21.89 -17.44
N THR A 425 7.45 -22.38 -18.66
CA THR A 425 8.16 -21.67 -19.74
C THR A 425 7.30 -21.40 -20.98
N LYS A 426 6.12 -22.02 -21.12
CA LYS A 426 5.27 -21.88 -22.29
C LYS A 426 4.36 -20.65 -22.14
N GLY A 427 4.39 -19.75 -23.13
CA GLY A 427 3.47 -18.61 -23.22
C GLY A 427 3.60 -17.60 -22.08
N VAL A 428 4.77 -17.53 -21.44
CA VAL A 428 5.07 -16.63 -20.32
C VAL A 428 6.43 -15.99 -20.48
N GLU A 429 6.58 -14.77 -19.99
CA GLU A 429 7.84 -14.01 -19.94
C GLU A 429 8.12 -13.60 -18.51
N LYS A 430 9.30 -13.95 -17.98
CA LYS A 430 9.72 -13.56 -16.63
C LYS A 430 10.24 -12.12 -16.67
N LYS A 431 9.58 -11.21 -15.95
CA LYS A 431 9.85 -9.77 -15.95
C LYS A 431 10.85 -9.35 -14.87
N THR A 432 10.84 -10.01 -13.72
CA THR A 432 11.79 -9.77 -12.61
C THR A 432 12.56 -11.04 -12.27
N ARG A 433 13.69 -10.92 -11.55
CA ARG A 433 14.54 -12.07 -11.19
C ARG A 433 14.96 -12.93 -12.39
N LYS A 434 15.34 -12.29 -13.51
CA LYS A 434 15.68 -12.99 -14.77
C LYS A 434 16.90 -13.91 -14.66
N PHE A 435 17.67 -13.82 -13.58
CA PHE A 435 18.84 -14.66 -13.29
C PHE A 435 18.48 -16.11 -12.87
N GLU A 436 17.24 -16.37 -12.48
CA GLU A 436 16.77 -17.70 -12.06
C GLU A 436 15.73 -18.29 -13.04
N ASN A 437 15.63 -19.61 -13.09
CA ASN A 437 14.66 -20.31 -13.94
C ASN A 437 13.20 -20.21 -13.43
N ASN A 438 12.26 -20.81 -14.16
CA ASN A 438 10.81 -20.72 -13.87
C ASN A 438 10.28 -21.96 -13.10
N SER A 439 11.11 -22.58 -12.24
CA SER A 439 10.74 -23.79 -11.49
C SER A 439 9.63 -23.54 -10.46
N ASP A 440 9.56 -22.33 -9.91
CA ASP A 440 8.50 -21.82 -9.06
C ASP A 440 7.14 -21.82 -9.76
N LEU A 441 7.05 -21.28 -10.98
CA LEU A 441 5.80 -21.25 -11.75
C LEU A 441 5.38 -22.67 -12.15
N GLN A 442 6.33 -23.55 -12.44
CA GLN A 442 6.03 -24.97 -12.67
C GLN A 442 5.46 -25.64 -11.40
N ALA A 443 5.96 -25.28 -10.21
CA ALA A 443 5.42 -25.77 -8.95
C ALA A 443 3.98 -25.28 -8.72
N LEU A 444 3.66 -24.02 -9.07
CA LEU A 444 2.28 -23.53 -9.05
C LEU A 444 1.35 -24.38 -9.92
N ILE A 445 1.72 -24.61 -11.19
CA ILE A 445 0.92 -25.41 -12.12
C ILE A 445 0.68 -26.82 -11.57
N ASN A 446 1.72 -27.44 -10.99
CA ASN A 446 1.60 -28.76 -10.38
C ASN A 446 0.71 -28.77 -9.14
N GLY A 447 0.75 -27.73 -8.31
CA GLY A 447 -0.11 -27.60 -7.13
C GLY A 447 -1.58 -27.39 -7.47
N LEU A 448 -1.87 -26.70 -8.58
CA LEU A 448 -3.23 -26.53 -9.11
C LEU A 448 -3.77 -27.80 -9.80
N ASP A 449 -2.92 -28.82 -10.04
CA ASP A 449 -3.33 -30.14 -10.54
C ASP A 449 -3.86 -31.06 -9.41
N LEU A 450 -3.69 -30.66 -8.14
CA LEU A 450 -4.22 -31.37 -7.00
C LEU A 450 -5.77 -31.39 -7.03
N THR A 451 -6.39 -32.28 -6.25
CA THR A 451 -7.85 -32.39 -6.17
C THR A 451 -8.34 -32.51 -4.74
N GLY A 452 -9.65 -32.26 -4.54
CA GLY A 452 -10.31 -32.40 -3.24
C GLY A 452 -9.68 -31.55 -2.15
N ASP A 453 -9.52 -32.13 -0.95
CA ASP A 453 -8.97 -31.43 0.21
C ASP A 453 -7.50 -31.03 0.06
N ALA A 454 -6.70 -31.78 -0.71
CA ALA A 454 -5.31 -31.45 -0.98
C ALA A 454 -5.18 -30.15 -1.78
N LEU A 455 -6.02 -29.98 -2.81
CA LEU A 455 -6.10 -28.73 -3.57
C LEU A 455 -6.55 -27.56 -2.70
N ARG A 456 -7.59 -27.78 -1.88
CA ARG A 456 -8.08 -26.75 -0.95
C ARG A 456 -6.95 -26.26 -0.06
N LYS A 457 -6.23 -27.16 0.61
CA LYS A 457 -5.08 -26.83 1.47
C LYS A 457 -3.99 -26.08 0.72
N TYR A 458 -3.64 -26.55 -0.48
CA TYR A 458 -2.66 -25.88 -1.33
C TYR A 458 -3.05 -24.43 -1.63
N ILE A 459 -4.31 -24.17 -1.99
CA ILE A 459 -4.79 -22.81 -2.28
C ILE A 459 -4.64 -21.90 -1.07
N TYR A 460 -5.09 -22.34 0.11
CA TYR A 460 -5.01 -21.54 1.34
C TYR A 460 -3.57 -21.30 1.83
N ASP A 461 -2.64 -22.18 1.50
CA ASP A 461 -1.23 -22.04 1.89
C ASP A 461 -0.36 -21.26 0.89
N ASN A 462 -0.74 -21.23 -0.40
CA ASN A 462 0.14 -20.75 -1.46
C ASN A 462 -0.45 -19.61 -2.29
N ILE A 463 -1.72 -19.23 -2.09
CA ILE A 463 -2.36 -18.15 -2.85
C ILE A 463 -2.68 -16.98 -1.91
N ASP A 464 -2.35 -15.77 -2.34
CA ASP A 464 -2.82 -14.53 -1.72
C ASP A 464 -4.30 -14.35 -2.07
N ILE A 465 -5.15 -15.05 -1.31
CA ILE A 465 -6.61 -15.06 -1.50
C ILE A 465 -7.18 -13.63 -1.49
N PRO A 466 -6.84 -12.73 -0.54
CA PRO A 466 -7.34 -11.35 -0.54
C PRO A 466 -7.08 -10.64 -1.87
N ARG A 467 -5.83 -10.68 -2.37
CA ARG A 467 -5.46 -10.00 -3.61
C ARG A 467 -6.18 -10.58 -4.83
N CYS A 468 -6.31 -11.91 -4.91
CA CYS A 468 -7.08 -12.55 -5.98
C CYS A 468 -8.58 -12.21 -5.91
N VAL A 469 -9.19 -12.24 -4.72
CA VAL A 469 -10.59 -11.83 -4.50
C VAL A 469 -10.80 -10.38 -4.94
N ASN A 470 -9.88 -9.48 -4.58
CA ASN A 470 -9.96 -8.08 -4.92
C ASN A 470 -9.87 -7.84 -6.43
N LEU A 471 -8.92 -8.49 -7.11
CA LEU A 471 -8.79 -8.41 -8.57
C LEU A 471 -10.06 -8.89 -9.27
N LEU A 472 -10.57 -10.08 -8.92
CA LEU A 472 -11.76 -10.64 -9.54
C LEU A 472 -12.99 -9.75 -9.33
N ALA A 473 -13.08 -9.12 -8.16
CA ALA A 473 -14.14 -8.17 -7.88
C ALA A 473 -14.02 -6.87 -8.69
N ALA A 474 -12.84 -6.28 -8.76
CA ALA A 474 -12.59 -5.08 -9.56
C ALA A 474 -12.82 -5.33 -11.06
N ASN A 475 -12.39 -6.49 -11.58
CA ASN A 475 -12.68 -6.94 -12.95
C ASN A 475 -14.18 -7.01 -13.24
N SER A 476 -14.99 -7.45 -12.27
CA SER A 476 -16.45 -7.46 -12.41
C SER A 476 -17.04 -6.06 -12.53
N VAL A 477 -16.56 -5.11 -11.70
CA VAL A 477 -17.01 -3.71 -11.72
C VAL A 477 -16.73 -3.05 -13.06
N ILE A 478 -15.50 -3.17 -13.55
CA ILE A 478 -15.12 -2.59 -14.86
C ILE A 478 -15.59 -3.46 -16.03
N ARG A 479 -16.12 -4.66 -15.77
CA ARG A 479 -16.47 -5.66 -16.78
C ARG A 479 -15.30 -5.92 -17.76
N ASN A 480 -14.12 -6.21 -17.21
CA ASN A 480 -12.96 -6.62 -18.01
C ASN A 480 -13.19 -8.05 -18.50
N ILE A 481 -13.26 -8.22 -19.81
CA ILE A 481 -13.46 -9.53 -20.44
C ILE A 481 -12.20 -10.11 -21.09
N ASP A 482 -11.08 -9.41 -21.04
CA ASP A 482 -9.87 -9.80 -21.76
C ASP A 482 -8.94 -10.71 -20.96
N MET A 483 -9.08 -10.71 -19.64
CA MET A 483 -8.37 -11.65 -18.78
C MET A 483 -8.98 -13.06 -18.90
N HIS A 484 -8.58 -13.85 -19.91
CA HIS A 484 -9.05 -15.23 -20.12
C HIS A 484 -7.93 -16.24 -20.37
N SER A 485 -7.06 -16.00 -21.36
CA SER A 485 -5.86 -16.84 -21.63
C SER A 485 -4.55 -16.07 -21.68
N LYS A 486 -4.64 -14.74 -21.62
CA LYS A 486 -3.56 -13.77 -21.69
C LYS A 486 -4.00 -12.48 -21.00
N ASN A 487 -3.13 -11.48 -21.00
CA ASN A 487 -3.43 -10.14 -20.49
C ASN A 487 -3.61 -10.10 -18.97
N TRP A 488 -2.64 -10.69 -18.28
CA TRP A 488 -2.47 -10.63 -16.83
C TRP A 488 -1.03 -11.01 -16.46
N TYR A 489 -0.66 -10.78 -15.21
CA TYR A 489 0.61 -11.23 -14.64
C TYR A 489 0.41 -12.27 -13.55
N ALA A 490 1.27 -13.28 -13.50
CA ALA A 490 1.44 -14.11 -12.30
C ALA A 490 2.54 -13.47 -11.43
N TYR A 491 2.22 -13.20 -10.18
CA TYR A 491 3.15 -12.64 -9.20
C TYR A 491 3.35 -13.62 -8.06
N ARG A 492 4.59 -13.78 -7.60
CA ARG A 492 4.94 -14.50 -6.38
C ARG A 492 5.71 -13.60 -5.44
N ASP A 493 5.29 -13.56 -4.18
CA ASP A 493 5.95 -12.80 -3.10
C ASP A 493 7.22 -13.52 -2.58
N THR A 494 8.15 -13.81 -3.49
CA THR A 494 9.38 -14.57 -3.24
C THR A 494 10.26 -13.87 -2.20
N GLY A 495 10.79 -14.63 -1.24
CA GLY A 495 11.60 -14.09 -0.13
C GLY A 495 10.78 -13.47 1.00
N LYS A 496 9.46 -13.40 0.88
CA LYS A 496 8.53 -12.97 1.93
C LYS A 496 7.47 -14.05 2.19
N THR A 497 6.21 -13.88 1.78
CA THR A 497 5.18 -14.90 2.06
C THR A 497 5.29 -16.13 1.16
N GLY A 498 5.90 -15.97 -0.03
CA GLY A 498 5.98 -17.03 -1.05
C GLY A 498 4.65 -17.32 -1.76
N GLU A 499 3.60 -16.54 -1.47
CA GLU A 499 2.26 -16.70 -2.03
C GLU A 499 2.16 -16.14 -3.45
N TRP A 500 1.24 -16.73 -4.22
CA TRP A 500 0.93 -16.34 -5.60
C TRP A 500 -0.31 -15.47 -5.69
N ALA A 501 -0.26 -14.49 -6.58
CA ALA A 501 -1.39 -13.66 -6.98
C ALA A 501 -1.46 -13.49 -8.50
N ILE A 502 -2.62 -13.03 -8.97
CA ILE A 502 -2.82 -12.55 -10.34
C ILE A 502 -2.86 -11.02 -10.27
N LEU A 503 -2.16 -10.34 -11.19
CA LEU A 503 -2.21 -8.88 -11.35
C LEU A 503 -2.76 -8.50 -12.75
N PRO A 504 -3.41 -7.33 -12.89
CA PRO A 504 -4.06 -6.95 -14.14
C PRO A 504 -3.07 -6.42 -15.20
N TRP A 505 -3.38 -6.69 -16.47
CA TRP A 505 -2.75 -6.08 -17.65
C TRP A 505 -3.84 -5.85 -18.72
N ASP A 506 -3.63 -4.90 -19.64
CA ASP A 506 -4.44 -4.66 -20.84
C ASP A 506 -5.96 -4.55 -20.54
N LEU A 507 -6.38 -3.40 -20.02
CA LEU A 507 -7.74 -3.19 -19.51
C LEU A 507 -8.65 -2.40 -20.46
N ASP A 508 -8.30 -2.29 -21.73
CA ASP A 508 -9.04 -1.52 -22.74
C ASP A 508 -10.42 -2.14 -23.06
N LEU A 509 -10.53 -3.47 -23.02
CA LEU A 509 -11.79 -4.24 -23.14
C LEU A 509 -12.60 -4.24 -21.84
N SER A 510 -12.82 -3.04 -21.32
CA SER A 510 -13.63 -2.74 -20.14
C SER A 510 -14.83 -1.89 -20.53
N PHE A 511 -15.75 -1.73 -19.59
CA PHE A 511 -16.90 -0.82 -19.68
C PHE A 511 -17.71 -0.96 -20.97
N GLY A 512 -18.02 -2.23 -21.29
CA GLY A 512 -18.91 -2.60 -22.37
C GLY A 512 -18.24 -2.81 -23.73
N ARG A 513 -16.92 -2.65 -23.84
CA ARG A 513 -16.15 -3.08 -25.02
C ARG A 513 -15.84 -4.57 -24.95
N VAL A 514 -15.86 -5.24 -26.10
CA VAL A 514 -15.53 -6.67 -26.22
C VAL A 514 -14.82 -7.00 -27.53
N TRP A 515 -14.03 -8.08 -27.52
CA TRP A 515 -13.42 -8.66 -28.70
C TRP A 515 -13.97 -10.07 -28.96
N ASN A 516 -15.12 -10.19 -29.63
CA ASN A 516 -15.66 -11.49 -30.08
C ASN A 516 -15.46 -11.73 -31.59
N THR A 517 -15.38 -10.65 -32.36
CA THR A 517 -15.07 -10.61 -33.79
C THR A 517 -14.31 -9.31 -34.05
N GLN A 518 -13.64 -9.20 -35.19
CA GLN A 518 -12.93 -7.96 -35.56
C GLN A 518 -13.85 -6.72 -35.53
N ASN A 519 -15.17 -6.89 -35.70
CA ASN A 519 -16.11 -5.78 -35.75
C ASN A 519 -16.54 -5.26 -34.37
N THR A 520 -16.60 -6.10 -33.33
CA THR A 520 -17.18 -5.69 -32.03
C THR A 520 -16.29 -4.77 -31.21
N TYR A 521 -15.01 -4.76 -31.51
CA TYR A 521 -14.09 -3.82 -30.91
C TYR A 521 -14.35 -2.39 -31.40
N PHE A 522 -14.65 -2.27 -32.70
CA PHE A 522 -14.83 -1.01 -33.40
C PHE A 522 -16.31 -0.59 -33.54
N ASP A 523 -17.28 -1.44 -33.29
CA ASP A 523 -18.66 -0.99 -33.48
C ASP A 523 -19.14 -0.01 -32.37
N ASN A 524 -20.44 0.24 -32.36
CA ASN A 524 -21.10 1.13 -31.43
C ASN A 524 -21.86 0.35 -30.34
N GLY A 525 -21.77 -0.98 -30.33
CA GLY A 525 -22.44 -1.85 -29.39
C GLY A 525 -21.75 -1.83 -28.03
N LEU A 526 -22.54 -1.63 -26.97
CA LEU A 526 -22.08 -1.66 -25.59
C LEU A 526 -22.67 -2.89 -24.89
N TYR A 527 -21.79 -3.78 -24.43
CA TYR A 527 -22.18 -5.04 -23.81
C TYR A 527 -22.33 -4.87 -22.29
N THR A 528 -23.54 -5.00 -21.80
CA THR A 528 -23.90 -4.60 -20.42
C THR A 528 -24.09 -5.78 -19.47
N ASP A 529 -24.35 -6.97 -20.01
CA ASP A 529 -24.57 -8.24 -19.33
C ASP A 529 -23.45 -9.26 -19.62
N GLY A 530 -23.55 -10.47 -19.05
CA GLY A 530 -22.58 -11.56 -19.19
C GLY A 530 -22.03 -12.08 -17.85
N PHE A 531 -21.07 -13.01 -17.89
CA PHE A 531 -20.50 -13.58 -16.67
C PHE A 531 -19.99 -12.49 -15.72
N VAL A 532 -20.42 -12.58 -14.45
CA VAL A 532 -20.05 -11.63 -13.40
C VAL A 532 -18.56 -11.72 -13.07
N VAL A 533 -18.00 -12.94 -13.10
CA VAL A 533 -16.55 -13.17 -12.91
C VAL A 533 -15.95 -13.68 -14.21
N THR A 534 -14.94 -12.99 -14.70
CA THR A 534 -14.17 -13.32 -15.90
C THR A 534 -12.87 -14.05 -15.54
N GLY A 535 -12.21 -14.66 -16.52
CA GLY A 535 -10.97 -15.41 -16.31
C GLY A 535 -11.13 -16.82 -15.79
N THR A 536 -12.35 -17.38 -15.78
CA THR A 536 -12.61 -18.77 -15.32
C THR A 536 -11.93 -19.85 -16.18
N ALA A 537 -11.34 -19.50 -17.32
CA ALA A 537 -10.47 -20.40 -18.08
C ALA A 537 -9.09 -20.58 -17.40
N ILE A 538 -8.63 -19.60 -16.61
CA ILE A 538 -7.42 -19.70 -15.80
C ILE A 538 -7.70 -20.67 -14.65
N ARG A 539 -6.90 -21.72 -14.53
CA ARG A 539 -7.11 -22.83 -13.58
C ARG A 539 -7.21 -22.34 -12.14
N LEU A 540 -6.37 -21.39 -11.74
CA LEU A 540 -6.44 -20.75 -10.42
C LEU A 540 -7.80 -20.09 -10.18
N VAL A 541 -8.27 -19.23 -11.10
CA VAL A 541 -9.57 -18.55 -10.99
C VAL A 541 -10.72 -19.56 -10.95
N ALA A 542 -10.67 -20.61 -11.77
CA ALA A 542 -11.65 -21.69 -11.77
C ALA A 542 -11.76 -22.36 -10.39
N HIS A 543 -10.63 -22.63 -9.73
CA HIS A 543 -10.61 -23.23 -8.40
C HIS A 543 -11.10 -22.28 -7.31
N LEU A 544 -10.68 -21.01 -7.34
CA LEU A 544 -11.17 -20.00 -6.41
C LEU A 544 -12.69 -19.84 -6.50
N PHE A 545 -13.25 -19.90 -7.71
CA PHE A 545 -14.70 -19.80 -7.91
C PHE A 545 -15.46 -21.10 -7.58
N ALA A 546 -14.81 -22.26 -7.71
CA ALA A 546 -15.41 -23.55 -7.37
C ALA A 546 -15.57 -23.71 -5.84
N ASP A 547 -14.62 -23.21 -5.04
CA ASP A 547 -14.69 -23.21 -3.58
C ASP A 547 -15.83 -22.30 -3.09
N SER A 548 -16.77 -22.83 -2.31
CA SER A 548 -17.95 -22.08 -1.87
C SER A 548 -17.62 -20.91 -0.94
N ASN A 549 -16.58 -21.04 -0.11
CA ASN A 549 -16.18 -19.99 0.81
C ASN A 549 -15.55 -18.84 0.02
N ILE A 550 -14.56 -19.15 -0.83
CA ILE A 550 -13.89 -18.14 -1.65
C ILE A 550 -14.87 -17.51 -2.66
N ARG A 551 -15.79 -18.29 -3.25
CA ARG A 551 -16.85 -17.73 -4.11
C ARG A 551 -17.71 -16.71 -3.36
N SER A 552 -18.11 -16.99 -2.12
CA SER A 552 -18.85 -16.03 -1.30
C SER A 552 -18.06 -14.76 -1.00
N MET A 553 -16.73 -14.89 -0.83
CA MET A 553 -15.81 -13.77 -0.64
C MET A 553 -15.74 -12.87 -1.89
N ILE A 554 -15.61 -13.48 -3.07
CA ILE A 554 -15.62 -12.78 -4.36
C ILE A 554 -16.93 -12.02 -4.55
N MET A 555 -18.08 -12.67 -4.35
CA MET A 555 -19.38 -12.03 -4.53
C MET A 555 -19.60 -10.86 -3.57
N ARG A 556 -19.19 -11.02 -2.31
CA ARG A 556 -19.23 -9.94 -1.33
C ARG A 556 -18.34 -8.76 -1.75
N ARG A 557 -17.11 -9.01 -2.18
CA ARG A 557 -16.21 -7.93 -2.61
C ARG A 557 -16.73 -7.22 -3.87
N ILE A 558 -17.32 -7.96 -4.81
CA ILE A 558 -18.03 -7.38 -5.96
C ILE A 558 -19.10 -6.41 -5.50
N ARG A 559 -19.90 -6.80 -4.50
CA ARG A 559 -20.92 -5.91 -3.95
C ARG A 559 -20.30 -4.63 -3.38
N THR A 560 -19.28 -4.73 -2.54
CA THR A 560 -18.58 -3.58 -1.95
C THR A 560 -18.11 -2.60 -3.02
N LEU A 561 -17.38 -3.08 -4.02
CA LEU A 561 -16.81 -2.24 -5.08
C LEU A 561 -17.89 -1.69 -6.03
N THR A 562 -18.97 -2.45 -6.26
CA THR A 562 -20.11 -1.97 -7.06
C THR A 562 -20.82 -0.82 -6.37
N ASP A 563 -21.05 -0.89 -5.05
CA ASP A 563 -21.66 0.21 -4.30
C ASP A 563 -20.77 1.46 -4.33
N GLN A 564 -19.45 1.28 -4.29
CA GLN A 564 -18.48 2.37 -4.35
C GLN A 564 -18.40 3.05 -5.73
N PHE A 565 -18.24 2.28 -6.80
CA PHE A 565 -17.90 2.83 -8.13
C PHE A 565 -19.10 2.91 -9.06
N LEU A 566 -19.91 1.84 -9.13
CA LEU A 566 -21.03 1.81 -10.06
C LEU A 566 -22.25 2.55 -9.47
N GLN A 567 -22.48 2.40 -8.16
CA GLN A 567 -23.61 2.91 -7.39
C GLN A 567 -24.97 2.37 -7.88
N PRO A 568 -26.01 2.30 -7.02
CA PRO A 568 -27.34 1.86 -7.45
C PRO A 568 -27.92 2.82 -8.52
N PRO A 569 -28.92 2.37 -9.31
CA PRO A 569 -29.63 3.26 -10.23
C PRO A 569 -30.04 4.57 -9.53
N PRO A 570 -29.56 5.74 -10.01
CA PRO A 570 -29.80 7.00 -9.33
C PRO A 570 -31.26 7.42 -9.45
N ALA A 571 -31.77 8.13 -8.43
CA ALA A 571 -33.09 8.75 -8.52
C ALA A 571 -33.11 9.84 -9.62
N PRO A 572 -34.24 10.07 -10.31
CA PRO A 572 -34.35 11.15 -11.28
C PRO A 572 -33.89 12.50 -10.71
N GLY A 573 -33.00 13.19 -11.41
CA GLY A 573 -32.45 14.48 -10.98
C GLY A 573 -31.23 14.41 -10.05
N THR A 574 -30.71 13.21 -9.74
CA THR A 574 -29.45 13.07 -8.99
C THR A 574 -28.30 13.75 -9.75
N PRO A 575 -27.53 14.66 -9.12
CA PRO A 575 -26.41 15.33 -9.78
C PRO A 575 -25.29 14.35 -10.16
N GLU A 576 -24.81 14.40 -11.41
CA GLU A 576 -23.71 13.54 -11.90
C GLU A 576 -22.42 13.69 -11.06
N THR A 577 -22.19 14.84 -10.41
CA THR A 577 -21.03 15.06 -9.52
C THR A 577 -21.03 14.17 -8.27
N THR A 578 -22.18 13.59 -7.92
CA THR A 578 -22.33 12.64 -6.80
C THR A 578 -22.19 11.19 -7.24
N LEU A 579 -22.13 10.93 -8.55
CA LEU A 579 -21.96 9.61 -9.14
C LEU A 579 -20.53 9.45 -9.62
N TYR A 580 -19.81 8.44 -9.14
CA TYR A 580 -18.37 8.32 -9.34
C TYR A 580 -18.00 8.22 -10.83
N LEU A 581 -18.58 7.28 -11.58
CA LEU A 581 -18.23 7.08 -12.99
C LEU A 581 -18.67 8.26 -13.85
N GLU A 582 -19.88 8.80 -13.67
CA GLU A 582 -20.33 9.98 -14.43
C GLU A 582 -19.46 11.21 -14.17
N ARG A 583 -19.11 11.49 -12.91
CA ARG A 583 -18.18 12.57 -12.56
C ARG A 583 -16.83 12.36 -13.25
N ARG A 584 -16.22 11.18 -13.13
CA ARG A 584 -14.92 10.88 -13.74
C ARG A 584 -14.96 10.98 -15.27
N LEU A 585 -16.03 10.51 -15.91
CA LEU A 585 -16.23 10.67 -17.35
C LEU A 585 -16.29 12.14 -17.77
N ASN A 586 -16.99 12.99 -17.00
CA ASN A 586 -17.05 14.43 -17.28
C ASN A 586 -15.69 15.12 -17.06
N GLU A 587 -14.95 14.74 -16.03
CA GLU A 587 -13.61 15.27 -15.74
C GLU A 587 -12.62 14.91 -16.87
N GLN A 588 -12.67 13.67 -17.38
CA GLN A 588 -11.87 13.27 -18.54
C GLN A 588 -12.29 13.97 -19.83
N LEU A 589 -13.60 14.16 -20.06
CA LEU A 589 -14.09 14.93 -21.19
C LEU A 589 -13.59 16.38 -21.16
N ALA A 590 -13.66 17.02 -20.00
CA ALA A 590 -13.16 18.38 -19.80
C ALA A 590 -11.64 18.49 -19.96
N LEU A 591 -10.90 17.39 -19.74
CA LEU A 591 -9.45 17.35 -19.91
C LEU A 591 -9.02 17.18 -21.37
N ILE A 592 -9.67 16.29 -22.12
CA ILE A 592 -9.22 15.86 -23.46
C ILE A 592 -9.99 16.58 -24.60
N ASP A 593 -11.26 16.91 -24.39
CA ASP A 593 -12.14 17.59 -25.38
C ASP A 593 -12.83 18.84 -24.79
N PRO A 594 -12.10 19.78 -24.16
CA PRO A 594 -12.71 20.97 -23.57
C PRO A 594 -13.30 21.90 -24.64
N PRO A 595 -14.52 22.42 -24.45
CA PRO A 595 -15.16 23.31 -25.42
C PRO A 595 -14.45 24.67 -25.58
N ALA A 596 -13.57 25.03 -24.62
CA ALA A 596 -12.79 26.26 -24.64
C ALA A 596 -11.54 26.18 -25.54
N ILE A 597 -11.13 24.98 -25.98
CA ILE A 597 -9.95 24.77 -26.83
C ILE A 597 -10.43 24.16 -28.15
N VAL A 598 -10.31 24.91 -29.25
CA VAL A 598 -10.73 24.47 -30.59
C VAL A 598 -9.61 24.71 -31.61
N PRO A 599 -9.11 23.66 -32.30
CA PRO A 599 -9.45 22.26 -32.10
C PRO A 599 -8.90 21.72 -30.77
N SER A 600 -9.67 20.86 -30.09
CA SER A 600 -9.25 20.15 -28.88
C SER A 600 -8.25 19.02 -29.20
N ASP A 601 -7.66 18.40 -28.18
CA ASP A 601 -6.77 17.25 -28.38
C ASP A 601 -7.51 16.04 -28.98
N ALA A 602 -8.76 15.80 -28.56
CA ALA A 602 -9.62 14.77 -29.17
C ALA A 602 -9.90 15.06 -30.66
N GLN A 603 -10.20 16.32 -31.00
CA GLN A 603 -10.47 16.71 -32.37
C GLN A 603 -9.21 16.59 -33.24
N LEU A 604 -8.06 17.07 -32.76
CA LEU A 604 -6.79 16.95 -33.48
C LEU A 604 -6.40 15.48 -33.73
N ASP A 605 -6.64 14.59 -32.76
CA ASP A 605 -6.39 13.16 -32.90
C ASP A 605 -7.28 12.53 -33.98
N PHE A 606 -8.57 12.88 -34.00
CA PHE A 606 -9.51 12.40 -35.01
C PHE A 606 -9.19 12.99 -36.40
N GLU A 607 -8.87 14.27 -36.52
CA GLU A 607 -8.45 14.89 -37.78
C GLU A 607 -7.24 14.18 -38.40
N LYS A 608 -6.27 13.76 -37.57
CA LYS A 608 -5.04 13.10 -38.02
C LYS A 608 -5.22 11.61 -38.32
N TRP A 609 -5.88 10.85 -37.44
CA TRP A 609 -5.92 9.39 -37.52
C TRP A 609 -7.24 8.81 -38.04
N GLY A 610 -8.26 9.66 -38.19
CA GLY A 610 -9.61 9.22 -38.46
C GLY A 610 -10.26 8.51 -37.27
N SER A 611 -11.54 8.19 -37.45
CA SER A 611 -12.33 7.34 -36.55
C SER A 611 -12.84 6.16 -37.38
N TRP A 612 -13.79 5.39 -36.87
CA TRP A 612 -14.31 4.21 -37.55
C TRP A 612 -15.84 4.10 -37.43
N LEU A 613 -16.45 3.60 -38.51
CA LEU A 613 -17.88 3.34 -38.60
C LEU A 613 -18.27 2.03 -37.94
N HIS A 614 -19.58 1.88 -37.69
CA HIS A 614 -20.18 0.58 -37.43
C HIS A 614 -19.82 -0.41 -38.55
N GLY A 615 -19.11 -1.50 -38.22
CA GLY A 615 -18.59 -2.47 -39.20
C GLY A 615 -17.13 -2.28 -39.65
N GLY A 616 -16.34 -1.46 -38.93
CA GLY A 616 -14.87 -1.48 -38.96
C GLY A 616 -14.16 -0.66 -40.04
N LYS A 617 -14.88 0.14 -40.84
CA LYS A 617 -14.26 1.00 -41.85
C LYS A 617 -13.78 2.31 -41.25
N ILE A 618 -12.52 2.67 -41.54
CA ILE A 618 -11.92 3.95 -41.15
C ILE A 618 -12.56 5.11 -41.93
N VAL A 619 -12.80 6.24 -41.26
CA VAL A 619 -13.41 7.45 -41.82
C VAL A 619 -12.67 8.71 -41.42
N SER A 620 -12.70 9.72 -42.29
CA SER A 620 -12.17 11.05 -42.02
C SER A 620 -13.06 11.84 -41.05
N TYR A 621 -12.48 12.82 -40.36
CA TYR A 621 -13.20 13.75 -39.48
C TYR A 621 -14.34 14.51 -40.18
N THR A 622 -14.23 14.76 -41.48
CA THR A 622 -15.25 15.44 -42.30
C THR A 622 -16.43 14.55 -42.70
N ASN A 623 -16.47 13.30 -42.25
CA ASN A 623 -17.55 12.37 -42.59
C ASN A 623 -18.87 12.82 -41.93
N THR A 624 -19.92 12.97 -42.73
CA THR A 624 -21.25 13.41 -42.27
C THR A 624 -22.18 12.25 -41.89
N SER A 625 -21.67 11.02 -41.86
CA SER A 625 -22.43 9.86 -41.40
C SER A 625 -22.73 10.04 -39.90
N PRO A 626 -24.02 9.92 -39.50
CA PRO A 626 -24.41 10.01 -38.10
C PRO A 626 -23.88 8.83 -37.26
N ASP A 627 -23.29 7.81 -37.88
CA ASP A 627 -22.72 6.63 -37.19
C ASP A 627 -21.30 6.88 -36.66
N VAL A 628 -20.69 8.02 -37.03
CA VAL A 628 -19.38 8.45 -36.56
C VAL A 628 -19.56 9.31 -35.33
N GLU A 629 -19.03 8.85 -34.19
CA GLU A 629 -19.16 9.57 -32.92
C GLU A 629 -17.87 10.32 -32.59
N THR A 630 -18.06 11.54 -32.12
CA THR A 630 -17.06 12.31 -31.37
C THR A 630 -16.81 11.69 -29.99
N MET A 631 -15.74 12.11 -29.32
CA MET A 631 -15.47 11.70 -27.94
C MET A 631 -16.61 12.08 -27.00
N ALA A 632 -17.13 13.31 -27.11
CA ALA A 632 -18.25 13.78 -26.32
C ALA A 632 -19.51 12.92 -26.49
N GLU A 633 -19.87 12.55 -27.73
CA GLU A 633 -21.00 11.66 -28.01
C GLU A 633 -20.78 10.25 -27.45
N ALA A 634 -19.57 9.71 -27.60
CA ALA A 634 -19.22 8.39 -27.06
C ALA A 634 -19.29 8.34 -25.52
N ILE A 635 -18.86 9.41 -24.84
CA ILE A 635 -18.99 9.56 -23.38
C ILE A 635 -20.47 9.70 -22.99
N GLN A 636 -21.25 10.49 -23.73
CA GLN A 636 -22.67 10.64 -23.44
C GLN A 636 -23.39 9.29 -23.55
N ARG A 637 -23.08 8.50 -24.59
CA ARG A 637 -23.64 7.15 -24.73
C ARG A 637 -23.22 6.20 -23.62
N PHE A 638 -21.97 6.27 -23.17
CA PHE A 638 -21.50 5.51 -22.01
C PHE A 638 -22.42 5.81 -20.80
N LYS A 639 -22.70 7.09 -20.53
CA LYS A 639 -23.58 7.51 -19.42
C LYS A 639 -25.04 7.12 -19.62
N THR A 640 -25.60 7.23 -20.82
CA THR A 640 -27.05 7.05 -21.05
C THR A 640 -27.46 5.62 -21.39
N GLU A 641 -26.55 4.81 -21.94
CA GLU A 641 -26.85 3.43 -22.36
C GLU A 641 -26.14 2.40 -21.48
N TYR A 642 -24.81 2.50 -21.34
CA TYR A 642 -24.04 1.48 -20.65
C TYR A 642 -24.26 1.49 -19.13
N LEU A 643 -24.06 2.62 -18.46
CA LEU A 643 -24.15 2.67 -16.99
C LEU A 643 -25.54 2.26 -16.47
N PRO A 644 -26.68 2.74 -17.02
CA PRO A 644 -28.00 2.35 -16.55
C PRO A 644 -28.28 0.85 -16.76
N ALA A 645 -27.89 0.30 -17.92
CA ALA A 645 -28.07 -1.12 -18.22
C ALA A 645 -27.16 -2.01 -17.36
N ARG A 646 -25.89 -1.60 -17.15
CA ARG A 646 -24.94 -2.32 -16.28
C ARG A 646 -25.39 -2.32 -14.83
N ARG A 647 -25.87 -1.18 -14.31
CA ARG A 647 -26.48 -1.09 -12.97
C ARG A 647 -27.67 -2.03 -12.86
N LYS A 648 -28.59 -1.99 -13.83
CA LYS A 648 -29.75 -2.89 -13.86
C LYS A 648 -29.32 -4.36 -13.83
N TYR A 649 -28.30 -4.74 -14.61
CA TYR A 649 -27.79 -6.11 -14.61
C TYR A 649 -27.18 -6.52 -13.26
N ILE A 650 -26.22 -5.74 -12.75
CA ILE A 650 -25.49 -6.06 -11.52
C ILE A 650 -26.42 -6.05 -10.30
N TYR A 651 -27.26 -5.03 -10.14
CA TYR A 651 -28.16 -4.93 -8.98
C TYR A 651 -29.39 -5.84 -9.08
N ASN A 652 -29.78 -6.32 -10.27
CA ASN A 652 -30.86 -7.32 -10.36
C ASN A 652 -30.35 -8.76 -10.21
N THR A 653 -29.04 -8.99 -10.24
CA THR A 653 -28.43 -10.32 -9.97
C THR A 653 -28.39 -10.63 -8.46
N GLN A 654 -29.35 -10.09 -7.69
CA GLN A 654 -29.32 -10.06 -6.23
C GLN A 654 -29.88 -11.32 -5.53
N ILE A 655 -30.45 -12.30 -6.25
CA ILE A 655 -31.21 -13.41 -5.62
C ILE A 655 -31.16 -14.71 -6.44
N VAL A 656 -30.73 -15.83 -5.81
CA VAL A 656 -31.25 -17.23 -5.79
C VAL A 656 -30.14 -18.25 -5.47
N GLY A 657 -30.29 -19.02 -4.39
CA GLY A 657 -29.31 -19.92 -3.72
C GLY A 657 -28.52 -20.95 -4.54
N ARG A 658 -27.61 -20.51 -5.41
CA ARG A 658 -26.53 -21.33 -6.00
C ARG A 658 -25.13 -20.85 -5.61
N GLY A 659 -25.04 -19.73 -4.87
CA GLY A 659 -23.82 -19.22 -4.26
C GLY A 659 -22.96 -18.39 -5.22
N GLY A 660 -23.46 -18.00 -6.38
CA GLY A 660 -22.79 -17.12 -7.35
C GLY A 660 -23.47 -15.77 -7.54
N GLU A 661 -24.39 -15.43 -6.63
CA GLU A 661 -25.23 -14.23 -6.71
C GLU A 661 -24.59 -13.09 -5.91
N ILE A 662 -24.82 -11.85 -6.37
CA ILE A 662 -24.27 -10.66 -5.71
C ILE A 662 -25.12 -10.35 -4.48
N PRO A 663 -24.56 -10.37 -3.26
CA PRO A 663 -25.35 -10.16 -2.05
C PRO A 663 -25.86 -8.72 -1.93
N LEU A 664 -26.79 -8.53 -1.00
CA LEU A 664 -27.16 -7.21 -0.49
C LEU A 664 -25.97 -6.55 0.25
N PRO A 665 -26.00 -5.23 0.49
CA PRO A 665 -24.98 -4.56 1.31
C PRO A 665 -24.78 -5.26 2.66
N GLN A 666 -23.54 -5.27 3.16
CA GLN A 666 -23.25 -5.86 4.47
C GLN A 666 -23.65 -4.94 5.63
N SER A 667 -23.44 -3.63 5.45
CA SER A 667 -23.87 -2.59 6.36
C SER A 667 -25.34 -2.27 6.06
N GLY A 668 -26.18 -2.33 7.10
CA GLY A 668 -27.62 -2.07 6.99
C GLY A 668 -28.48 -3.16 6.40
N GLY A 669 -27.89 -4.20 5.81
CA GLY A 669 -28.65 -5.11 4.98
C GLY A 669 -29.27 -4.40 3.77
N GLY A 670 -29.98 -5.13 2.92
CA GLY A 670 -30.98 -4.45 2.07
C GLY A 670 -32.01 -3.76 2.97
N PRO A 671 -32.86 -2.86 2.44
CA PRO A 671 -34.00 -2.40 3.21
C PRO A 671 -34.74 -3.63 3.73
N GLY A 672 -34.73 -3.81 5.05
CA GLY A 672 -35.35 -4.97 5.66
C GLY A 672 -36.83 -4.92 5.30
N THR A 673 -37.40 -6.01 4.84
CA THR A 673 -38.83 -6.03 4.52
C THR A 673 -39.55 -6.67 5.69
N ASN A 674 -40.27 -5.87 6.47
CA ASN A 674 -41.19 -6.41 7.46
C ASN A 674 -42.48 -6.78 6.75
N PHE A 675 -42.62 -8.07 6.46
CA PHE A 675 -43.82 -8.64 5.85
C PHE A 675 -44.88 -8.95 6.91
N THR A 676 -46.11 -8.54 6.63
CA THR A 676 -47.32 -8.95 7.31
C THR A 676 -48.05 -9.93 6.41
N ALA A 677 -48.26 -11.15 6.88
CA ALA A 677 -49.03 -12.13 6.12
C ALA A 677 -50.50 -11.69 6.02
N LEU A 678 -50.97 -11.52 4.78
CA LEU A 678 -52.36 -11.22 4.44
C LEU A 678 -53.14 -12.51 4.16
N VAL A 679 -52.48 -13.49 3.55
CA VAL A 679 -52.96 -14.87 3.39
C VAL A 679 -51.85 -15.82 3.81
N VAL A 680 -52.18 -16.80 4.66
CA VAL A 680 -51.25 -17.80 5.18
C VAL A 680 -51.59 -19.20 4.68
N THR A 681 -50.62 -20.11 4.73
CA THR A 681 -50.89 -21.55 4.61
C THR A 681 -51.89 -21.99 5.68
N GLY A 682 -52.92 -22.76 5.30
CA GLY A 682 -54.03 -23.14 6.17
C GLY A 682 -55.16 -22.09 6.28
N ALA A 683 -55.11 -20.98 5.54
CA ALA A 683 -56.22 -20.01 5.51
C ALA A 683 -57.52 -20.62 4.96
N PRO A 684 -58.71 -20.19 5.43
CA PRO A 684 -59.98 -20.67 4.89
C PRO A 684 -60.09 -20.46 3.39
N ALA A 685 -60.38 -21.52 2.66
CA ALA A 685 -60.48 -21.50 1.20
C ALA A 685 -61.77 -22.17 0.74
N LYS A 686 -62.30 -21.67 -0.38
CA LYS A 686 -63.36 -22.33 -1.13
C LYS A 686 -62.86 -22.74 -2.49
N ALA A 687 -63.18 -23.96 -2.92
CA ALA A 687 -62.77 -24.47 -4.23
C ALA A 687 -63.95 -25.00 -5.04
N LEU A 688 -63.87 -24.84 -6.36
CA LEU A 688 -64.78 -25.42 -7.32
C LEU A 688 -63.97 -25.95 -8.51
N VAL A 689 -64.18 -27.20 -8.87
CA VAL A 689 -63.76 -27.71 -10.18
C VAL A 689 -64.92 -27.42 -11.16
N PRO A 690 -64.79 -26.44 -12.06
CA PRO A 690 -65.90 -26.01 -12.90
C PRO A 690 -66.28 -27.11 -13.92
N THR A 691 -67.56 -27.19 -14.26
CA THR A 691 -68.08 -28.12 -15.29
C THR A 691 -68.44 -27.42 -16.60
N ASN A 692 -68.42 -26.08 -16.61
CA ASN A 692 -68.59 -25.23 -17.79
C ASN A 692 -68.00 -23.82 -17.51
N GLY A 693 -68.02 -22.94 -18.51
CA GLY A 693 -67.47 -21.58 -18.43
C GLY A 693 -68.44 -20.48 -17.94
N ALA A 694 -69.61 -20.82 -17.38
CA ALA A 694 -70.65 -19.83 -17.09
C ALA A 694 -70.27 -18.80 -16.01
N LEU A 695 -69.24 -19.08 -15.20
CA LEU A 695 -68.76 -18.15 -14.18
C LEU A 695 -67.88 -17.02 -14.74
N GLU A 696 -67.37 -17.17 -15.97
CA GLU A 696 -66.45 -16.23 -16.62
C GLU A 696 -65.33 -15.79 -15.63
N LEU A 697 -65.15 -14.48 -15.44
CA LEU A 697 -64.22 -13.91 -14.44
C LEU A 697 -64.93 -13.43 -13.17
N ARG A 698 -66.25 -13.64 -13.02
CA ARG A 698 -67.01 -13.08 -11.87
C ARG A 698 -66.56 -13.66 -10.52
N TRP A 699 -65.92 -14.82 -10.54
CA TRP A 699 -65.41 -15.51 -9.35
C TRP A 699 -64.02 -15.01 -8.92
N THR A 700 -63.35 -14.12 -9.66
CA THR A 700 -61.96 -13.72 -9.37
C THR A 700 -61.83 -12.63 -8.30
N GLY A 701 -62.95 -12.21 -7.70
CA GLY A 701 -62.98 -11.24 -6.61
C GLY A 701 -63.19 -9.79 -7.04
N ASP A 702 -63.53 -9.54 -8.32
CA ASP A 702 -63.85 -8.20 -8.81
C ASP A 702 -64.96 -7.56 -7.95
N PRO A 703 -64.72 -6.35 -7.39
CA PRO A 703 -65.68 -5.62 -6.57
C PRO A 703 -67.10 -5.52 -7.14
N ALA A 704 -67.26 -5.49 -8.47
CA ALA A 704 -68.56 -5.40 -9.13
C ALA A 704 -69.44 -6.65 -8.92
N PHE A 705 -68.85 -7.77 -8.53
CA PHE A 705 -69.53 -9.06 -8.34
C PHE A 705 -69.48 -9.57 -6.88
N GLU A 706 -69.03 -8.75 -5.94
CA GLU A 706 -68.97 -9.10 -4.51
C GLU A 706 -70.17 -8.57 -3.70
N PRO A 707 -70.77 -9.36 -2.79
CA PRO A 707 -70.40 -10.72 -2.41
C PRO A 707 -70.79 -11.77 -3.47
N PHE A 708 -69.81 -12.59 -3.89
CA PHE A 708 -70.05 -13.64 -4.87
C PHE A 708 -70.72 -14.87 -4.23
N ASN A 709 -71.74 -15.43 -4.89
CA ASN A 709 -72.43 -16.62 -4.40
C ASN A 709 -71.55 -17.87 -4.54
N THR A 710 -71.06 -18.38 -3.41
CA THR A 710 -70.23 -19.59 -3.33
C THR A 710 -71.02 -20.83 -2.89
N THR A 711 -72.36 -20.81 -2.99
CA THR A 711 -73.20 -21.98 -2.72
C THR A 711 -72.82 -23.11 -3.68
N GLY A 712 -72.51 -24.29 -3.14
CA GLY A 712 -72.06 -25.45 -3.91
C GLY A 712 -70.54 -25.54 -4.13
N TRP A 713 -69.76 -24.57 -3.66
CA TRP A 713 -68.29 -24.68 -3.63
C TRP A 713 -67.86 -25.52 -2.42
N LEU A 714 -66.82 -26.33 -2.59
CA LEU A 714 -66.18 -27.04 -1.48
C LEU A 714 -65.53 -26.02 -0.54
N THR A 715 -65.52 -26.34 0.76
CA THR A 715 -64.92 -25.49 1.80
C THR A 715 -63.87 -26.29 2.57
N GLY A 716 -62.72 -25.67 2.79
CA GLY A 716 -61.59 -26.25 3.52
C GLY A 716 -60.55 -25.18 3.81
N THR A 717 -59.28 -25.54 3.73
CA THR A 717 -58.17 -24.60 3.89
C THR A 717 -57.26 -24.58 2.65
N THR A 718 -56.39 -23.56 2.53
CA THR A 718 -55.38 -23.48 1.48
C THR A 718 -54.45 -24.71 1.49
N GLY A 719 -53.87 -25.05 0.34
CA GLY A 719 -53.45 -26.43 0.06
C GLY A 719 -54.54 -27.22 -0.65
N VAL A 720 -55.11 -26.60 -1.69
CA VAL A 720 -56.16 -27.23 -2.49
C VAL A 720 -55.48 -28.14 -3.51
N GLY A 721 -55.85 -29.42 -3.55
CA GLY A 721 -55.17 -30.38 -4.40
C GLY A 721 -55.54 -31.83 -4.11
N TYR A 722 -54.68 -32.76 -4.53
CA TYR A 722 -54.77 -34.17 -4.18
C TYR A 722 -53.43 -34.88 -4.36
N GLU A 723 -53.32 -36.09 -3.80
CA GLU A 723 -52.14 -36.95 -3.88
C GLU A 723 -52.61 -38.41 -3.90
N ARG A 724 -52.19 -39.19 -4.89
CA ARG A 724 -52.56 -40.61 -5.06
C ARG A 724 -51.37 -41.56 -4.86
N ALA A 725 -50.15 -41.04 -4.83
CA ALA A 725 -48.92 -41.76 -4.56
C ALA A 725 -48.28 -41.25 -3.25
N SER A 726 -47.33 -40.31 -3.34
CA SER A 726 -46.71 -39.67 -2.19
C SER A 726 -45.92 -38.42 -2.52
N GLY A 727 -46.04 -37.38 -1.68
CA GLY A 727 -45.34 -36.11 -1.86
C GLY A 727 -46.03 -34.96 -1.14
N TYR A 728 -47.35 -34.81 -1.32
CA TYR A 728 -48.07 -33.62 -0.86
C TYR A 728 -49.00 -33.83 0.34
N GLN A 729 -49.11 -35.03 0.90
CA GLN A 729 -50.16 -35.35 1.89
C GLN A 729 -50.24 -34.39 3.08
N SER A 730 -49.10 -33.90 3.58
CA SER A 730 -49.05 -32.96 4.71
C SER A 730 -49.44 -31.53 4.35
N LEU A 731 -49.55 -31.20 3.06
CA LEU A 731 -49.85 -29.87 2.54
C LEU A 731 -51.29 -29.75 2.03
N ILE A 732 -52.05 -30.84 1.90
CA ILE A 732 -53.43 -30.83 1.40
C ILE A 732 -54.42 -30.40 2.50
N GLY A 733 -54.86 -29.15 2.43
CA GLY A 733 -55.90 -28.55 3.28
C GLY A 733 -57.33 -28.69 2.73
N LEU A 734 -57.48 -28.98 1.44
CA LEU A 734 -58.76 -29.28 0.79
C LEU A 734 -58.57 -30.24 -0.38
N ASN A 735 -59.03 -31.49 -0.22
CA ASN A 735 -58.88 -32.52 -1.24
C ASN A 735 -59.94 -32.40 -2.35
N ILE A 736 -59.50 -32.34 -3.61
CA ILE A 736 -60.36 -32.22 -4.81
C ILE A 736 -60.20 -33.38 -5.81
N ASP A 737 -59.58 -34.50 -5.41
CA ASP A 737 -59.22 -35.64 -6.28
C ASP A 737 -60.37 -36.09 -7.20
N ASN A 738 -61.50 -36.43 -6.59
CA ASN A 738 -62.64 -37.01 -7.30
C ASN A 738 -63.21 -36.07 -8.37
N LEU A 739 -63.07 -34.75 -8.19
CA LEU A 739 -63.60 -33.76 -9.11
C LEU A 739 -62.61 -33.47 -10.26
N MET A 740 -61.31 -33.42 -9.95
CA MET A 740 -60.24 -33.13 -10.93
C MET A 740 -60.05 -34.22 -11.99
N ARG A 741 -60.62 -35.43 -11.80
CA ARG A 741 -60.67 -36.48 -12.83
C ARG A 741 -61.46 -36.10 -14.09
N SER A 742 -62.20 -34.99 -14.05
CA SER A 742 -63.05 -34.53 -15.15
C SER A 742 -62.61 -33.18 -15.75
N ASN A 743 -61.65 -32.50 -15.13
CA ASN A 743 -61.19 -31.18 -15.55
C ASN A 743 -59.78 -30.89 -15.00
N ASN A 744 -58.93 -30.23 -15.80
CA ASN A 744 -57.57 -29.80 -15.46
C ASN A 744 -57.52 -28.49 -14.66
N SER A 745 -58.64 -27.87 -14.33
CA SER A 745 -58.69 -26.58 -13.64
C SER A 745 -59.48 -26.66 -12.34
N ALA A 746 -58.99 -25.96 -11.32
CA ALA A 746 -59.72 -25.71 -10.07
C ALA A 746 -59.75 -24.20 -9.78
N TYR A 747 -60.93 -23.67 -9.50
CA TYR A 747 -61.11 -22.29 -9.04
C TYR A 747 -61.08 -22.26 -7.51
N ILE A 748 -60.19 -21.44 -6.97
CA ILE A 748 -59.94 -21.31 -5.54
C ILE A 748 -60.19 -19.85 -5.15
N ARG A 749 -60.91 -19.62 -4.05
CA ARG A 749 -61.18 -18.30 -3.50
C ARG A 749 -60.81 -18.26 -2.03
N ILE A 750 -60.01 -17.27 -1.66
CA ILE A 750 -59.48 -17.07 -0.31
C ILE A 750 -59.83 -15.64 0.10
N GLU A 751 -60.64 -15.52 1.15
CA GLU A 751 -61.04 -14.23 1.68
C GLU A 751 -60.07 -13.81 2.78
N PHE A 752 -59.65 -12.55 2.75
CA PHE A 752 -58.79 -11.97 3.78
C PHE A 752 -59.12 -10.50 4.02
N ASN A 753 -58.67 -9.98 5.15
CA ASN A 753 -58.96 -8.61 5.57
C ASN A 753 -57.67 -7.77 5.65
N VAL A 754 -57.73 -6.55 5.14
CA VAL A 754 -56.62 -5.59 5.17
C VAL A 754 -57.05 -4.32 5.90
N PRO A 755 -56.61 -4.10 7.15
CA PRO A 755 -57.02 -2.93 7.94
C PRO A 755 -56.61 -1.57 7.33
N ASP A 756 -55.43 -1.52 6.71
CA ASP A 756 -54.87 -0.35 6.05
C ASP A 756 -53.94 -0.79 4.89
N PRO A 757 -54.37 -0.66 3.62
CA PRO A 757 -53.52 -0.97 2.48
C PRO A 757 -52.32 -0.04 2.31
N THR A 758 -52.39 1.18 2.84
CA THR A 758 -51.31 2.18 2.71
C THR A 758 -50.12 1.89 3.62
N ALA A 759 -50.29 0.98 4.60
CA ALA A 759 -49.23 0.50 5.46
C ALA A 759 -48.18 -0.35 4.72
N PHE A 760 -48.45 -0.76 3.47
CA PHE A 760 -47.57 -1.60 2.68
C PHE A 760 -46.90 -0.83 1.55
N GLU A 761 -45.58 -0.94 1.48
CA GLU A 761 -44.75 -0.42 0.42
C GLU A 761 -44.50 -1.48 -0.66
N ILE A 762 -44.49 -2.76 -0.27
CA ILE A 762 -44.24 -3.97 -1.09
C ILE A 762 -45.44 -4.92 -1.01
N LEU A 763 -45.69 -5.71 -2.06
CA LEU A 763 -46.64 -6.82 -2.04
C LEU A 763 -46.01 -8.07 -2.70
N GLU A 764 -46.09 -9.22 -2.03
CA GLU A 764 -45.45 -10.46 -2.46
C GLU A 764 -46.43 -11.64 -2.46
N LEU A 765 -46.51 -12.36 -3.59
CA LEU A 765 -47.22 -13.63 -3.69
C LEU A 765 -46.21 -14.77 -3.58
N ARG A 766 -46.43 -15.66 -2.62
CA ARG A 766 -45.68 -16.91 -2.48
C ARG A 766 -46.55 -18.07 -2.90
N MET A 767 -46.04 -18.96 -3.75
CA MET A 767 -46.79 -20.10 -4.26
C MET A 767 -45.98 -21.40 -4.15
N LYS A 768 -46.58 -22.45 -3.60
CA LYS A 768 -46.23 -23.83 -3.97
C LYS A 768 -47.30 -24.32 -4.92
N CYS A 769 -46.91 -24.56 -6.16
CA CYS A 769 -47.78 -25.14 -7.17
C CYS A 769 -47.07 -26.31 -7.83
N ASP A 770 -47.84 -27.33 -8.15
CA ASP A 770 -47.40 -28.51 -8.88
C ASP A 770 -47.20 -28.14 -10.35
N ASP A 771 -48.28 -28.21 -11.12
CA ASP A 771 -48.24 -27.89 -12.54
C ASP A 771 -48.29 -26.39 -12.84
N GLY A 772 -49.40 -25.68 -12.56
CA GLY A 772 -49.48 -24.26 -12.92
C GLY A 772 -50.60 -23.48 -12.24
N PHE A 773 -50.59 -22.16 -12.40
CA PHE A 773 -51.66 -21.31 -11.86
C PHE A 773 -51.80 -19.96 -12.55
N VAL A 774 -52.96 -19.33 -12.33
CA VAL A 774 -53.20 -17.89 -12.52
C VAL A 774 -53.83 -17.32 -11.26
N ALA A 775 -53.21 -16.31 -10.66
CA ALA A 775 -53.66 -15.66 -9.42
C ALA A 775 -54.23 -14.27 -9.70
N PHE A 776 -55.34 -13.96 -9.01
CA PHE A 776 -56.08 -12.72 -9.10
C PHE A 776 -56.22 -12.10 -7.71
N LEU A 777 -56.02 -10.78 -7.63
CA LEU A 777 -56.35 -9.98 -6.47
C LEU A 777 -57.51 -9.05 -6.82
N ASN A 778 -58.65 -9.24 -6.16
CA ASN A 778 -59.85 -8.44 -6.37
C ASN A 778 -60.21 -8.25 -7.87
N GLY A 779 -60.14 -9.33 -8.66
CA GLY A 779 -60.45 -9.30 -10.09
C GLY A 779 -59.26 -9.10 -11.04
N VAL A 780 -58.12 -8.63 -10.55
CA VAL A 780 -56.94 -8.29 -11.37
C VAL A 780 -55.90 -9.39 -11.31
N VAL A 781 -55.36 -9.82 -12.47
CA VAL A 781 -54.24 -10.77 -12.52
C VAL A 781 -53.01 -10.17 -11.86
N ILE A 782 -52.48 -10.86 -10.84
CA ILE A 782 -51.27 -10.44 -10.14
C ILE A 782 -50.05 -11.30 -10.50
N ALA A 783 -50.25 -12.58 -10.84
CA ALA A 783 -49.19 -13.47 -11.28
C ALA A 783 -49.76 -14.67 -12.05
N SER A 784 -48.97 -15.23 -12.95
CA SER A 784 -49.23 -16.51 -13.60
C SER A 784 -47.94 -17.28 -13.79
N TRP A 785 -48.02 -18.61 -13.72
CA TRP A 785 -46.89 -19.48 -13.99
C TRP A 785 -47.36 -20.78 -14.64
N ASN A 786 -46.67 -21.20 -15.69
CA ASN A 786 -46.97 -22.40 -16.47
C ASN A 786 -48.43 -22.47 -16.97
N ALA A 787 -49.04 -21.32 -17.26
CA ALA A 787 -50.42 -21.19 -17.72
C ALA A 787 -50.47 -20.74 -19.20
N PRO A 788 -51.49 -21.13 -19.97
CA PRO A 788 -51.76 -20.57 -21.29
C PRO A 788 -52.02 -19.05 -21.23
N GLU A 789 -51.74 -18.33 -22.31
CA GLU A 789 -51.93 -16.87 -22.39
C GLU A 789 -53.39 -16.43 -22.17
N SER A 790 -54.36 -17.28 -22.54
CA SER A 790 -55.80 -17.04 -22.35
C SER A 790 -56.48 -18.28 -21.75
N PRO A 791 -56.40 -18.48 -20.43
CA PRO A 791 -56.94 -19.66 -19.78
C PRO A 791 -58.47 -19.66 -19.79
N LYS A 792 -59.05 -20.75 -20.29
CA LYS A 792 -60.46 -21.13 -20.15
C LYS A 792 -60.69 -21.91 -18.85
N TRP A 793 -61.96 -22.11 -18.49
CA TRP A 793 -62.41 -22.87 -17.31
C TRP A 793 -61.91 -24.31 -17.22
N ASN A 794 -61.40 -24.89 -18.32
CA ASN A 794 -60.86 -26.25 -18.36
C ASN A 794 -59.44 -26.33 -18.92
N SER A 795 -58.65 -25.26 -18.75
CA SER A 795 -57.28 -25.23 -19.25
C SER A 795 -56.38 -26.18 -18.48
N ALA A 796 -55.39 -26.73 -19.19
CA ALA A 796 -54.25 -27.41 -18.60
C ALA A 796 -53.08 -26.44 -18.41
N ALA A 797 -52.11 -26.84 -17.58
CA ALA A 797 -50.78 -26.23 -17.58
C ALA A 797 -50.04 -26.52 -18.90
N LEU A 798 -49.00 -25.73 -19.24
CA LEU A 798 -48.28 -25.90 -20.51
C LEU A 798 -47.36 -27.14 -20.50
N VAL A 799 -46.77 -27.46 -19.35
CA VAL A 799 -45.89 -28.63 -19.15
C VAL A 799 -46.10 -29.22 -17.77
N SER A 800 -45.76 -30.50 -17.58
CA SER A 800 -45.77 -31.17 -16.28
C SER A 800 -44.68 -30.61 -15.35
N ARG A 801 -45.01 -30.33 -14.09
CA ARG A 801 -44.07 -29.80 -13.08
C ARG A 801 -44.44 -30.30 -11.69
N GLU A 802 -43.42 -30.43 -10.83
CA GLU A 802 -43.55 -30.84 -9.43
C GLU A 802 -43.37 -29.65 -8.47
N ALA A 803 -44.18 -29.58 -7.43
CA ALA A 803 -44.04 -28.57 -6.39
C ALA A 803 -42.83 -28.86 -5.48
N ASN A 804 -42.04 -27.83 -5.16
CA ASN A 804 -41.06 -27.93 -4.07
C ASN A 804 -41.75 -27.84 -2.71
N VAL A 805 -41.87 -28.97 -2.01
CA VAL A 805 -42.54 -29.03 -0.70
C VAL A 805 -41.84 -28.20 0.38
N ASN A 806 -40.54 -27.93 0.24
CA ASN A 806 -39.71 -27.24 1.24
C ASN A 806 -39.53 -25.74 0.98
N ALA A 807 -39.94 -25.22 -0.18
CA ALA A 807 -39.71 -23.82 -0.54
C ALA A 807 -40.86 -23.25 -1.37
N PHE A 808 -41.16 -21.97 -1.18
CA PHE A 808 -42.11 -21.23 -2.04
C PHE A 808 -41.40 -20.67 -3.27
N MET A 809 -42.12 -20.64 -4.38
CA MET A 809 -41.84 -19.68 -5.44
C MET A 809 -42.30 -18.30 -5.00
N VAL A 810 -41.50 -17.28 -5.25
CA VAL A 810 -41.78 -15.90 -4.81
C VAL A 810 -41.98 -14.99 -6.02
N PHE A 811 -43.07 -14.25 -6.03
CA PHE A 811 -43.42 -13.28 -7.06
C PHE A 811 -43.60 -11.90 -6.44
N ASP A 812 -42.77 -10.94 -6.82
CA ASP A 812 -42.97 -9.52 -6.51
C ASP A 812 -44.15 -9.00 -7.33
N VAL A 813 -45.21 -8.57 -6.64
CA VAL A 813 -46.43 -8.02 -7.22
C VAL A 813 -46.71 -6.62 -6.67
N SER A 814 -45.66 -5.91 -6.25
CA SER A 814 -45.74 -4.58 -5.63
C SER A 814 -46.40 -3.54 -6.52
N ASP A 815 -46.28 -3.66 -7.84
CA ASP A 815 -46.94 -2.79 -8.81
C ASP A 815 -48.48 -2.95 -8.82
N LYS A 816 -49.00 -4.04 -8.21
CA LYS A 816 -50.44 -4.33 -8.08
C LYS A 816 -51.03 -3.95 -6.72
N LYS A 817 -50.23 -3.37 -5.80
CA LYS A 817 -50.69 -3.04 -4.44
C LYS A 817 -51.89 -2.09 -4.38
N SER A 818 -52.05 -1.23 -5.39
CA SER A 818 -53.19 -0.30 -5.51
C SER A 818 -54.54 -1.01 -5.63
N TYR A 819 -54.56 -2.31 -5.92
CA TYR A 819 -55.77 -3.13 -5.95
C TYR A 819 -56.15 -3.75 -4.60
N LEU A 820 -55.30 -3.64 -3.57
CA LEU A 820 -55.70 -3.95 -2.19
C LEU A 820 -56.73 -2.92 -1.71
N ARG A 821 -57.77 -3.40 -1.06
CA ARG A 821 -58.86 -2.58 -0.53
C ARG A 821 -58.77 -2.56 0.98
N GLN A 822 -59.13 -1.43 1.58
CA GLN A 822 -59.34 -1.39 3.02
C GLN A 822 -60.54 -2.29 3.37
N GLY A 823 -60.37 -3.20 4.32
CA GLY A 823 -61.34 -4.21 4.69
C GLY A 823 -61.22 -5.50 3.86
N ARG A 824 -62.35 -5.99 3.34
CA ARG A 824 -62.48 -7.30 2.68
C ARG A 824 -61.77 -7.34 1.31
N ASN A 825 -60.97 -8.38 1.11
CA ASN A 825 -60.24 -8.68 -0.13
C ASN A 825 -60.40 -10.17 -0.49
N ILE A 826 -60.25 -10.48 -1.78
CA ILE A 826 -60.28 -11.84 -2.31
C ILE A 826 -59.00 -12.10 -3.09
N LEU A 827 -58.26 -13.14 -2.69
CA LEU A 827 -57.23 -13.79 -3.51
C LEU A 827 -57.91 -14.98 -4.19
N ALA A 828 -58.06 -14.91 -5.50
CA ALA A 828 -58.63 -15.98 -6.31
C ALA A 828 -57.56 -16.62 -7.18
N ILE A 829 -57.57 -17.95 -7.31
CA ILE A 829 -56.55 -18.69 -8.05
C ILE A 829 -57.22 -19.71 -8.95
N GLN A 830 -56.86 -19.73 -10.21
CA GLN A 830 -57.12 -20.86 -11.09
C GLN A 830 -55.90 -21.77 -11.01
N GLY A 831 -56.00 -22.85 -10.24
CA GLY A 831 -55.02 -23.93 -10.24
C GLY A 831 -55.16 -24.76 -11.50
N LEU A 832 -54.04 -25.10 -12.13
CA LEU A 832 -53.97 -25.86 -13.37
C LEU A 832 -53.21 -27.16 -13.12
N ASN A 833 -53.74 -28.24 -13.66
CA ASN A 833 -53.08 -29.53 -13.81
C ASN A 833 -52.65 -29.72 -15.26
N ASP A 834 -51.66 -30.56 -15.54
CA ASP A 834 -51.28 -30.92 -16.90
C ASP A 834 -52.32 -31.84 -17.57
N SER A 835 -52.97 -32.70 -16.78
CA SER A 835 -53.81 -33.80 -17.25
C SER A 835 -54.79 -34.28 -16.17
N ILE A 836 -55.96 -34.75 -16.61
CA ILE A 836 -57.02 -35.31 -15.76
C ILE A 836 -56.60 -36.66 -15.15
N THR A 837 -55.55 -37.27 -15.70
CA THR A 837 -54.97 -38.52 -15.21
C THR A 837 -53.79 -38.33 -14.27
N SER A 838 -53.36 -37.08 -14.01
CA SER A 838 -52.22 -36.81 -13.11
C SER A 838 -52.44 -37.46 -11.73
N SER A 839 -51.35 -37.92 -11.12
CA SER A 839 -51.31 -38.53 -9.79
C SER A 839 -51.65 -37.55 -8.67
N ASP A 840 -51.43 -36.27 -8.92
CA ASP A 840 -51.35 -35.23 -7.92
C ASP A 840 -51.72 -33.85 -8.49
N MET A 841 -51.94 -32.92 -7.57
CA MET A 841 -52.08 -31.49 -7.81
C MET A 841 -51.88 -30.78 -6.47
N LEU A 842 -51.21 -29.64 -6.45
CA LEU A 842 -51.08 -28.81 -5.25
C LEU A 842 -51.14 -27.32 -5.58
N ILE A 843 -51.93 -26.56 -4.80
CA ILE A 843 -51.93 -25.08 -4.79
C ILE A 843 -51.93 -24.58 -3.34
N VAL A 844 -50.77 -24.06 -2.90
CA VAL A 844 -50.58 -23.43 -1.58
C VAL A 844 -50.10 -21.98 -1.78
N PRO A 845 -51.00 -21.00 -1.66
CA PRO A 845 -50.65 -19.59 -1.70
C PRO A 845 -50.36 -19.01 -0.31
N GLU A 846 -49.45 -18.04 -0.28
CA GLU A 846 -49.41 -16.99 0.74
C GLU A 846 -49.33 -15.63 0.06
N LEU A 847 -49.90 -14.60 0.67
CA LEU A 847 -49.82 -13.22 0.20
C LEU A 847 -49.34 -12.36 1.36
N HIS A 848 -48.32 -11.54 1.13
CA HIS A 848 -47.66 -10.77 2.17
C HIS A 848 -47.56 -9.30 1.78
N GLY A 849 -48.01 -8.40 2.66
CA GLY A 849 -47.80 -6.95 2.52
C GLY A 849 -46.57 -6.52 3.31
N GLY A 850 -45.61 -5.87 2.67
CA GLY A 850 -44.31 -5.52 3.26
C GLY A 850 -44.14 -4.02 3.48
N LYS A 851 -43.44 -3.63 4.54
CA LYS A 851 -42.92 -2.26 4.73
C LYS A 851 -41.39 -2.27 4.61
N LEU A 852 -40.82 -1.28 3.92
CA LEU A 852 -39.36 -1.10 3.92
C LEU A 852 -38.95 -0.59 5.31
N VAL A 853 -38.04 -1.31 5.93
CA VAL A 853 -37.30 -0.88 7.11
C VAL A 853 -36.02 -0.24 6.61
N PRO A 854 -35.71 0.99 7.04
CA PRO A 854 -34.44 1.62 6.72
C PRO A 854 -33.27 0.71 7.14
N PRO A 855 -32.22 0.58 6.32
CA PRO A 855 -31.03 -0.16 6.69
C PRO A 855 -30.43 0.36 8.01
N SER A 856 -29.95 -0.53 8.88
CA SER A 856 -29.19 -0.13 10.09
C SER A 856 -27.75 0.22 9.72
N ASN A 857 -27.26 1.44 9.92
CA ASN A 857 -25.91 1.83 9.48
C ASN A 857 -24.71 1.08 10.13
N ASN A 858 -24.94 0.07 10.96
CA ASN A 858 -23.87 -0.66 11.65
C ASN A 858 -23.29 -1.79 10.76
N GLN A 859 -21.97 -1.97 10.82
CA GLN A 859 -21.27 -3.11 10.23
C GLN A 859 -21.61 -4.43 10.96
N PRO A 860 -21.58 -5.59 10.27
CA PRO A 860 -21.71 -6.89 10.93
C PRO A 860 -20.64 -7.11 12.00
N LYS A 861 -21.00 -7.76 13.11
CA LYS A 861 -20.05 -8.06 14.19
C LYS A 861 -19.12 -9.21 13.81
N ILE A 862 -17.83 -9.02 14.01
CA ILE A 862 -16.78 -10.04 13.92
C ILE A 862 -16.26 -10.31 15.33
N GLU A 863 -16.01 -11.57 15.65
CA GLU A 863 -15.63 -12.01 17.00
C GLU A 863 -14.15 -12.36 17.06
N PHE A 864 -13.53 -12.12 18.22
CA PHE A 864 -12.22 -12.68 18.54
C PHE A 864 -12.37 -14.14 18.94
N GLY A 865 -11.61 -15.02 18.30
CA GLY A 865 -11.48 -16.43 18.63
C GLY A 865 -10.27 -16.69 19.52
N ARG A 866 -9.51 -17.76 19.20
CA ARG A 866 -8.28 -18.09 19.92
C ARG A 866 -7.21 -17.02 19.70
N ILE A 867 -6.56 -16.60 20.78
CA ILE A 867 -5.36 -15.76 20.79
C ILE A 867 -4.24 -16.60 21.40
N GLU A 868 -3.12 -16.70 20.70
CA GLU A 868 -1.90 -17.33 21.22
C GLU A 868 -0.79 -16.29 21.15
N PHE A 869 -0.31 -15.89 22.33
CA PHE A 869 0.72 -14.87 22.55
C PHE A 869 2.06 -15.45 23.00
N SER A 870 2.09 -16.75 23.35
CA SER A 870 3.30 -17.48 23.74
C SER A 870 3.34 -18.83 23.01
N PRO A 871 3.90 -18.87 21.78
CA PRO A 871 4.03 -20.10 21.01
C PRO A 871 4.93 -21.12 21.72
N ALA A 872 4.56 -22.40 21.67
CA ALA A 872 5.31 -23.47 22.33
C ALA A 872 6.73 -23.70 21.75
N SER A 873 7.03 -23.13 20.58
CA SER A 873 8.37 -23.12 19.98
C SER A 873 9.28 -22.04 20.59
N GLY A 874 8.69 -21.08 21.31
CA GLY A 874 9.32 -19.83 21.72
C GLY A 874 9.48 -18.81 20.57
N ASN A 875 9.18 -19.17 19.32
CA ASN A 875 9.28 -18.23 18.22
C ASN A 875 8.03 -17.33 18.16
N GLN A 876 8.14 -16.09 18.61
CA GLN A 876 7.01 -15.16 18.69
C GLN A 876 6.44 -14.78 17.31
N ASP A 877 7.19 -14.94 16.22
CA ASP A 877 6.68 -14.80 14.85
C ASP A 877 5.59 -15.83 14.49
N GLU A 878 5.48 -16.91 15.27
CA GLU A 878 4.45 -17.94 15.09
C GLU A 878 3.13 -17.61 15.80
N GLU A 879 3.09 -16.58 16.64
CA GLU A 879 1.92 -16.21 17.43
C GLU A 879 0.75 -15.74 16.53
N PHE A 880 -0.48 -15.73 17.06
CA PHE A 880 -1.64 -15.37 16.23
C PHE A 880 -2.87 -14.88 16.99
N ILE A 881 -3.70 -14.14 16.24
CA ILE A 881 -5.06 -13.75 16.60
C ILE A 881 -6.02 -14.41 15.60
N GLN A 882 -6.98 -15.19 16.10
CA GLN A 882 -8.08 -15.68 15.28
C GLN A 882 -9.25 -14.69 15.32
N LEU A 883 -9.79 -14.34 14.15
CA LEU A 883 -11.08 -13.67 14.03
C LEU A 883 -12.10 -14.61 13.39
N THR A 884 -13.31 -14.63 13.93
CA THR A 884 -14.42 -15.47 13.48
C THR A 884 -15.57 -14.61 12.97
N ASN A 885 -16.14 -14.98 11.83
CA ASN A 885 -17.35 -14.37 11.31
C ASN A 885 -18.58 -15.19 11.75
N PRO A 886 -19.31 -14.81 12.81
CA PRO A 886 -20.49 -15.56 13.27
C PRO A 886 -21.72 -15.35 12.37
N ASN A 887 -21.62 -14.47 11.36
CA ASN A 887 -22.75 -14.13 10.51
C ASN A 887 -22.98 -15.20 9.44
N SER A 888 -24.24 -15.33 9.01
CA SER A 888 -24.64 -16.20 7.89
C SER A 888 -24.30 -15.63 6.51
N ILE A 889 -23.61 -14.49 6.45
CA ILE A 889 -23.16 -13.82 5.23
C ILE A 889 -21.65 -13.65 5.26
N ALA A 890 -21.02 -13.60 4.09
CA ALA A 890 -19.63 -13.14 4.00
C ALA A 890 -19.56 -11.66 4.42
N VAL A 891 -18.46 -11.26 5.08
CA VAL A 891 -18.23 -9.90 5.57
C VAL A 891 -16.89 -9.40 5.05
N ASP A 892 -16.92 -8.32 4.27
CA ASP A 892 -15.75 -7.61 3.80
C ASP A 892 -15.17 -6.78 4.94
N ILE A 893 -13.94 -7.11 5.36
CA ILE A 893 -13.20 -6.40 6.40
C ILE A 893 -11.99 -5.67 5.80
N SER A 894 -11.99 -5.43 4.49
CA SER A 894 -10.96 -4.64 3.82
C SER A 894 -10.78 -3.29 4.51
N ASN A 895 -9.53 -2.93 4.80
CA ASN A 895 -9.14 -1.69 5.48
C ASN A 895 -9.67 -1.55 6.93
N TRP A 896 -10.24 -2.60 7.52
CA TRP A 896 -10.45 -2.64 8.97
C TRP A 896 -9.08 -2.77 9.64
N ARG A 897 -8.99 -2.42 10.93
CA ARG A 897 -7.73 -2.47 11.67
C ARG A 897 -7.83 -3.24 12.98
N ILE A 898 -6.72 -3.87 13.36
CA ILE A 898 -6.45 -4.25 14.75
C ILE A 898 -5.57 -3.17 15.36
N ALA A 899 -5.91 -2.74 16.57
CA ALA A 899 -5.15 -1.77 17.35
C ALA A 899 -5.07 -2.18 18.83
N GLY A 900 -4.18 -1.52 19.58
CA GLY A 900 -3.96 -1.80 21.01
C GLY A 900 -2.62 -2.51 21.23
N GLY A 901 -2.65 -3.81 21.53
CA GLY A 901 -1.42 -4.60 21.70
C GLY A 901 -0.60 -4.78 20.42
N VAL A 902 -1.26 -4.93 19.27
CA VAL A 902 -0.61 -5.03 17.96
C VAL A 902 -1.35 -4.17 16.95
N GLU A 903 -0.65 -3.74 15.90
CA GLU A 903 -1.21 -2.88 14.86
C GLU A 903 -1.27 -3.60 13.51
N HIS A 904 -2.45 -3.67 12.91
CA HIS A 904 -2.66 -4.29 11.59
C HIS A 904 -3.74 -3.57 10.80
N THR A 905 -3.59 -3.49 9.48
CA THR A 905 -4.67 -3.10 8.57
C THR A 905 -4.91 -4.22 7.57
N PHE A 906 -6.15 -4.72 7.51
CA PHE A 906 -6.51 -5.82 6.63
C PHE A 906 -6.43 -5.41 5.15
N LEU A 907 -5.75 -6.23 4.34
CA LEU A 907 -5.56 -5.96 2.92
C LEU A 907 -6.91 -5.79 2.18
N PRO A 908 -7.00 -4.91 1.18
CA PRO A 908 -8.13 -4.87 0.26
C PRO A 908 -8.43 -6.26 -0.35
N GLY A 909 -9.68 -6.68 -0.30
CA GLY A 909 -10.13 -8.03 -0.66
C GLY A 909 -10.14 -9.03 0.49
N THR A 910 -9.78 -8.64 1.70
CA THR A 910 -9.93 -9.50 2.88
C THR A 910 -11.41 -9.60 3.25
N VAL A 911 -12.02 -10.73 2.89
CA VAL A 911 -13.43 -11.01 3.15
C VAL A 911 -13.52 -12.31 3.96
N LEU A 912 -14.22 -12.29 5.09
CA LEU A 912 -14.48 -13.48 5.88
C LEU A 912 -15.71 -14.20 5.33
N PRO A 913 -15.63 -15.49 4.95
CA PRO A 913 -16.80 -16.25 4.52
C PRO A 913 -17.78 -16.46 5.70
N PRO A 914 -19.06 -16.80 5.43
CA PRO A 914 -20.02 -17.10 6.49
C PRO A 914 -19.51 -18.20 7.42
N ASN A 915 -19.60 -18.01 8.74
CA ASN A 915 -19.08 -18.96 9.75
C ASN A 915 -17.59 -19.30 9.59
N GLY A 916 -16.83 -18.47 8.87
CA GLY A 916 -15.40 -18.64 8.62
C GLY A 916 -14.52 -18.00 9.67
N SER A 917 -13.21 -18.23 9.54
CA SER A 917 -12.21 -17.54 10.36
C SER A 917 -10.99 -17.14 9.54
N ILE A 918 -10.27 -16.13 10.02
CA ILE A 918 -8.94 -15.75 9.59
C ILE A 918 -7.99 -15.80 10.78
N TYR A 919 -6.73 -16.16 10.50
CA TYR A 919 -5.62 -16.15 11.45
C TYR A 919 -4.67 -15.03 11.05
N LEU A 920 -4.55 -14.05 11.93
CA LEU A 920 -3.66 -12.92 11.79
C LEU A 920 -2.37 -13.19 12.59
N CYS A 921 -1.21 -13.08 11.96
CA CYS A 921 0.11 -13.41 12.54
C CYS A 921 1.17 -12.35 12.19
N PRO A 922 2.30 -12.25 12.92
CA PRO A 922 3.40 -11.37 12.53
C PRO A 922 4.00 -11.83 11.20
N ASN A 923 4.25 -13.14 11.06
CA ASN A 923 4.86 -13.74 9.89
C ASN A 923 4.11 -14.98 9.41
N ALA A 924 3.49 -14.90 8.22
CA ALA A 924 2.71 -16.00 7.66
C ALA A 924 3.54 -17.26 7.36
N ALA A 925 4.81 -17.12 6.98
CA ALA A 925 5.70 -18.25 6.73
C ALA A 925 6.07 -18.96 8.04
N ALA A 926 6.38 -18.21 9.10
CA ALA A 926 6.63 -18.76 10.43
C ALA A 926 5.37 -19.48 10.97
N PHE A 927 4.21 -18.82 10.91
CA PHE A 927 2.93 -19.42 11.30
C PHE A 927 2.66 -20.73 10.54
N ARG A 928 2.89 -20.77 9.23
CA ARG A 928 2.70 -22.00 8.45
C ARG A 928 3.69 -23.11 8.82
N ALA A 929 4.91 -22.76 9.26
CA ALA A 929 5.95 -23.69 9.67
C ALA A 929 5.76 -24.29 11.08
N ARG A 930 4.76 -23.81 11.84
CA ARG A 930 4.43 -24.28 13.18
C ARG A 930 4.34 -25.80 13.28
N ARG A 931 4.86 -26.36 14.37
CA ARG A 931 4.77 -27.80 14.66
C ARG A 931 3.37 -28.22 15.11
N ALA A 932 2.71 -27.36 15.88
CA ALA A 932 1.39 -27.59 16.47
C ALA A 932 0.31 -26.73 15.78
N SER A 933 -0.90 -27.28 15.67
CA SER A 933 -2.04 -26.58 15.11
C SER A 933 -2.42 -25.33 15.93
N PRO A 934 -2.90 -24.24 15.31
CA PRO A 934 -3.08 -24.09 13.86
C PRO A 934 -1.74 -23.94 13.11
N LYS A 935 -1.63 -24.53 11.91
CA LYS A 935 -0.40 -24.52 11.09
C LYS A 935 -0.69 -24.66 9.59
N GLY A 936 0.35 -24.59 8.77
CA GLY A 936 0.25 -24.86 7.33
C GLY A 936 -0.22 -26.29 7.04
N GLY A 937 -0.87 -26.48 5.89
CA GLY A 937 -1.43 -27.77 5.47
C GLY A 937 -2.81 -28.08 6.05
N GLU A 938 -3.45 -27.15 6.76
CA GLU A 938 -4.76 -27.30 7.39
C GLU A 938 -5.88 -26.55 6.64
N GLY A 939 -5.53 -25.80 5.60
CA GLY A 939 -6.48 -25.03 4.80
C GLY A 939 -7.09 -23.88 5.60
N LEU A 940 -6.22 -23.14 6.29
CA LEU A 940 -6.55 -21.99 7.12
C LEU A 940 -6.42 -20.71 6.31
N PHE A 941 -7.34 -19.76 6.51
CA PHE A 941 -7.18 -18.43 5.95
C PHE A 941 -6.19 -17.65 6.83
N VAL A 942 -4.99 -17.39 6.33
CA VAL A 942 -3.92 -16.70 7.08
C VAL A 942 -3.63 -15.37 6.41
N GLN A 943 -3.39 -14.34 7.22
CA GLN A 943 -2.77 -13.09 6.77
C GLN A 943 -1.68 -12.72 7.76
N GLY A 944 -0.49 -12.43 7.25
CA GLY A 944 0.67 -12.02 8.05
C GLY A 944 0.87 -10.50 8.07
N GLY A 945 1.85 -10.05 8.84
CA GLY A 945 2.43 -8.71 8.72
C GLY A 945 1.91 -7.67 9.70
N TYR A 946 1.20 -8.05 10.77
CA TYR A 946 0.92 -7.09 11.83
C TYR A 946 2.22 -6.63 12.52
N LYS A 947 2.20 -5.43 13.09
CA LYS A 947 3.33 -4.77 13.73
C LYS A 947 3.31 -5.00 15.23
N GLY A 948 4.50 -5.23 15.80
CA GLY A 948 4.67 -5.62 17.19
C GLY A 948 4.42 -7.12 17.41
N HIS A 949 4.42 -7.50 18.69
CA HIS A 949 4.10 -8.85 19.13
C HIS A 949 3.10 -8.81 20.29
N LEU A 950 2.32 -9.87 20.48
CA LEU A 950 1.40 -9.95 21.61
C LEU A 950 2.19 -10.08 22.93
N SER A 951 1.89 -9.22 23.89
CA SER A 951 2.56 -9.25 25.19
C SER A 951 2.14 -10.42 26.07
N ASN A 952 3.12 -11.13 26.63
CA ASN A 952 2.88 -12.10 27.69
C ASN A 952 2.33 -11.49 28.99
N LEU A 953 2.28 -10.16 29.13
CA LEU A 953 1.63 -9.49 30.27
C LEU A 953 0.10 -9.42 30.12
N GLY A 954 -0.43 -9.66 28.91
CA GLY A 954 -1.85 -9.53 28.59
C GLY A 954 -2.19 -8.10 28.16
N GLU A 955 -3.04 -7.97 27.14
CA GLU A 955 -3.36 -6.70 26.50
C GLU A 955 -4.81 -6.64 26.05
N THR A 956 -5.28 -5.44 25.70
CA THR A 956 -6.56 -5.23 25.05
C THR A 956 -6.36 -5.03 23.55
N LEU A 957 -7.15 -5.75 22.75
CA LEU A 957 -7.17 -5.68 21.29
C LEU A 957 -8.50 -5.11 20.82
N TYR A 958 -8.42 -4.15 19.90
CA TYR A 958 -9.57 -3.50 19.29
C TYR A 958 -9.65 -3.90 17.83
N LEU A 959 -10.80 -4.41 17.39
CA LEU A 959 -11.14 -4.50 15.98
C LEU A 959 -11.95 -3.27 15.60
N ILE A 960 -11.39 -2.42 14.75
CA ILE A 960 -11.99 -1.16 14.30
C ILE A 960 -12.38 -1.31 12.83
N ASP A 961 -13.62 -0.96 12.51
CA ASP A 961 -14.14 -1.06 11.14
C ASP A 961 -13.65 0.07 10.22
N SER A 962 -14.04 -0.01 8.95
CA SER A 962 -13.68 0.97 7.91
C SER A 962 -14.22 2.38 8.18
N ASP A 963 -15.24 2.52 9.01
CA ASP A 963 -15.84 3.80 9.39
C ASP A 963 -15.14 4.41 10.63
N GLY A 964 -14.14 3.71 11.17
CA GLY A 964 -13.39 4.11 12.36
C GLY A 964 -14.08 3.76 13.68
N ALA A 965 -15.19 3.02 13.65
CA ALA A 965 -15.89 2.59 14.85
C ALA A 965 -15.33 1.26 15.37
N THR A 966 -15.28 1.10 16.70
CA THR A 966 -14.91 -0.19 17.31
C THR A 966 -15.99 -1.23 17.00
N ASN A 967 -15.66 -2.18 16.12
CA ASN A 967 -16.51 -3.33 15.83
C ASN A 967 -16.52 -4.31 17.01
N ASN A 968 -15.35 -4.64 17.56
CA ASN A 968 -15.24 -5.51 18.72
C ASN A 968 -13.99 -5.20 19.55
N VAL A 969 -13.98 -5.63 20.81
CA VAL A 969 -12.86 -5.48 21.73
C VAL A 969 -12.72 -6.76 22.55
N THR A 970 -11.48 -7.19 22.79
CA THR A 970 -11.19 -8.30 23.69
C THR A 970 -9.94 -7.99 24.51
N ALA A 971 -9.80 -8.61 25.67
CA ALA A 971 -8.55 -8.61 26.42
C ALA A 971 -8.19 -10.06 26.74
N TYR A 972 -6.91 -10.38 26.68
CA TYR A 972 -6.41 -11.70 27.04
C TYR A 972 -5.53 -11.60 28.29
N GLU A 973 -5.65 -12.59 29.18
CA GLU A 973 -4.79 -12.67 30.36
C GLU A 973 -3.43 -13.25 29.97
N GLY A 974 -2.38 -12.47 30.21
CA GLY A 974 -1.02 -12.90 29.99
C GLY A 974 -0.54 -13.90 31.05
N GLN A 975 0.52 -14.65 30.73
CA GLN A 975 1.24 -15.51 31.65
C GLN A 975 2.73 -15.17 31.65
N PRO A 976 3.09 -13.97 32.13
CA PRO A 976 4.47 -13.49 32.06
C PRO A 976 5.34 -14.26 33.05
N SER A 977 6.58 -14.58 32.65
CA SER A 977 7.60 -15.07 33.57
C SER A 977 8.02 -13.97 34.56
N ASP A 978 8.65 -14.33 35.68
CA ASP A 978 9.11 -13.34 36.67
C ASP A 978 10.14 -12.37 36.06
N VAL A 979 10.97 -12.84 35.11
CA VAL A 979 11.91 -11.98 34.38
C VAL A 979 11.18 -11.00 33.46
N GLN A 980 10.11 -11.41 32.77
CA GLN A 980 9.29 -10.49 31.99
C GLN A 980 8.65 -9.39 32.86
N ARG A 981 8.21 -9.74 34.07
CA ARG A 981 7.61 -8.79 35.03
C ARG A 981 8.59 -7.79 35.62
N TYR A 982 9.80 -8.25 35.95
CA TYR A 982 10.67 -7.52 36.87
C TYR A 982 12.08 -7.23 36.35
N LEU A 983 12.47 -7.71 35.17
CA LEU A 983 13.76 -7.38 34.58
C LEU A 983 13.59 -6.21 33.60
N VAL A 984 14.28 -5.10 33.86
CA VAL A 984 14.31 -3.92 32.98
C VAL A 984 15.74 -3.64 32.54
N ILE A 985 15.91 -3.07 31.35
CA ILE A 985 17.15 -2.38 30.99
C ILE A 985 17.10 -1.02 31.69
N SER A 986 17.95 -0.78 32.69
CA SER A 986 17.96 0.46 33.47
C SER A 986 18.91 1.50 32.90
N GLU A 987 19.99 1.06 32.26
CA GLU A 987 21.00 1.92 31.70
C GLU A 987 21.72 1.17 30.58
N PHE A 988 22.09 1.84 29.49
CA PHE A 988 23.07 1.27 28.56
C PHE A 988 23.89 2.36 27.87
N MET A 989 25.18 2.08 27.70
CA MET A 989 26.18 2.96 27.11
C MET A 989 26.52 2.45 25.72
N TYR A 990 25.96 3.09 24.69
CA TYR A 990 26.24 2.73 23.30
C TYR A 990 27.45 3.48 22.72
N HIS A 991 27.74 4.71 23.19
CA HIS A 991 28.84 5.53 22.67
C HIS A 991 29.77 6.02 23.80
N PRO A 992 30.56 5.14 24.43
CA PRO A 992 31.48 5.52 25.51
C PRO A 992 32.61 6.43 24.98
N ALA A 993 33.07 7.36 25.81
CA ALA A 993 34.22 8.20 25.48
C ALA A 993 35.52 7.36 25.38
N GLY A 994 36.36 7.63 24.37
CA GLY A 994 37.66 6.98 24.20
C GLY A 994 37.69 6.01 23.02
N ASP A 995 38.11 4.76 23.24
CA ASP A 995 38.29 3.73 22.21
C ASP A 995 36.99 3.03 21.78
N GLY A 996 35.84 3.41 22.37
CA GLY A 996 34.54 2.80 22.07
C GLY A 996 34.32 1.43 22.73
N LEU A 997 35.29 0.88 23.48
CA LEU A 997 35.21 -0.51 23.96
C LEU A 997 34.52 -0.67 25.32
N ALA A 998 34.31 0.43 26.05
CA ALA A 998 33.70 0.44 27.39
C ALA A 998 32.15 0.45 27.37
N GLU A 999 31.53 -0.05 26.29
CA GLU A 999 30.08 -0.19 26.17
C GLU A 999 29.55 -1.19 27.21
N PHE A 1000 28.33 -0.94 27.68
CA PHE A 1000 27.63 -1.83 28.58
C PHE A 1000 26.11 -1.73 28.46
N ILE A 1001 25.43 -2.80 28.85
CA ILE A 1001 24.00 -2.84 29.12
C ILE A 1001 23.82 -3.26 30.57
N GLU A 1002 23.06 -2.47 31.33
CA GLU A 1002 22.69 -2.75 32.71
C GLU A 1002 21.23 -3.24 32.80
N LEU A 1003 21.05 -4.36 33.47
CA LEU A 1003 19.75 -4.90 33.83
C LEU A 1003 19.49 -4.72 35.33
N LEU A 1004 18.28 -4.30 35.67
CA LEU A 1004 17.80 -4.13 37.04
C LEU A 1004 16.63 -5.08 37.33
N ASN A 1005 16.70 -5.75 38.47
CA ASN A 1005 15.52 -6.42 39.04
C ASN A 1005 14.70 -5.43 39.87
N ILE A 1006 13.58 -4.96 39.32
CA ILE A 1006 12.69 -3.99 40.00
C ILE A 1006 11.78 -4.64 41.06
N SER A 1007 11.81 -5.96 41.22
CA SER A 1007 11.06 -6.63 42.27
C SER A 1007 11.58 -6.25 43.66
N ARG A 1008 10.65 -6.12 44.61
CA ARG A 1008 10.98 -5.92 46.03
C ARG A 1008 11.12 -7.22 46.82
N SER A 1009 10.83 -8.38 46.21
CA SER A 1009 10.77 -9.65 46.94
C SER A 1009 11.16 -10.89 46.15
N VAL A 1010 11.16 -10.83 44.81
CA VAL A 1010 11.48 -11.97 43.93
C VAL A 1010 12.93 -11.89 43.49
N THR A 1011 13.67 -12.99 43.66
CA THR A 1011 14.98 -13.18 43.01
C THR A 1011 14.74 -13.76 41.63
N LEU A 1012 15.29 -13.14 40.60
CA LEU A 1012 15.14 -13.57 39.21
C LEU A 1012 16.17 -14.63 38.85
N ASP A 1013 15.74 -15.64 38.12
CA ASP A 1013 16.61 -16.63 37.48
C ASP A 1013 16.93 -16.13 36.06
N LEU A 1014 18.20 -15.92 35.77
CA LEU A 1014 18.64 -15.40 34.47
C LEU A 1014 19.07 -16.52 33.52
N ARG A 1015 19.06 -17.80 33.92
CA ARG A 1015 19.45 -18.89 33.00
C ARG A 1015 18.51 -18.92 31.79
N GLY A 1016 19.08 -18.93 30.59
CA GLY A 1016 18.33 -18.85 29.33
C GLY A 1016 17.89 -17.44 28.92
N VAL A 1017 17.99 -16.43 29.80
CA VAL A 1017 17.80 -15.03 29.41
C VAL A 1017 18.92 -14.64 28.45
N ARG A 1018 18.59 -13.98 27.34
CA ARG A 1018 19.58 -13.62 26.33
C ARG A 1018 19.18 -12.44 25.46
N PHE A 1019 20.19 -11.76 24.93
CA PHE A 1019 20.00 -10.78 23.87
C PHE A 1019 20.01 -11.45 22.50
N THR A 1020 19.00 -11.14 21.67
CA THR A 1020 18.83 -11.70 20.32
C THR A 1020 18.83 -10.65 19.21
N ALA A 1021 18.82 -9.36 19.56
CA ALA A 1021 19.07 -8.23 18.67
C ALA A 1021 19.86 -7.14 19.40
N GLY A 1022 20.67 -6.40 18.65
CA GLY A 1022 21.63 -5.43 19.13
C GLY A 1022 22.97 -6.08 19.47
N VAL A 1023 23.01 -6.71 20.65
CA VAL A 1023 24.17 -7.50 21.09
C VAL A 1023 23.81 -8.98 21.21
N GLU A 1024 24.80 -9.85 21.17
CA GLU A 1024 24.62 -11.28 21.47
C GLU A 1024 25.18 -11.59 22.86
N PHE A 1025 24.34 -12.04 23.79
CA PHE A 1025 24.79 -12.52 25.10
C PHE A 1025 23.77 -13.46 25.71
N ASP A 1026 24.23 -14.58 26.30
CA ASP A 1026 23.38 -15.58 26.95
C ASP A 1026 23.82 -15.79 28.41
N PHE A 1027 22.91 -15.55 29.34
CA PHE A 1027 23.16 -15.67 30.77
C PHE A 1027 23.31 -17.14 31.24
N THR A 1028 23.01 -18.14 30.41
CA THR A 1028 23.10 -19.57 30.76
C THR A 1028 24.50 -19.98 31.21
N ASN A 1029 25.54 -19.44 30.58
CA ASN A 1029 26.94 -19.72 30.90
C ASN A 1029 27.64 -18.55 31.62
N SER A 1030 26.86 -17.57 32.09
CA SER A 1030 27.33 -16.39 32.81
C SER A 1030 27.83 -16.75 34.22
N THR A 1031 28.71 -15.91 34.76
CA THR A 1031 29.12 -15.96 36.18
C THR A 1031 27.99 -15.54 37.13
N ILE A 1032 27.01 -14.79 36.63
CA ILE A 1032 25.83 -14.31 37.35
C ILE A 1032 24.59 -14.85 36.63
N THR A 1033 23.94 -15.85 37.25
CA THR A 1033 22.73 -16.49 36.71
C THR A 1033 21.50 -16.25 37.57
N SER A 1034 21.59 -15.42 38.61
CA SER A 1034 20.47 -15.05 39.48
C SER A 1034 20.61 -13.61 39.97
N LEU A 1035 19.52 -12.86 39.98
CA LEU A 1035 19.51 -11.44 40.33
C LEU A 1035 18.55 -11.17 41.50
N PRO A 1036 19.04 -10.83 42.72
CA PRO A 1036 18.19 -10.58 43.88
C PRO A 1036 17.31 -9.32 43.70
N PRO A 1037 16.27 -9.12 44.52
CA PRO A 1037 15.46 -7.89 44.55
C PRO A 1037 16.32 -6.61 44.58
N GLY A 1038 16.08 -5.67 43.67
CA GLY A 1038 16.86 -4.43 43.53
C GLY A 1038 18.29 -4.62 43.00
N GLY A 1039 18.70 -5.85 42.67
CA GLY A 1039 20.01 -6.16 42.15
C GLY A 1039 20.20 -5.65 40.71
N ARG A 1040 21.42 -5.21 40.40
CA ARG A 1040 21.86 -4.78 39.06
C ARG A 1040 22.90 -5.75 38.52
N VAL A 1041 22.91 -5.96 37.21
CA VAL A 1041 23.89 -6.80 36.51
C VAL A 1041 24.25 -6.18 35.18
N LEU A 1042 25.53 -6.28 34.81
CA LEU A 1042 26.09 -5.64 33.62
C LEU A 1042 26.52 -6.70 32.60
N VAL A 1043 26.26 -6.42 31.33
CA VAL A 1043 26.88 -7.11 30.19
C VAL A 1043 27.70 -6.08 29.43
N VAL A 1044 28.94 -6.38 29.09
CA VAL A 1044 29.90 -5.39 28.57
C VAL A 1044 30.50 -5.80 27.23
N ARG A 1045 31.00 -4.86 26.44
CA ARG A 1045 31.67 -5.17 25.16
C ARG A 1045 33.08 -5.72 25.33
N ASP A 1046 33.86 -5.14 26.24
CA ASP A 1046 35.20 -5.62 26.58
C ASP A 1046 35.43 -5.49 28.09
N LEU A 1047 35.72 -6.61 28.75
CA LEU A 1047 35.90 -6.62 30.20
C LEU A 1047 37.11 -5.82 30.67
N SER A 1048 38.20 -5.80 29.90
CA SER A 1048 39.43 -5.11 30.27
C SER A 1048 39.27 -3.60 30.12
N ALA A 1049 38.69 -3.15 29.01
CA ALA A 1049 38.40 -1.73 28.76
C ALA A 1049 37.36 -1.21 29.77
N PHE A 1050 36.26 -1.95 29.98
CA PHE A 1050 35.26 -1.62 30.99
C PHE A 1050 35.89 -1.52 32.38
N SER A 1051 36.72 -2.49 32.77
CA SER A 1051 37.40 -2.48 34.08
C SER A 1051 38.42 -1.35 34.22
N ALA A 1052 39.02 -0.89 33.12
CA ALA A 1052 39.94 0.24 33.14
C ALA A 1052 39.22 1.56 33.42
N VAL A 1053 37.98 1.70 32.94
CA VAL A 1053 37.15 2.89 33.14
C VAL A 1053 36.44 2.88 34.50
N TYR A 1054 35.75 1.77 34.83
CA TYR A 1054 34.85 1.71 35.99
C TYR A 1054 35.39 0.90 37.18
N GLY A 1055 36.56 0.26 37.02
CA GLY A 1055 37.16 -0.62 38.02
C GLY A 1055 36.64 -2.07 37.98
N THR A 1056 37.22 -2.94 38.81
CA THR A 1056 36.99 -4.40 38.74
C THR A 1056 35.91 -4.94 39.68
N ASN A 1057 35.27 -4.10 40.49
CA ASN A 1057 34.33 -4.52 41.54
C ASN A 1057 32.86 -4.28 41.18
N LEU A 1058 32.49 -4.46 39.92
CA LEU A 1058 31.11 -4.32 39.42
C LEU A 1058 30.51 -5.68 39.03
N PRO A 1059 29.18 -5.86 39.10
CA PRO A 1059 28.50 -7.13 38.84
C PRO A 1059 28.42 -7.45 37.33
N VAL A 1060 29.55 -7.71 36.69
CA VAL A 1060 29.62 -8.06 35.26
C VAL A 1060 29.32 -9.54 35.06
N ALA A 1061 28.22 -9.84 34.37
CA ALA A 1061 27.80 -11.19 33.99
C ALA A 1061 28.71 -11.80 32.91
N GLY A 1062 29.15 -10.98 31.96
CA GLY A 1062 30.06 -11.40 30.91
C GLY A 1062 30.18 -10.39 29.78
N VAL A 1063 30.78 -10.85 28.68
CA VAL A 1063 31.14 -10.03 27.53
C VAL A 1063 30.22 -10.36 26.35
N PHE A 1064 29.88 -9.37 25.52
CA PHE A 1064 29.18 -9.56 24.25
C PHE A 1064 29.88 -10.66 23.41
N ALA A 1065 29.09 -11.53 22.79
CA ALA A 1065 29.56 -12.64 21.99
C ALA A 1065 29.74 -12.24 20.51
N ASN A 1066 30.48 -13.07 19.76
CA ASN A 1066 30.64 -12.95 18.30
C ASN A 1066 31.09 -11.57 17.78
N GLY A 1067 31.71 -10.76 18.64
CA GLY A 1067 32.15 -9.40 18.31
C GLY A 1067 31.01 -8.41 18.10
N THR A 1068 29.79 -8.71 18.53
CA THR A 1068 28.67 -7.75 18.51
C THR A 1068 28.97 -6.57 19.43
N ALA A 1069 28.49 -5.39 19.05
CA ALA A 1069 28.63 -4.13 19.78
C ALA A 1069 27.36 -3.30 19.57
N LEU A 1070 27.13 -2.34 20.45
CA LEU A 1070 26.01 -1.42 20.30
C LEU A 1070 26.25 -0.45 19.14
N SER A 1071 25.21 -0.15 18.36
CA SER A 1071 25.27 0.83 17.27
C SER A 1071 25.27 2.26 17.78
N ASN A 1072 26.22 3.08 17.34
CA ASN A 1072 26.24 4.50 17.72
C ASN A 1072 25.10 5.30 17.10
N SER A 1073 24.48 4.81 16.04
CA SER A 1073 23.36 5.50 15.36
C SER A 1073 22.00 4.88 15.63
N GLY A 1074 21.90 4.10 16.70
CA GLY A 1074 20.68 3.38 17.03
C GLY A 1074 20.58 2.00 16.37
N GLU A 1075 19.81 1.13 17.01
CA GLU A 1075 19.44 -0.20 16.53
C GLU A 1075 18.31 -0.79 17.37
N LEU A 1076 17.79 -1.96 16.97
CA LEU A 1076 16.83 -2.75 17.75
C LEU A 1076 17.55 -3.54 18.84
N ILE A 1077 17.18 -3.32 20.10
CA ILE A 1077 17.56 -4.15 21.24
C ILE A 1077 16.44 -5.15 21.53
N LYS A 1078 16.79 -6.43 21.64
CA LYS A 1078 15.85 -7.49 22.04
C LYS A 1078 16.43 -8.40 23.11
N LEU A 1079 15.72 -8.50 24.23
CA LEU A 1079 16.01 -9.36 25.37
C LEU A 1079 14.90 -10.38 25.51
N GLU A 1080 15.25 -11.66 25.54
CA GLU A 1080 14.33 -12.81 25.62
C GLU A 1080 14.54 -13.60 26.92
N ASP A 1081 13.49 -14.29 27.38
CA ASP A 1081 13.58 -15.27 28.47
C ASP A 1081 13.98 -16.67 27.99
N ALA A 1082 14.08 -17.61 28.94
CA ALA A 1082 14.52 -18.99 28.68
C ALA A 1082 13.61 -19.78 27.72
N ASP A 1083 12.36 -19.35 27.59
CA ASP A 1083 11.36 -19.93 26.69
C ASP A 1083 11.25 -19.10 25.38
N ASN A 1084 12.23 -18.21 25.14
CA ASN A 1084 12.36 -17.29 24.01
C ASN A 1084 11.26 -16.21 23.94
N ASN A 1085 10.52 -15.96 25.01
CA ASN A 1085 9.54 -14.89 25.01
C ASN A 1085 10.22 -13.54 25.21
N THR A 1086 9.72 -12.50 24.54
CA THR A 1086 10.26 -11.15 24.66
C THR A 1086 10.09 -10.62 26.10
N ILE A 1087 11.21 -10.26 26.72
CA ILE A 1087 11.27 -9.48 27.96
C ILE A 1087 11.21 -8.00 27.59
N ARG A 1088 12.13 -7.51 26.75
CA ARG A 1088 12.15 -6.13 26.24
C ARG A 1088 12.52 -6.12 24.75
N GLU A 1089 11.83 -5.30 23.97
CA GLU A 1089 12.13 -5.06 22.55
C GLU A 1089 11.87 -3.59 22.24
N PHE A 1090 12.91 -2.85 21.86
CA PHE A 1090 12.79 -1.44 21.49
C PHE A 1090 13.96 -1.02 20.60
N ALA A 1091 13.74 -0.03 19.75
CA ALA A 1091 14.80 0.61 18.99
C ALA A 1091 15.17 1.95 19.63
N TYR A 1092 16.46 2.22 19.82
CA TYR A 1092 16.95 3.54 20.19
C TYR A 1092 17.56 4.27 18.98
N ASP A 1093 17.78 5.57 19.11
CA ASP A 1093 18.36 6.44 18.08
C ASP A 1093 19.35 7.42 18.72
N ASP A 1094 20.27 7.98 17.92
CA ASP A 1094 21.17 9.07 18.32
C ASP A 1094 20.57 10.45 18.02
N GLN A 1095 19.43 10.49 17.30
CA GLN A 1095 18.71 11.71 16.95
C GLN A 1095 17.49 12.01 17.83
N PRO A 1096 17.05 13.28 17.92
CA PRO A 1096 15.79 13.64 18.56
C PRO A 1096 14.62 12.82 17.99
N PRO A 1097 13.67 12.34 18.83
CA PRO A 1097 13.45 12.74 20.22
C PRO A 1097 14.29 12.00 21.29
N TRP A 1098 15.26 11.17 20.92
CA TRP A 1098 16.16 10.52 21.90
C TRP A 1098 17.21 11.50 22.47
N PRO A 1099 17.74 11.24 23.69
CA PRO A 1099 18.77 12.08 24.30
C PRO A 1099 20.10 12.09 23.50
N THR A 1100 20.36 13.16 22.75
CA THR A 1100 21.56 13.27 21.89
C THR A 1100 22.88 13.33 22.65
N SER A 1101 22.89 13.70 23.94
CA SER A 1101 24.12 13.69 24.75
C SER A 1101 24.60 12.28 25.07
N ALA A 1102 23.76 11.25 24.92
CA ALA A 1102 24.19 9.86 25.00
C ALA A 1102 25.13 9.47 23.84
N ASP A 1103 25.10 10.23 22.73
CA ASP A 1103 26.04 10.10 21.62
C ASP A 1103 27.37 10.85 21.88
N ALA A 1104 27.48 11.55 23.02
CA ALA A 1104 28.65 12.35 23.39
C ALA A 1104 29.34 11.84 24.67
N GLY A 1105 29.26 10.53 24.92
CA GLY A 1105 29.92 9.88 26.06
C GLY A 1105 29.07 9.70 27.32
N HIS A 1106 27.79 10.10 27.31
CA HIS A 1106 26.83 9.75 28.38
C HIS A 1106 26.13 8.42 28.04
N SER A 1107 25.57 7.71 29.02
CA SER A 1107 24.70 6.56 28.77
C SER A 1107 23.24 7.00 28.63
N LEU A 1108 22.41 6.14 28.04
CA LEU A 1108 20.95 6.24 28.15
C LEU A 1108 20.50 5.60 29.46
N VAL A 1109 19.81 6.38 30.28
CA VAL A 1109 19.26 5.98 31.59
C VAL A 1109 17.74 6.01 31.53
N LEU A 1110 17.12 4.90 31.94
CA LEU A 1110 15.67 4.80 32.04
C LEU A 1110 15.18 5.60 33.26
N ILE A 1111 14.22 6.49 33.07
CA ILE A 1111 13.67 7.34 34.12
C ILE A 1111 12.73 6.50 35.01
N ALA A 1112 12.93 6.54 36.33
CA ALA A 1112 12.09 5.85 37.32
C ALA A 1112 11.85 4.36 36.97
N PRO A 1113 12.92 3.57 36.81
CA PRO A 1113 12.85 2.21 36.28
C PRO A 1113 11.98 1.28 37.13
N GLU A 1114 11.81 1.54 38.43
CA GLU A 1114 10.96 0.76 39.34
C GLU A 1114 9.47 0.83 38.98
N SER A 1115 9.06 1.84 38.20
CA SER A 1115 7.69 1.97 37.67
C SER A 1115 7.46 1.13 36.41
N ASN A 1116 8.53 0.52 35.86
CA ASN A 1116 8.54 -0.21 34.60
C ASN A 1116 7.94 0.58 33.42
N PRO A 1117 8.49 1.76 33.08
CA PRO A 1117 8.01 2.54 31.95
C PRO A 1117 8.33 1.84 30.61
N ASP A 1118 7.60 2.21 29.56
CA ASP A 1118 7.80 1.65 28.21
C ASP A 1118 9.15 2.09 27.61
N HIS A 1119 10.05 1.12 27.41
CA HIS A 1119 11.37 1.33 26.83
C HIS A 1119 11.35 1.85 25.38
N ALA A 1120 10.26 1.64 24.63
CA ALA A 1120 10.14 2.10 23.25
C ALA A 1120 9.84 3.60 23.14
N LEU A 1121 9.47 4.26 24.23
CA LEU A 1121 9.16 5.69 24.23
C LEU A 1121 10.39 6.52 24.59
N PRO A 1122 10.91 7.37 23.68
CA PRO A 1122 12.14 8.15 23.91
C PRO A 1122 12.05 9.08 25.14
N GLN A 1123 10.85 9.55 25.45
CA GLN A 1123 10.54 10.40 26.61
C GLN A 1123 10.74 9.72 27.97
N ASN A 1124 10.87 8.38 28.00
CA ASN A 1124 11.16 7.62 29.23
C ASN A 1124 12.67 7.46 29.47
N TRP A 1125 13.50 8.00 28.57
CA TRP A 1125 14.95 7.97 28.66
C TRP A 1125 15.52 9.36 28.88
N ARG A 1126 16.63 9.43 29.60
CA ARG A 1126 17.47 10.63 29.74
C ARG A 1126 18.93 10.24 29.53
N ALA A 1127 19.79 11.23 29.31
CA ALA A 1127 21.21 11.00 29.44
C ALA A 1127 21.60 10.85 30.92
N SER A 1128 22.66 10.08 31.18
CA SER A 1128 23.25 9.99 32.51
C SER A 1128 23.72 11.33 33.05
N ASP A 1129 23.75 11.47 34.37
CA ASP A 1129 24.21 12.70 35.03
C ASP A 1129 25.69 13.00 34.71
N LEU A 1130 26.52 11.96 34.64
CA LEU A 1130 27.94 12.06 34.31
C LEU A 1130 28.30 11.35 32.99
N PRO A 1131 29.28 11.88 32.23
CA PRO A 1131 29.91 11.12 31.15
C PRO A 1131 30.46 9.79 31.68
N GLY A 1132 30.26 8.70 30.94
CA GLY A 1132 30.55 7.33 31.38
C GLY A 1132 29.37 6.62 32.02
N GLY A 1133 28.30 7.32 32.39
CA GLY A 1133 27.18 6.70 33.10
C GLY A 1133 27.53 6.32 34.54
N ASN A 1134 26.65 5.56 35.20
CA ASN A 1134 26.84 5.10 36.58
C ASN A 1134 26.61 3.58 36.73
N PRO A 1135 27.34 2.73 35.98
CA PRO A 1135 27.10 1.30 35.94
C PRO A 1135 27.22 0.65 37.31
N GLY A 1136 26.22 -0.17 37.65
CA GLY A 1136 26.09 -0.88 38.92
C GLY A 1136 25.32 -0.11 40.00
N TRP A 1137 24.95 1.15 39.76
CA TRP A 1137 24.34 2.03 40.75
C TRP A 1137 23.19 2.85 40.15
N PRO A 1138 22.27 3.39 40.98
CA PRO A 1138 21.28 4.36 40.50
C PRO A 1138 21.95 5.66 40.04
N ASP A 1139 21.56 6.16 38.86
CA ASP A 1139 22.02 7.44 38.32
C ASP A 1139 21.20 8.66 38.84
N ALA A 1140 20.48 8.50 39.95
CA ALA A 1140 19.69 9.57 40.53
C ALA A 1140 20.57 10.52 41.40
N PRO A 1141 20.52 11.85 41.21
CA PRO A 1141 21.18 12.81 42.08
C PRO A 1141 20.77 12.65 43.54
N GLY A 1142 21.70 12.98 44.44
CA GLY A 1142 21.46 12.89 45.88
C GLY A 1142 20.35 13.82 46.34
N PHE A 1143 19.38 13.30 47.09
CA PHE A 1143 18.30 14.10 47.66
C PHE A 1143 18.84 15.17 48.63
N PRO A 1144 18.34 16.42 48.60
CA PRO A 1144 18.87 17.50 49.42
C PRO A 1144 18.74 17.21 50.92
N ARG A 1145 19.82 17.45 51.67
CA ARG A 1145 19.88 17.19 53.12
C ARG A 1145 18.95 18.09 53.94
N ASN A 1146 18.69 19.31 53.45
CA ASN A 1146 17.71 20.21 54.03
C ASN A 1146 16.76 20.70 52.93
N PRO A 1147 15.68 19.97 52.61
CA PRO A 1147 14.76 20.30 51.52
C PRO A 1147 14.16 21.71 51.57
N LEU A 1148 14.08 22.31 52.77
CA LEU A 1148 13.55 23.66 52.99
C LEU A 1148 14.66 24.72 53.17
N GLY A 1149 15.93 24.32 53.07
CA GLY A 1149 17.08 25.22 53.07
C GLY A 1149 17.18 26.03 51.78
N ASP A 1150 18.17 26.91 51.72
CA ASP A 1150 18.55 27.67 50.53
C ASP A 1150 20.08 27.73 50.54
N THR A 1151 20.69 26.61 50.17
CA THR A 1151 22.13 26.37 50.30
C THR A 1151 22.93 27.23 49.31
N ASN A 1152 22.34 27.56 48.15
CA ASN A 1152 22.97 28.38 47.12
C ASN A 1152 22.66 29.90 47.26
N GLY A 1153 21.73 30.29 48.14
CA GLY A 1153 21.37 31.68 48.44
C GLY A 1153 20.58 32.38 47.33
N ASN A 1154 19.92 31.63 46.45
CA ASN A 1154 19.18 32.16 45.30
C ASN A 1154 17.72 32.55 45.66
N GLY A 1155 17.27 32.23 46.88
CA GLY A 1155 15.91 32.48 47.36
C GLY A 1155 14.87 31.41 47.01
N GLU A 1156 15.28 30.32 46.38
CA GLU A 1156 14.47 29.11 46.13
C GLU A 1156 14.85 28.01 47.16
N PRO A 1157 13.90 27.21 47.65
CA PRO A 1157 14.22 26.10 48.53
C PRO A 1157 15.06 25.02 47.82
N ASP A 1158 16.00 24.39 48.53
CA ASP A 1158 16.86 23.32 48.00
C ASP A 1158 16.07 22.19 47.33
N LEU A 1159 14.85 21.87 47.80
CA LEU A 1159 13.97 20.88 47.17
C LEU A 1159 13.45 21.32 45.81
N LEU A 1160 13.16 22.61 45.66
CA LEU A 1160 12.70 23.17 44.40
C LEU A 1160 13.88 23.26 43.42
N ASP A 1161 15.04 23.69 43.89
CA ASP A 1161 16.26 23.70 43.08
C ASP A 1161 16.61 22.30 42.56
N TYR A 1162 16.57 21.29 43.44
CA TYR A 1162 16.76 19.87 43.08
C TYR A 1162 15.78 19.40 42.00
N ALA A 1163 14.50 19.77 42.13
CA ALA A 1163 13.44 19.36 41.20
C ALA A 1163 13.49 20.10 39.85
N LEU A 1164 13.99 21.33 39.84
CA LEU A 1164 14.14 22.17 38.64
C LEU A 1164 15.52 22.04 37.99
N GLY A 1165 16.50 21.45 38.68
CA GLY A 1165 17.90 21.31 38.24
C GLY A 1165 18.69 22.62 38.33
N ASN A 1166 18.29 23.52 39.24
CA ASN A 1166 18.91 24.83 39.42
C ASN A 1166 20.07 24.81 40.43
N ASP A 1167 20.28 23.71 41.15
CA ASP A 1167 21.38 23.44 42.09
C ASP A 1167 22.65 22.88 41.43
N LEU A 1168 22.61 22.55 40.14
CA LEU A 1168 23.68 21.85 39.39
C LEU A 1168 24.91 22.71 39.03
N GLY A 1169 25.02 23.95 39.54
CA GLY A 1169 26.10 24.87 39.18
C GLY A 1169 26.00 25.44 37.75
N LEU A 1170 24.86 25.26 37.11
CA LEU A 1170 24.52 25.76 35.78
C LEU A 1170 23.81 27.13 35.85
N PRO A 1171 23.79 27.94 34.77
CA PRO A 1171 22.97 29.14 34.73
C PRO A 1171 21.49 28.82 35.02
N PRO A 1172 20.82 29.55 35.94
CA PRO A 1172 19.46 29.24 36.34
C PRO A 1172 18.47 29.53 35.20
N VAL A 1173 17.61 28.56 34.90
CA VAL A 1173 16.51 28.75 33.95
C VAL A 1173 15.29 29.23 34.72
N LYS A 1174 14.94 30.51 34.53
CA LYS A 1174 13.85 31.12 35.29
C LYS A 1174 12.49 30.59 34.85
N THR A 1175 11.68 30.23 35.83
CA THR A 1175 10.24 30.03 35.62
C THR A 1175 9.61 31.34 35.14
N GLY A 1176 8.83 31.29 34.06
CA GLY A 1176 8.23 32.45 33.43
C GLY A 1176 6.76 32.26 33.09
N LEU A 1177 5.98 33.33 33.20
CA LEU A 1177 4.67 33.46 32.57
C LEU A 1177 4.77 34.44 31.41
N THR A 1178 4.46 33.99 30.19
CA THR A 1178 4.53 34.81 28.97
C THR A 1178 3.24 34.73 28.17
N PRO A 1179 2.77 35.84 27.56
CA PRO A 1179 1.64 35.78 26.65
C PRO A 1179 1.99 34.97 25.39
N GLU A 1180 1.05 34.14 24.94
CA GLU A 1180 1.09 33.45 23.66
C GLU A 1180 0.83 34.45 22.51
N PRO A 1181 1.37 34.23 21.29
CA PRO A 1181 0.95 34.99 20.11
C PRO A 1181 -0.58 34.95 19.93
N GLU A 1182 -1.17 36.08 19.57
CA GLU A 1182 -2.62 36.23 19.39
C GLU A 1182 -3.15 35.20 18.37
N SER A 1183 -4.11 34.38 18.79
CA SER A 1183 -4.77 33.42 17.89
C SER A 1183 -5.67 34.15 16.88
N PRO A 1184 -6.01 33.52 15.73
CA PRO A 1184 -6.84 34.14 14.68
C PRO A 1184 -8.23 34.61 15.14
N ASP A 1185 -8.69 34.16 16.31
CA ASP A 1185 -9.94 34.53 16.95
C ASP A 1185 -9.83 35.69 17.95
N GLY A 1186 -8.64 36.28 18.13
CA GLY A 1186 -8.39 37.44 19.00
C GLY A 1186 -8.27 37.10 20.49
N THR A 1187 -8.11 35.82 20.85
CA THR A 1187 -7.90 35.43 22.25
C THR A 1187 -6.41 35.46 22.62
N VAL A 1188 -6.09 35.95 23.83
CA VAL A 1188 -4.74 35.94 24.39
C VAL A 1188 -4.70 34.92 25.53
N SER A 1189 -3.86 33.89 25.38
CA SER A 1189 -3.59 32.88 26.40
C SER A 1189 -2.23 33.14 27.05
N LEU A 1190 -2.03 32.69 28.29
CA LEU A 1190 -0.73 32.72 28.96
C LEU A 1190 -0.07 31.35 28.90
N GLN A 1191 1.24 31.35 28.73
CA GLN A 1191 2.10 30.17 28.82
C GLN A 1191 2.90 30.22 30.12
N LEU A 1192 2.88 29.12 30.90
CA LEU A 1192 3.76 28.88 32.03
C LEU A 1192 4.93 28.01 31.57
N ILE A 1193 6.15 28.52 31.73
CA ILE A 1193 7.39 27.87 31.29
C ILE A 1193 8.28 27.64 32.51
N TYR A 1194 8.75 26.41 32.74
CA TYR A 1194 9.71 26.10 33.80
C TYR A 1194 10.60 24.91 33.43
N PRO A 1195 11.85 24.86 33.91
CA PRO A 1195 12.69 23.68 33.75
C PRO A 1195 12.25 22.56 34.70
N VAL A 1196 12.57 21.31 34.38
CA VAL A 1196 12.49 20.18 35.30
C VAL A 1196 13.75 19.36 35.19
N ASN A 1197 14.23 18.84 36.32
CA ASN A 1197 15.32 17.88 36.37
C ASN A 1197 14.75 16.46 36.23
N PRO A 1198 14.84 15.81 35.05
CA PRO A 1198 14.36 14.44 34.88
C PRO A 1198 15.11 13.43 35.75
N ALA A 1199 16.32 13.74 36.24
CA ALA A 1199 17.06 12.88 37.16
C ALA A 1199 16.52 12.95 38.60
N ALA A 1200 15.74 13.97 38.97
CA ALA A 1200 15.16 14.14 40.30
C ALA A 1200 13.96 13.20 40.56
N GLU A 1201 14.14 11.89 40.37
CA GLU A 1201 13.10 10.86 40.34
C GLU A 1201 12.28 10.74 41.64
N ASN A 1202 12.81 11.27 42.75
CA ASN A 1202 12.17 11.29 44.07
C ASN A 1202 11.21 12.47 44.28
N VAL A 1203 11.08 13.37 43.30
CA VAL A 1203 10.25 14.59 43.42
C VAL A 1203 9.46 14.82 42.14
N GLN A 1204 8.15 15.05 42.29
CA GLN A 1204 7.30 15.50 41.21
C GLN A 1204 7.05 17.00 41.30
N VAL A 1205 7.15 17.69 40.16
CA VAL A 1205 6.80 19.11 40.04
C VAL A 1205 5.35 19.21 39.56
N GLY A 1206 4.47 19.71 40.42
CA GLY A 1206 3.08 20.04 40.09
C GLY A 1206 2.87 21.55 40.02
N VAL A 1207 1.80 21.98 39.34
CA VAL A 1207 1.36 23.38 39.33
C VAL A 1207 0.11 23.49 40.20
N SER A 1208 0.07 24.49 41.07
CA SER A 1208 -1.12 24.81 41.86
C SER A 1208 -1.59 26.22 41.56
N PHE A 1209 -2.91 26.44 41.60
CA PHE A 1209 -3.50 27.76 41.45
C PHE A 1209 -4.27 28.18 42.71
N SER A 1210 -4.44 29.50 42.87
CA SER A 1210 -5.20 30.12 43.95
C SER A 1210 -5.84 31.42 43.46
N THR A 1211 -6.98 31.80 44.04
CA THR A 1211 -7.64 33.09 43.79
C THR A 1211 -7.52 34.06 44.96
N ASP A 1212 -6.98 33.61 46.11
CA ASP A 1212 -6.92 34.38 47.36
C ASP A 1212 -5.54 34.31 48.06
N LEU A 1213 -4.56 33.61 47.49
CA LEU A 1213 -3.24 33.26 48.06
C LEU A 1213 -3.28 32.39 49.33
N ILE A 1214 -4.47 32.03 49.81
CA ILE A 1214 -4.68 31.26 51.05
C ILE A 1214 -5.04 29.82 50.70
N THR A 1215 -6.01 29.64 49.81
CA THR A 1215 -6.54 28.36 49.36
C THR A 1215 -5.89 27.98 48.04
N TRP A 1216 -5.20 26.85 48.00
CA TRP A 1216 -4.49 26.37 46.81
C TRP A 1216 -5.06 25.04 46.33
N GLN A 1217 -5.25 24.91 45.02
CA GLN A 1217 -5.78 23.72 44.35
C GLN A 1217 -4.83 23.25 43.25
N ASP A 1218 -4.94 21.99 42.84
CA ASP A 1218 -4.20 21.45 41.69
C ASP A 1218 -4.66 22.13 40.39
N ALA A 1219 -3.72 22.49 39.52
CA ALA A 1219 -4.00 23.23 38.28
C ALA A 1219 -4.10 22.34 37.03
N THR A 1220 -4.03 21.00 37.16
CA THR A 1220 -3.96 20.08 36.02
C THR A 1220 -5.14 20.23 35.04
N ASP A 1221 -6.37 20.42 35.52
CA ASP A 1221 -7.55 20.59 34.66
C ASP A 1221 -7.62 21.97 33.96
N GLU A 1222 -6.87 22.94 34.47
CA GLU A 1222 -6.82 24.33 33.98
C GLU A 1222 -5.62 24.57 33.05
N LEU A 1223 -4.82 23.54 32.78
CA LEU A 1223 -3.59 23.64 31.99
C LEU A 1223 -3.59 22.66 30.79
N GLU A 1224 -2.95 23.08 29.69
CA GLU A 1224 -2.64 22.28 28.51
C GLU A 1224 -1.12 22.10 28.43
N LEU A 1225 -0.59 20.88 28.43
CA LEU A 1225 0.83 20.70 28.17
C LEU A 1225 1.07 20.96 26.67
N LEU A 1226 1.85 21.99 26.34
CA LEU A 1226 2.21 22.29 24.96
C LEU A 1226 3.48 21.55 24.53
N SER A 1227 4.49 21.53 25.40
CA SER A 1227 5.73 20.82 25.13
C SER A 1227 6.50 20.51 26.42
N ARG A 1228 7.27 19.44 26.38
CA ARG A 1228 8.37 19.17 27.30
C ARG A 1228 9.54 18.72 26.43
N ARG A 1229 10.66 19.43 26.47
CA ARG A 1229 11.82 19.15 25.60
C ARG A 1229 13.14 19.25 26.36
N PRO A 1230 14.11 18.36 26.12
CA PRO A 1230 15.45 18.51 26.68
C PRO A 1230 16.10 19.79 26.13
N ILE A 1231 16.85 20.50 26.98
CA ILE A 1231 17.59 21.72 26.57
C ILE A 1231 19.10 21.53 26.47
N GLY A 1232 19.57 20.28 26.59
CA GLY A 1232 20.97 19.90 26.35
C GLY A 1232 21.90 20.06 27.55
N ASP A 1233 21.37 20.34 28.75
CA ASP A 1233 22.16 20.51 29.98
C ASP A 1233 21.69 19.60 31.14
N GLY A 1234 21.00 18.51 30.81
CA GLY A 1234 20.42 17.59 31.77
C GLY A 1234 19.02 17.98 32.26
N ARG A 1235 18.48 19.15 31.88
CA ARG A 1235 17.10 19.58 32.20
C ARG A 1235 16.17 19.48 30.99
N ASP A 1236 14.87 19.35 31.27
CA ASP A 1236 13.81 19.58 30.28
C ASP A 1236 13.13 20.92 30.51
N LEU A 1237 12.79 21.63 29.43
CA LEU A 1237 11.92 22.80 29.49
C LEU A 1237 10.46 22.40 29.27
N THR A 1238 9.63 22.63 30.27
CA THR A 1238 8.18 22.34 30.25
C THR A 1238 7.40 23.62 29.95
N VAL A 1239 6.44 23.55 29.02
CA VAL A 1239 5.59 24.66 28.58
C VAL A 1239 4.12 24.26 28.69
N TRP A 1240 3.35 24.97 29.52
CA TRP A 1240 1.91 24.80 29.70
C TRP A 1240 1.13 26.02 29.19
N ARG A 1241 -0.03 25.82 28.56
CA ARG A 1241 -1.04 26.87 28.28
C ARG A 1241 -2.13 26.87 29.35
N LEU A 1242 -2.60 28.04 29.77
CA LEU A 1242 -3.76 28.16 30.66
C LEU A 1242 -5.08 28.11 29.88
N LYS A 1243 -6.05 27.30 30.34
CA LYS A 1243 -7.42 27.16 29.78
C LYS A 1243 -8.46 27.81 30.71
N PRO A 1244 -9.55 28.42 30.20
CA PRO A 1244 -9.71 29.13 28.92
C PRO A 1244 -9.14 30.57 28.99
N SER A 1245 -9.17 31.32 27.88
CA SER A 1245 -8.61 32.68 27.79
C SER A 1245 -9.16 33.63 28.87
N LEU A 1246 -8.25 34.32 29.57
CA LEU A 1246 -8.45 34.99 30.86
C LEU A 1246 -9.28 36.30 30.82
N PHE A 1247 -10.31 36.41 29.99
CA PHE A 1247 -11.03 37.67 29.82
C PHE A 1247 -12.09 37.98 30.89
N GLN A 1248 -12.36 37.11 31.88
CA GLN A 1248 -13.50 37.33 32.81
C GLN A 1248 -13.34 36.87 34.29
N GLN A 1249 -12.12 36.61 34.81
CA GLN A 1249 -11.95 36.11 36.20
C GLN A 1249 -11.12 37.04 37.12
N PRO A 1250 -11.32 36.98 38.46
CA PRO A 1250 -10.51 37.69 39.47
C PRO A 1250 -9.02 37.28 39.41
N MET A 1251 -8.11 38.06 40.00
CA MET A 1251 -6.66 37.76 40.03
C MET A 1251 -6.38 36.31 40.41
N ILE A 1252 -5.69 35.58 39.52
CA ILE A 1252 -5.27 34.19 39.71
C ILE A 1252 -3.77 34.18 40.01
N PHE A 1253 -3.37 33.38 41.00
CA PHE A 1253 -1.99 33.15 41.39
C PHE A 1253 -1.61 31.71 41.06
N LEU A 1254 -0.45 31.50 40.43
CA LEU A 1254 0.12 30.18 40.19
C LEU A 1254 1.37 30.01 41.06
N ARG A 1255 1.63 28.77 41.49
CA ARG A 1255 2.91 28.37 42.07
C ARG A 1255 3.31 26.99 41.56
N LEU A 1256 4.62 26.77 41.49
CA LEU A 1256 5.17 25.42 41.38
C LEU A 1256 5.18 24.77 42.76
N ARG A 1257 4.91 23.46 42.79
CA ARG A 1257 4.91 22.64 43.99
C ARG A 1257 5.78 21.42 43.73
N ALA A 1258 6.92 21.35 44.41
CA ALA A 1258 7.72 20.13 44.50
C ALA A 1258 7.09 19.18 45.54
N ILE A 1259 6.80 17.93 45.15
CA ILE A 1259 6.17 16.91 45.98
C ILE A 1259 7.12 15.71 46.07
N VAL A 1260 7.56 15.38 47.29
CA VAL A 1260 8.41 14.22 47.54
C VAL A 1260 7.59 12.93 47.37
N CYS A 1261 8.08 12.01 46.54
CA CYS A 1261 7.48 10.69 46.34
C CYS A 1261 7.80 9.78 47.55
N SER A 1262 6.81 9.02 48.02
CA SER A 1262 6.77 8.39 49.35
C SER A 1262 7.71 7.18 49.59
N SER A 1263 8.78 7.00 48.80
CA SER A 1263 9.68 5.84 48.92
C SER A 1263 10.83 5.98 49.92
N GLN A 1264 11.14 7.19 50.42
CA GLN A 1264 12.26 7.40 51.38
C GLN A 1264 11.94 8.09 52.71
N ALA A 1265 10.68 8.45 52.97
CA ALA A 1265 10.28 9.12 54.22
C ALA A 1265 10.53 8.32 55.53
N ALA A 1266 11.05 7.09 55.44
CA ALA A 1266 11.33 6.23 56.59
C ALA A 1266 12.80 6.24 57.07
N SER A 1267 13.74 6.96 56.41
CA SER A 1267 15.17 6.87 56.77
C SER A 1267 15.84 8.15 57.28
N SER A 1268 15.18 9.31 57.20
CA SER A 1268 15.60 10.53 57.88
C SER A 1268 14.46 11.00 58.78
N GLY A 1269 14.60 10.80 60.09
CA GLY A 1269 13.77 11.51 61.04
C GLY A 1269 14.17 12.98 61.04
N ASP A 1270 13.42 13.79 60.31
CA ASP A 1270 13.15 15.21 60.58
C ASP A 1270 11.88 15.64 59.81
#